data_AF-A0AAJ7R750-F1
#
_entry.id   AF-A0AAJ7R750-F1
#
_cell.length_a   1.000
_cell.length_b   1.000
_cell.length_c   1.000
_cell.angle_alpha   90.00
_cell.angle_beta   90.00
_cell.angle_gamma   90.00
#
_symmetry.space_group_name_H-M   'P 1'
#
loop_
_entity.id
_entity.type
_entity.pdbx_description
1 polymer ?
#
loop_
_entity_poly.entity_id
_entity_poly.type
_entity_poly.pdbx_seq_one_letter_code
_entity_poly.pdbx_strand_id
1 'polypeptide(L)'
;MEVEVPLWLNREFAEGILRKSENDDTIRVTKIAVKAATSKGDNYTSDMYRLTLEITRVMNSREITKKMSVLVKVAPTEEGARPQMVEDARLFHTEISMMNDTLRKMNKLLGPNDRISSDCIFTRIETPPILVMEDLAPLGFRMANRERGLDLEHCLLTMRGLAKYHASSVALCEVEPKHKSMYTRGMFNAEHPKEMADFFGLSVKNFAEKMANWPDVDSKYSQKLLRFSEDAYRKGVEAAATVEDDFNVITHGDCWVNNMLFSYDDSGKVTGHIFVDFQISSWGTPALDLQYFMNTSPSEEVDINHRDLLLEEYAKTLSTMMTRLGCKTAVPSLEKIKAAMKRVAVCGMLSGLTIFPLIVADKNEIKTMNELMEDKSSPAIENEYFRKVITRRLPEYDAQGLLDLRVTRVPSYHYLLTINTSTPATKFSIDSRPYEVLLGIISNSDCLNEVLPAKSRTKNLSYQSKMTDKVPAWLDKEFMQDILRKSEEDETIWIKNMNVKRATSEGDNYSSVIYRIRVELVRKGETSVTSLIVKTTPTEVDEFYKEMIEDQRIFDLETSMMKDTLPKMNQLLGDEDRVSARFVYANLEQPILLVMEDLAPLGFRMADRQGGLDLAHSLLAIRQLAKFHGSSVAVCEAEPEQIGLYQIGMYGKDHHMVHNFFSSNVKLLAEKMANWPELERYAKKILKFSEDIYRKASEIATVQKDDFNVLTHGDCWVNNMLFRYDDSGKPVQQIFVDFQIPSWGSPALDLQYFINTSLSLDVDLKHRDLLLQEYRKTLSSTMTRFGCKRSPPTEPELAAAMDRLEVCGMLATFTILPIILVDKDDVKSLKEIMENKNSSSFDNDRLRKVLLRRVPEYEKKGLLDLLIVIQKKIMTVLSWMNKEFLEDILKKSEKDSTISVTKFDIKIATSAGDNYGSEVHRIQVDINRGDKSEKISLIMKTMVTQIPELIKMVEESGVFINEITMMTNTLKKMNELLEPDERLSPRHIYASLKIPVLIMEDLTQLGFRMATSHKRLDLAHSLLAIQNLGKFHATSLAVCEQDPKHRTLYTKNMYLQKRPEMGEMFSIAINQVGKNIADWPELDPKYSEKVIKFAPHFYRKLGEALEPMESDFNVILHGDYWINNMLFRYDKFGEPTEHKLIDFQMSVWSSPAADLQYFINTSVPDDVYINHGDRLLKEYRRSLLITMKRLGCKTRTPTLPELQKAMKRLEIFGLFATFIVLPLIIFENKANLNMKELMKEQNNVTLQNELYREILVRRISEFEKNGLLDV
;
A
#
# COMPACT_ATOMS: atom_id res chain seq x y z
N MET A 1 -30.51 -9.88 -1.24
CA MET A 1 -30.23 -10.75 -2.39
C MET A 1 -29.66 -12.05 -1.86
N GLU A 2 -30.05 -13.20 -2.42
CA GLU A 2 -29.34 -14.46 -2.13
C GLU A 2 -27.89 -14.32 -2.59
N VAL A 3 -26.93 -14.73 -1.77
CA VAL A 3 -25.50 -14.68 -2.11
C VAL A 3 -25.25 -15.62 -3.28
N GLU A 4 -24.82 -15.08 -4.43
CA GLU A 4 -24.54 -15.87 -5.62
C GLU A 4 -23.36 -16.82 -5.34
N VAL A 5 -23.53 -18.11 -5.66
CA VAL A 5 -22.49 -19.12 -5.42
C VAL A 5 -21.43 -19.01 -6.52
N PRO A 6 -20.14 -18.82 -6.19
CA PRO A 6 -19.10 -18.69 -7.19
C PRO A 6 -18.92 -19.98 -8.00
N LEU A 7 -18.81 -19.87 -9.32
CA LEU A 7 -18.67 -21.02 -10.22
C LEU A 7 -17.43 -21.89 -9.94
N TRP A 8 -16.38 -21.29 -9.35
CA TRP A 8 -15.16 -22.01 -8.96
C TRP A 8 -15.34 -22.85 -7.69
N LEU A 9 -16.39 -22.62 -6.90
CA LEU A 9 -16.69 -23.36 -5.68
C LEU A 9 -17.42 -24.67 -6.00
N ASN A 10 -16.71 -25.55 -6.70
CA ASN A 10 -17.24 -26.77 -7.31
C ASN A 10 -16.59 -28.04 -6.73
N ARG A 11 -16.94 -29.18 -7.33
CA ARG A 11 -16.47 -30.51 -6.93
C ARG A 11 -14.95 -30.62 -6.98
N GLU A 12 -14.34 -30.14 -8.06
CA GLU A 12 -12.90 -30.20 -8.31
C GLU A 12 -12.14 -29.40 -7.26
N PHE A 13 -12.63 -28.21 -6.93
CA PHE A 13 -12.09 -27.39 -5.85
C PHE A 13 -12.17 -28.12 -4.51
N ALA A 14 -13.35 -28.60 -4.13
CA ALA A 14 -13.58 -29.31 -2.86
C ALA A 14 -12.71 -30.59 -2.73
N GLU A 15 -12.52 -31.31 -3.83
CA GLU A 15 -11.66 -32.49 -3.88
C GLU A 15 -10.19 -32.12 -3.71
N GLY A 16 -9.72 -31.10 -4.43
CA GLY A 16 -8.34 -30.63 -4.36
C GLY A 16 -7.95 -30.16 -2.96
N ILE A 17 -8.82 -29.40 -2.28
CA ILE A 17 -8.54 -28.94 -0.91
C ILE A 17 -8.48 -30.11 0.07
N LEU A 18 -9.39 -31.09 -0.04
CA LEU A 18 -9.44 -32.22 0.89
C LEU A 18 -8.24 -33.15 0.72
N ARG A 19 -7.82 -33.44 -0.52
CA ARG A 19 -6.60 -34.20 -0.79
C ARG A 19 -5.38 -33.56 -0.16
N LYS A 20 -5.24 -32.23 -0.34
CA LYS A 20 -4.12 -31.48 0.19
C LYS A 20 -4.16 -31.41 1.72
N SER A 21 -5.32 -31.14 2.31
CA SER A 21 -5.46 -30.98 3.77
C SER A 21 -5.27 -32.30 4.52
N GLU A 22 -5.74 -33.41 3.94
CA GLU A 22 -5.66 -34.73 4.57
C GLU A 22 -4.45 -35.55 4.11
N ASN A 23 -3.67 -35.04 3.15
CA ASN A 23 -2.56 -35.74 2.50
C ASN A 23 -2.97 -37.14 1.98
N ASP A 24 -4.13 -37.21 1.32
CA ASP A 24 -4.75 -38.44 0.82
C ASP A 24 -5.28 -38.24 -0.61
N ASP A 25 -4.48 -38.62 -1.61
CA ASP A 25 -4.83 -38.52 -3.03
C ASP A 25 -5.95 -39.48 -3.47
N THR A 26 -6.36 -40.41 -2.60
CA THR A 26 -7.46 -41.34 -2.88
C THR A 26 -8.83 -40.70 -2.67
N ILE A 27 -8.90 -39.55 -1.99
CA ILE A 27 -10.15 -38.83 -1.77
C ILE A 27 -10.79 -38.48 -3.13
N ARG A 28 -12.07 -38.80 -3.26
CA ARG A 28 -12.94 -38.41 -4.36
C ARG A 28 -14.21 -37.78 -3.80
N VAL A 29 -14.56 -36.58 -4.22
CA VAL A 29 -15.88 -36.00 -3.88
C VAL A 29 -16.87 -36.63 -4.84
N THR A 30 -17.91 -37.32 -4.39
CA THR A 30 -18.94 -37.92 -5.27
C THR A 30 -20.17 -37.04 -5.42
N LYS A 31 -20.49 -36.24 -4.39
CA LYS A 31 -21.54 -35.22 -4.43
C LYS A 31 -21.13 -33.97 -3.65
N ILE A 32 -21.58 -32.82 -4.13
CA ILE A 32 -21.43 -31.52 -3.48
C ILE A 32 -22.75 -30.77 -3.54
N ALA A 33 -23.13 -30.14 -2.43
CA ALA A 33 -24.19 -29.14 -2.37
C ALA A 33 -23.64 -27.89 -1.70
N VAL A 34 -23.84 -26.73 -2.32
CA VAL A 34 -23.37 -25.44 -1.84
C VAL A 34 -24.56 -24.55 -1.51
N LYS A 35 -24.53 -23.90 -0.36
CA LYS A 35 -25.53 -22.89 0.04
C LYS A 35 -24.86 -21.77 0.84
N ALA A 36 -25.48 -20.60 0.91
CA ALA A 36 -25.06 -19.56 1.85
C ALA A 36 -25.08 -20.12 3.30
N ALA A 37 -24.03 -19.84 4.07
CA ALA A 37 -23.88 -20.37 5.42
C ALA A 37 -24.56 -19.50 6.49
N THR A 38 -24.69 -18.21 6.23
CA THR A 38 -25.22 -17.17 7.13
C THR A 38 -26.38 -16.39 6.51
N SER A 39 -27.21 -15.79 7.38
CA SER A 39 -28.30 -14.90 6.95
C SER A 39 -27.79 -13.46 6.76
N LYS A 40 -28.63 -12.57 6.21
CA LYS A 40 -28.32 -11.15 6.04
C LYS A 40 -27.90 -10.53 7.39
N GLY A 41 -26.67 -9.99 7.45
CA GLY A 41 -26.09 -9.30 8.61
C GLY A 41 -25.55 -10.18 9.74
N ASP A 42 -25.40 -11.48 9.50
CA ASP A 42 -24.64 -12.36 10.41
C ASP A 42 -23.12 -12.34 10.11
N ASN A 43 -22.70 -11.85 8.94
CA ASN A 43 -21.30 -11.70 8.56
C ASN A 43 -21.11 -10.45 7.68
N TYR A 44 -20.26 -9.51 8.12
CA TYR A 44 -20.12 -8.18 7.52
C TYR A 44 -18.89 -8.03 6.63
N THR A 45 -17.87 -8.87 6.81
CA THR A 45 -16.51 -8.66 6.25
C THR A 45 -16.10 -9.75 5.27
N SER A 46 -16.89 -10.83 5.16
CA SER A 46 -16.67 -11.92 4.22
C SER A 46 -17.97 -12.53 3.73
N ASP A 47 -17.91 -13.24 2.60
CA ASP A 47 -19.01 -14.04 2.09
C ASP A 47 -18.76 -15.51 2.51
N MET A 48 -19.79 -16.17 3.05
CA MET A 48 -19.63 -17.49 3.67
C MET A 48 -20.56 -18.53 3.06
N TYR A 49 -19.98 -19.65 2.64
CA TYR A 49 -20.68 -20.77 1.99
C TYR A 49 -20.53 -22.04 2.79
N ARG A 50 -21.59 -22.84 2.88
CA ARG A 50 -21.59 -24.18 3.46
C ARG A 50 -21.59 -25.22 2.35
N LEU A 51 -20.60 -26.10 2.38
CA LEU A 51 -20.45 -27.22 1.45
C LEU A 51 -20.82 -28.51 2.18
N THR A 52 -21.90 -29.16 1.75
CA THR A 52 -22.20 -30.55 2.14
C THR A 52 -21.63 -31.50 1.09
N LEU A 53 -20.72 -32.37 1.53
CA LEU A 53 -19.93 -33.24 0.68
C LEU A 53 -20.24 -34.71 0.98
N GLU A 54 -20.37 -35.52 -0.07
CA GLU A 54 -20.24 -36.97 -0.01
C GLU A 54 -18.90 -37.32 -0.64
N ILE A 55 -18.02 -37.99 0.09
CA ILE A 55 -16.67 -38.34 -0.36
C ILE A 55 -16.45 -39.85 -0.29
N THR A 56 -15.63 -40.39 -1.19
CA THR A 56 -15.04 -41.73 -1.06
C THR A 56 -13.54 -41.62 -0.86
N ARG A 57 -12.95 -42.56 -0.12
CA ARG A 57 -11.50 -42.67 0.10
C ARG A 57 -11.09 -44.13 0.28
N VAL A 58 -9.83 -44.46 0.06
CA VAL A 58 -9.31 -45.83 0.26
C VAL A 58 -8.60 -45.91 1.61
N MET A 59 -9.15 -46.73 2.51
CA MET A 59 -8.50 -47.05 3.79
C MET A 59 -8.38 -48.56 3.92
N ASN A 60 -7.19 -49.07 4.25
CA ASN A 60 -6.91 -50.50 4.40
C ASN A 60 -7.39 -51.34 3.19
N SER A 61 -7.14 -50.84 1.98
CA SER A 61 -7.55 -51.45 0.70
C SER A 61 -9.07 -51.62 0.51
N ARG A 62 -9.88 -50.83 1.23
CA ARG A 62 -11.34 -50.75 1.05
C ARG A 62 -11.77 -49.32 0.76
N GLU A 63 -12.71 -49.15 -0.16
CA GLU A 63 -13.34 -47.86 -0.40
C GLU A 63 -14.38 -47.58 0.69
N ILE A 64 -14.28 -46.41 1.31
CA ILE A 64 -15.18 -45.95 2.37
C ILE A 64 -15.86 -44.67 1.91
N THR A 65 -17.19 -44.62 2.01
CA THR A 65 -17.98 -43.41 1.76
C THR A 65 -18.27 -42.67 3.07
N LYS A 66 -18.01 -41.35 3.10
CA LYS A 66 -18.30 -40.48 4.26
C LYS A 66 -19.05 -39.24 3.80
N LYS A 67 -20.00 -38.77 4.62
CA LYS A 67 -20.61 -37.45 4.46
C LYS A 67 -19.95 -36.47 5.43
N MET A 68 -19.69 -35.24 4.97
CA MET A 68 -19.15 -34.17 5.81
C MET A 68 -19.69 -32.81 5.40
N SER A 69 -19.51 -31.82 6.27
CA SER A 69 -19.87 -30.42 6.03
C SER A 69 -18.67 -29.53 6.35
N VAL A 70 -18.39 -28.56 5.49
CA VAL A 70 -17.33 -27.55 5.68
C VAL A 70 -17.85 -26.16 5.38
N LEU A 71 -17.25 -25.15 6.01
CA LEU A 71 -17.53 -23.74 5.75
C LEU A 71 -16.38 -23.13 4.94
N VAL A 72 -16.73 -22.34 3.94
CA VAL A 72 -15.81 -21.61 3.06
C VAL A 72 -16.10 -20.13 3.21
N LYS A 73 -15.20 -19.40 3.86
CA LYS A 73 -15.18 -17.93 3.88
C LYS A 73 -14.35 -17.44 2.69
N VAL A 74 -14.87 -16.43 2.00
CA VAL A 74 -14.23 -15.78 0.86
C VAL A 74 -14.23 -14.28 1.13
N ALA A 75 -13.10 -13.61 0.91
CA ALA A 75 -13.07 -12.15 0.95
C ALA A 75 -14.02 -11.58 -0.12
N PRO A 76 -14.78 -10.51 0.19
CA PRO A 76 -15.78 -9.97 -0.72
C PRO A 76 -15.12 -9.46 -2.01
N THR A 77 -15.62 -9.86 -3.18
CA THR A 77 -15.03 -9.50 -4.48
C THR A 77 -15.83 -8.47 -5.28
N GLU A 78 -17.01 -8.07 -4.80
CA GLU A 78 -17.88 -7.09 -5.46
C GLU A 78 -17.29 -5.68 -5.32
N GLU A 79 -17.13 -4.92 -6.41
CA GLU A 79 -16.57 -3.56 -6.35
C GLU A 79 -17.37 -2.65 -5.39
N GLY A 80 -16.70 -2.02 -4.43
CA GLY A 80 -17.35 -1.16 -3.43
C GLY A 80 -16.46 -0.87 -2.21
N ALA A 81 -17.00 -0.13 -1.23
CA ALA A 81 -16.25 0.28 -0.05
C ALA A 81 -15.91 -0.88 0.91
N ARG A 82 -16.74 -1.95 0.94
CA ARG A 82 -16.53 -3.13 1.80
C ARG A 82 -15.25 -3.91 1.48
N PRO A 83 -14.96 -4.35 0.22
CA PRO A 83 -13.68 -5.01 -0.08
C PRO A 83 -12.46 -4.15 0.23
N GLN A 84 -12.51 -2.86 -0.09
CA GLN A 84 -11.40 -1.96 0.17
C GLN A 84 -11.13 -1.83 1.67
N MET A 85 -12.17 -1.64 2.48
CA MET A 85 -12.04 -1.62 3.94
C MET A 85 -11.47 -2.94 4.47
N VAL A 86 -11.95 -4.09 4.00
CA VAL A 86 -11.48 -5.42 4.44
C VAL A 86 -10.01 -5.64 4.11
N GLU A 87 -9.57 -5.21 2.93
CA GLU A 87 -8.17 -5.29 2.48
C GLU A 87 -7.27 -4.33 3.26
N ASP A 88 -7.63 -3.04 3.33
CA ASP A 88 -6.82 -1.98 3.96
C ASP A 88 -6.66 -2.24 5.47
N ALA A 89 -7.72 -2.70 6.14
CA ALA A 89 -7.70 -3.10 7.55
C ALA A 89 -7.06 -4.49 7.78
N ARG A 90 -6.74 -5.24 6.73
CA ARG A 90 -6.15 -6.60 6.77
C ARG A 90 -6.95 -7.61 7.60
N LEU A 91 -8.28 -7.49 7.59
CA LEU A 91 -9.17 -8.33 8.43
C LEU A 91 -9.05 -9.82 8.07
N PHE A 92 -9.06 -10.13 6.77
CA PHE A 92 -9.02 -11.51 6.30
C PHE A 92 -7.63 -12.15 6.49
N HIS A 93 -6.56 -11.37 6.40
CA HIS A 93 -5.20 -11.84 6.70
C HIS A 93 -5.04 -12.19 8.17
N THR A 94 -5.57 -11.37 9.07
CA THR A 94 -5.58 -11.62 10.51
C THR A 94 -6.34 -12.90 10.82
N GLU A 95 -7.52 -13.10 10.24
CA GLU A 95 -8.33 -14.31 10.45
C GLU A 95 -7.62 -15.57 9.93
N ILE A 96 -7.03 -15.54 8.73
CA ILE A 96 -6.24 -16.65 8.17
C ILE A 96 -5.07 -17.00 9.10
N SER A 97 -4.34 -15.98 9.56
CA SER A 97 -3.19 -16.15 10.45
C SER A 97 -3.60 -16.79 11.79
N MET A 98 -4.69 -16.30 12.40
CA MET A 98 -5.26 -16.86 13.61
C MET A 98 -5.67 -18.32 13.43
N MET A 99 -6.44 -18.63 12.39
CA MET A 99 -7.02 -19.95 12.18
C MET A 99 -5.99 -21.01 11.76
N ASN A 100 -5.03 -20.64 10.91
CA ASN A 100 -4.06 -21.59 10.36
C ASN A 100 -2.92 -21.93 11.32
N ASP A 101 -2.52 -20.97 12.17
CA ASP A 101 -1.36 -21.12 13.06
C ASP A 101 -1.70 -20.98 14.55
N THR A 102 -2.09 -19.78 14.99
CA THR A 102 -2.21 -19.43 16.42
C THR A 102 -3.25 -20.27 17.16
N LEU A 103 -4.48 -20.33 16.67
CA LEU A 103 -5.56 -21.09 17.29
C LEU A 103 -5.33 -22.59 17.23
N ARG A 104 -4.67 -23.06 16.17
CA ARG A 104 -4.27 -24.47 16.05
C ARG A 104 -3.32 -24.85 17.18
N LYS A 105 -2.32 -24.00 17.47
CA LYS A 105 -1.39 -24.19 18.59
C LYS A 105 -2.09 -24.04 19.95
N MET A 106 -2.94 -23.04 20.12
CA MET A 106 -3.71 -22.85 21.36
C MET A 106 -4.63 -24.05 21.66
N ASN A 107 -5.38 -24.54 20.67
CA ASN A 107 -6.21 -25.75 20.81
C ASN A 107 -5.37 -26.99 21.14
N LYS A 108 -4.16 -27.12 20.57
CA LYS A 108 -3.23 -28.20 20.89
C LYS A 108 -2.75 -28.14 22.35
N LEU A 109 -2.48 -26.94 22.87
CA LEU A 109 -2.11 -26.73 24.29
C LEU A 109 -3.28 -27.06 25.23
N LEU A 110 -4.50 -26.71 24.85
CA LEU A 110 -5.70 -26.92 25.66
C LEU A 110 -6.16 -28.39 25.66
N GLY A 111 -5.95 -29.09 24.55
CA GLY A 111 -6.46 -30.45 24.33
C GLY A 111 -7.92 -30.48 23.85
N PRO A 112 -8.41 -31.64 23.42
CA PRO A 112 -9.69 -31.78 22.70
C PRO A 112 -10.92 -31.38 23.53
N ASN A 113 -10.86 -31.50 24.86
CA ASN A 113 -11.98 -31.19 25.75
C ASN A 113 -12.15 -29.68 26.03
N ASP A 114 -11.13 -28.88 25.76
CA ASP A 114 -11.10 -27.44 26.06
C ASP A 114 -10.90 -26.57 24.81
N ARG A 115 -11.17 -27.14 23.64
CA ARG A 115 -11.10 -26.47 22.34
C ARG A 115 -11.90 -25.15 22.34
N ILE A 116 -11.32 -24.12 21.73
CA ILE A 116 -11.84 -22.74 21.71
C ILE A 116 -12.26 -22.23 20.33
N SER A 117 -11.87 -22.90 19.23
CA SER A 117 -12.21 -22.51 17.85
C SER A 117 -12.41 -23.72 16.95
N SER A 118 -13.02 -23.53 15.77
CA SER A 118 -13.06 -24.56 14.72
C SER A 118 -11.67 -24.86 14.14
N ASP A 119 -11.56 -25.96 13.37
CA ASP A 119 -10.33 -26.42 12.76
C ASP A 119 -10.21 -25.79 11.38
N CYS A 120 -9.01 -25.30 11.08
CA CYS A 120 -8.67 -24.83 9.75
C CYS A 120 -8.34 -26.04 8.85
N ILE A 121 -9.04 -26.14 7.72
CA ILE A 121 -8.85 -27.20 6.72
C ILE A 121 -7.89 -26.72 5.62
N PHE A 122 -8.11 -25.51 5.11
CA PHE A 122 -7.34 -24.96 4.00
C PHE A 122 -7.36 -23.43 4.02
N THR A 123 -6.26 -22.81 3.61
CA THR A 123 -6.16 -21.36 3.41
C THR A 123 -5.52 -21.04 2.06
N ARG A 124 -5.89 -19.88 1.51
CA ARG A 124 -5.26 -19.28 0.34
C ARG A 124 -5.23 -17.77 0.54
N ILE A 125 -4.09 -17.14 0.31
CA ILE A 125 -3.93 -15.68 0.45
C ILE A 125 -4.12 -14.99 -0.90
N GLU A 126 -3.85 -15.67 -2.02
CA GLU A 126 -4.01 -15.16 -3.37
C GLU A 126 -5.47 -14.89 -3.71
N THR A 127 -5.71 -13.81 -4.48
CA THR A 127 -7.05 -13.28 -4.78
C THR A 127 -7.98 -14.27 -5.50
N PRO A 128 -9.22 -14.49 -5.01
CA PRO A 128 -9.72 -14.02 -3.71
C PRO A 128 -9.11 -14.85 -2.56
N PRO A 129 -8.73 -14.21 -1.44
CA PRO A 129 -8.39 -14.93 -0.20
C PRO A 129 -9.51 -15.90 0.21
N ILE A 130 -9.13 -17.10 0.65
CA ILE A 130 -10.05 -18.17 1.06
C ILE A 130 -9.62 -18.74 2.41
N LEU A 131 -10.59 -18.97 3.28
CA LEU A 131 -10.46 -19.74 4.50
C LEU A 131 -11.52 -20.85 4.53
N VAL A 132 -11.07 -22.09 4.57
CA VAL A 132 -11.93 -23.27 4.71
C VAL A 132 -11.77 -23.84 6.10
N MET A 133 -12.89 -24.02 6.80
CA MET A 133 -12.93 -24.46 8.20
C MET A 133 -13.99 -25.54 8.43
N GLU A 134 -13.86 -26.25 9.54
CA GLU A 134 -14.85 -27.21 10.01
C GLU A 134 -16.22 -26.55 10.23
N ASP A 135 -17.29 -27.17 9.75
CA ASP A 135 -18.65 -26.78 10.10
C ASP A 135 -19.00 -27.37 11.48
N LEU A 136 -19.24 -26.49 12.45
CA LEU A 136 -19.58 -26.88 13.82
C LEU A 136 -21.07 -27.23 14.00
N ALA A 137 -21.93 -26.91 13.02
CA ALA A 137 -23.36 -27.18 13.13
C ALA A 137 -23.70 -28.68 13.27
N PRO A 138 -23.07 -29.62 12.52
CA PRO A 138 -23.22 -31.06 12.75
C PRO A 138 -22.80 -31.54 14.14
N LEU A 139 -21.99 -30.78 14.88
CA LEU A 139 -21.59 -31.09 16.25
C LEU A 139 -22.59 -30.54 17.30
N GLY A 140 -23.73 -29.99 16.86
CA GLY A 140 -24.77 -29.47 17.74
C GLY A 140 -24.55 -28.03 18.22
N PHE A 141 -23.50 -27.36 17.74
CA PHE A 141 -23.25 -25.95 18.04
C PHE A 141 -24.13 -25.02 17.20
N ARG A 142 -24.75 -24.03 17.84
CA ARG A 142 -25.59 -23.01 17.20
C ARG A 142 -25.49 -21.67 17.92
N MET A 143 -25.78 -20.57 17.23
CA MET A 143 -25.86 -19.24 17.84
C MET A 143 -27.01 -19.18 18.85
N ALA A 144 -26.82 -18.43 19.94
CA ALA A 144 -27.89 -18.11 20.88
C ALA A 144 -28.85 -17.05 20.31
N ASN A 145 -30.02 -16.88 20.94
CA ASN A 145 -30.96 -15.83 20.54
C ASN A 145 -30.45 -14.45 21.01
N ARG A 146 -29.94 -13.65 20.08
CA ARG A 146 -29.35 -12.33 20.35
C ARG A 146 -30.34 -11.25 20.82
N GLU A 147 -31.62 -11.34 20.45
CA GLU A 147 -32.62 -10.30 20.74
C GLU A 147 -32.94 -10.17 22.24
N ARG A 148 -32.66 -11.23 23.02
CA ARG A 148 -32.97 -11.28 24.46
C ARG A 148 -31.75 -11.05 25.36
N GLY A 149 -30.55 -10.95 24.77
CA GLY A 149 -29.29 -11.08 25.48
C GLY A 149 -29.06 -12.48 26.05
N LEU A 150 -27.83 -12.76 26.46
CA LEU A 150 -27.43 -14.03 27.06
C LEU A 150 -27.87 -14.11 28.52
N ASP A 151 -28.44 -15.26 28.91
CA ASP A 151 -28.69 -15.58 30.31
C ASP A 151 -27.38 -15.87 31.08
N LEU A 152 -27.51 -16.07 32.39
CA LEU A 152 -26.36 -16.26 33.27
C LEU A 152 -25.51 -17.49 32.89
N GLU A 153 -26.13 -18.61 32.54
CA GLU A 153 -25.41 -19.85 32.23
C GLU A 153 -24.60 -19.72 30.94
N HIS A 154 -25.18 -19.08 29.91
CA HIS A 154 -24.44 -18.75 28.68
C HIS A 154 -23.28 -17.80 28.97
N CYS A 155 -23.51 -16.74 29.76
CA CYS A 155 -22.46 -15.79 30.13
C CYS A 155 -21.32 -16.46 30.90
N LEU A 156 -21.61 -17.36 31.84
CA LEU A 156 -20.60 -18.10 32.60
C LEU A 156 -19.75 -19.01 31.68
N LEU A 157 -20.37 -19.69 30.72
CA LEU A 157 -19.63 -20.48 29.73
C LEU A 157 -18.74 -19.60 28.84
N THR A 158 -19.23 -18.44 28.41
CA THR A 158 -18.42 -17.49 27.64
C THR A 158 -17.25 -16.94 28.45
N MET A 159 -17.44 -16.58 29.73
CA MET A 159 -16.35 -16.13 30.61
C MET A 159 -15.28 -17.21 30.79
N ARG A 160 -15.69 -18.47 30.97
CA ARG A 160 -14.76 -19.60 30.99
C ARG A 160 -14.03 -19.77 29.66
N GLY A 161 -14.75 -19.64 28.55
CA GLY A 161 -14.19 -19.69 27.19
C GLY A 161 -13.12 -18.63 26.97
N LEU A 162 -13.44 -17.35 27.25
CA LEU A 162 -12.50 -16.23 27.15
C LEU A 162 -11.28 -16.45 28.05
N ALA A 163 -11.47 -16.93 29.27
CA ALA A 163 -10.36 -17.22 30.18
C ALA A 163 -9.43 -18.33 29.65
N LYS A 164 -9.98 -19.38 29.02
CA LYS A 164 -9.19 -20.43 28.35
C LYS A 164 -8.45 -19.87 27.14
N TYR A 165 -9.12 -19.04 26.34
CA TYR A 165 -8.53 -18.35 25.20
C TYR A 165 -7.34 -17.48 25.62
N HIS A 166 -7.55 -16.59 26.58
CA HIS A 166 -6.51 -15.71 27.10
C HIS A 166 -5.35 -16.49 27.75
N ALA A 167 -5.63 -17.47 28.62
CA ALA A 167 -4.57 -18.28 29.24
C ALA A 167 -3.72 -19.04 28.20
N SER A 168 -4.36 -19.64 27.19
CA SER A 168 -3.63 -20.34 26.12
C SER A 168 -2.85 -19.39 25.21
N SER A 169 -3.32 -18.16 25.01
CA SER A 169 -2.56 -17.14 24.28
C SER A 169 -1.30 -16.72 25.05
N VAL A 170 -1.39 -16.59 26.38
CA VAL A 170 -0.23 -16.30 27.23
C VAL A 170 0.76 -17.45 27.18
N ALA A 171 0.29 -18.69 27.38
CA ALA A 171 1.13 -19.87 27.30
C ALA A 171 1.84 -19.98 25.94
N LEU A 172 1.13 -19.70 24.85
CA LEU A 172 1.71 -19.68 23.50
C LEU A 172 2.73 -18.56 23.35
N CYS A 173 2.41 -17.33 23.74
CA CYS A 173 3.31 -16.17 23.59
C CYS A 173 4.54 -16.22 24.51
N GLU A 174 4.50 -17.00 25.59
CA GLU A 174 5.68 -17.30 26.41
C GLU A 174 6.67 -18.24 25.70
N VAL A 175 6.17 -19.12 24.82
CA VAL A 175 6.97 -20.08 24.06
C VAL A 175 7.36 -19.52 22.69
N GLU A 176 6.45 -18.81 22.04
CA GLU A 176 6.60 -18.20 20.72
C GLU A 176 6.19 -16.71 20.77
N PRO A 177 7.07 -15.80 21.27
CA PRO A 177 6.77 -14.38 21.44
C PRO A 177 6.33 -13.65 20.17
N LYS A 178 6.74 -14.11 18.98
CA LYS A 178 6.30 -13.58 17.68
C LYS A 178 4.78 -13.45 17.54
N HIS A 179 4.00 -14.28 18.23
CA HIS A 179 2.53 -14.19 18.18
C HIS A 179 2.00 -12.88 18.78
N LYS A 180 2.80 -12.15 19.58
CA LYS A 180 2.46 -10.80 20.05
C LYS A 180 2.48 -9.78 18.91
N SER A 181 3.53 -9.79 18.09
CA SER A 181 3.72 -8.84 16.97
C SER A 181 2.87 -9.19 15.74
N MET A 182 2.41 -10.43 15.61
CA MET A 182 1.48 -10.84 14.55
C MET A 182 0.11 -10.15 14.63
N TYR A 183 -0.28 -9.63 15.80
CA TYR A 183 -1.62 -9.11 16.06
C TYR A 183 -1.56 -7.68 16.63
N THR A 184 -1.29 -6.69 15.78
CA THR A 184 -1.19 -5.28 16.22
C THR A 184 -2.44 -4.45 15.90
N ARG A 185 -3.35 -4.96 15.05
CA ARG A 185 -4.47 -4.20 14.45
C ARG A 185 -5.85 -4.62 14.99
N GLY A 186 -6.08 -4.40 16.28
CA GLY A 186 -7.42 -4.55 16.88
C GLY A 186 -8.48 -3.57 16.36
N MET A 187 -9.71 -3.65 16.87
CA MET A 187 -10.85 -2.81 16.43
C MET A 187 -10.54 -1.31 16.37
N PHE A 188 -9.85 -0.79 17.38
CA PHE A 188 -9.46 0.61 17.47
C PHE A 188 -7.94 0.70 17.25
N ASN A 189 -7.53 0.96 16.01
CA ASN A 189 -6.13 1.11 15.63
C ASN A 189 -5.98 2.33 14.70
N ALA A 190 -4.89 3.10 14.86
CA ALA A 190 -4.64 4.33 14.11
C ALA A 190 -4.35 4.09 12.61
N GLU A 191 -3.94 2.88 12.24
CA GLU A 191 -3.62 2.48 10.87
C GLU A 191 -4.86 2.04 10.07
N HIS A 192 -6.02 1.92 10.70
CA HIS A 192 -7.24 1.56 10.00
C HIS A 192 -7.69 2.65 9.02
N PRO A 193 -8.34 2.28 7.91
CA PRO A 193 -8.82 3.23 6.91
C PRO A 193 -9.85 4.20 7.52
N LYS A 194 -9.95 5.41 6.94
CA LYS A 194 -10.81 6.48 7.44
C LYS A 194 -12.28 6.05 7.55
N GLU A 195 -12.71 5.15 6.70
CA GLU A 195 -14.05 4.57 6.68
C GLU A 195 -14.41 3.89 8.01
N MET A 196 -13.45 3.22 8.65
CA MET A 196 -13.64 2.62 9.97
C MET A 196 -13.79 3.69 11.06
N ALA A 197 -12.97 4.74 11.01
CA ALA A 197 -13.10 5.86 11.94
C ALA A 197 -14.43 6.61 11.78
N ASP A 198 -14.83 6.85 10.53
CA ASP A 198 -16.09 7.49 10.17
C ASP A 198 -17.31 6.67 10.64
N PHE A 199 -17.23 5.33 10.60
CA PHE A 199 -18.30 4.46 11.10
C PHE A 199 -18.58 4.72 12.58
N PHE A 200 -17.56 4.71 13.45
CA PHE A 200 -17.76 4.97 14.87
C PHE A 200 -18.17 6.42 15.15
N GLY A 201 -17.47 7.40 14.57
CA GLY A 201 -17.75 8.81 14.80
C GLY A 201 -19.16 9.20 14.36
N LEU A 202 -19.57 8.81 13.14
CA LEU A 202 -20.89 9.16 12.63
C LEU A 202 -22.00 8.36 13.31
N SER A 203 -21.77 7.11 13.71
CA SER A 203 -22.75 6.33 14.49
C SER A 203 -23.04 6.99 15.83
N VAL A 204 -22.01 7.46 16.54
CA VAL A 204 -22.18 8.20 17.81
C VAL A 204 -22.93 9.51 17.58
N LYS A 205 -22.59 10.24 16.51
CA LYS A 205 -23.29 11.49 16.14
C LYS A 205 -24.77 11.24 15.86
N ASN A 206 -25.09 10.27 15.01
CA ASN A 206 -26.45 9.92 14.63
C ASN A 206 -27.28 9.46 15.83
N PHE A 207 -26.68 8.67 16.73
CA PHE A 207 -27.30 8.29 17.99
C PHE A 207 -27.63 9.52 18.84
N ALA A 208 -26.68 10.45 18.99
CA ALA A 208 -26.88 11.66 19.77
C ALA A 208 -27.98 12.57 19.21
N GLU A 209 -28.09 12.70 17.88
CA GLU A 209 -29.14 13.47 17.20
C GLU A 209 -30.53 12.85 17.40
N LYS A 210 -30.66 11.53 17.26
CA LYS A 210 -31.94 10.83 17.51
C LYS A 210 -32.36 10.96 18.98
N MET A 211 -31.43 10.71 19.89
CA MET A 211 -31.66 10.79 21.33
C MET A 211 -32.09 12.19 21.80
N ALA A 212 -31.74 13.25 21.07
CA ALA A 212 -32.17 14.62 21.40
C ALA A 212 -33.70 14.77 21.46
N ASN A 213 -34.43 13.88 20.78
CA ASN A 213 -35.89 13.87 20.73
C ASN A 213 -36.54 12.91 21.75
N TRP A 214 -35.76 12.21 22.57
CA TRP A 214 -36.30 11.26 23.54
C TRP A 214 -36.80 11.99 24.80
N PRO A 215 -38.09 11.88 25.17
CA PRO A 215 -38.65 12.62 26.31
C PRO A 215 -38.09 12.18 27.67
N ASP A 216 -37.54 10.96 27.75
CA ASP A 216 -37.12 10.34 29.01
C ASP A 216 -35.61 10.46 29.27
N VAL A 217 -34.88 11.22 28.43
CA VAL A 217 -33.43 11.39 28.52
C VAL A 217 -33.07 12.87 28.60
N ASP A 218 -32.25 13.24 29.57
CA ASP A 218 -31.74 14.60 29.70
C ASP A 218 -30.92 14.99 28.46
N SER A 219 -31.33 16.07 27.80
CA SER A 219 -30.69 16.64 26.60
C SER A 219 -29.18 16.87 26.75
N LYS A 220 -28.65 16.99 27.99
CA LYS A 220 -27.22 17.11 28.25
C LYS A 220 -26.42 15.95 27.66
N TYR A 221 -26.96 14.72 27.68
CA TYR A 221 -26.24 13.55 27.17
C TYR A 221 -26.09 13.61 25.65
N SER A 222 -27.13 14.09 24.94
CA SER A 222 -27.08 14.29 23.49
C SER A 222 -26.02 15.32 23.13
N GLN A 223 -25.99 16.46 23.84
CA GLN A 223 -24.98 17.50 23.61
C GLN A 223 -23.55 17.02 23.87
N LYS A 224 -23.33 16.24 24.93
CA LYS A 224 -22.01 15.67 25.23
C LYS A 224 -21.58 14.67 24.16
N LEU A 225 -22.45 13.76 23.75
CA LEU A 225 -22.15 12.77 22.70
C LEU A 225 -21.93 13.40 21.33
N LEU A 226 -22.69 14.44 20.96
CA LEU A 226 -22.45 15.22 19.75
C LEU A 226 -21.03 15.78 19.72
N ARG A 227 -20.57 16.37 20.82
CA ARG A 227 -19.20 16.89 20.94
C ARG A 227 -18.14 15.78 20.93
N PHE A 228 -18.44 14.65 21.57
CA PHE A 228 -17.54 13.50 21.62
C PHE A 228 -17.41 12.80 20.26
N SER A 229 -18.43 12.87 19.39
CA SER A 229 -18.51 12.11 18.14
C SER A 229 -17.31 12.31 17.20
N GLU A 230 -16.76 13.52 17.11
CA GLU A 230 -15.60 13.82 16.26
C GLU A 230 -14.32 13.14 16.74
N ASP A 231 -14.20 12.92 18.06
CA ASP A 231 -13.04 12.31 18.71
C ASP A 231 -13.26 10.84 19.09
N ALA A 232 -14.45 10.29 18.82
CA ALA A 232 -14.88 8.99 19.32
C ALA A 232 -13.90 7.87 18.97
N TYR A 233 -13.52 7.77 17.68
CA TYR A 233 -12.60 6.74 17.23
C TYR A 233 -11.19 6.94 17.80
N ARG A 234 -10.66 8.17 17.76
CA ARG A 234 -9.35 8.52 18.31
C ARG A 234 -9.25 8.17 19.79
N LYS A 235 -10.31 8.42 20.57
CA LYS A 235 -10.37 8.06 22.00
C LYS A 235 -10.41 6.55 22.22
N GLY A 236 -11.09 5.81 21.35
CA GLY A 236 -11.01 4.35 21.32
C GLY A 236 -9.58 3.87 21.08
N VAL A 237 -8.88 4.45 20.09
CA VAL A 237 -7.48 4.12 19.76
C VAL A 237 -6.54 4.41 20.94
N GLU A 238 -6.65 5.60 21.54
CA GLU A 238 -5.85 6.00 22.72
C GLU A 238 -6.02 5.03 23.89
N ALA A 239 -7.24 4.54 24.12
CA ALA A 239 -7.54 3.62 25.21
C ALA A 239 -7.13 2.17 24.90
N ALA A 240 -7.30 1.73 23.66
CA ALA A 240 -6.96 0.37 23.21
C ALA A 240 -5.46 0.13 23.05
N ALA A 241 -4.65 1.20 23.04
CA ALA A 241 -3.20 1.11 22.96
C ALA A 241 -2.62 0.16 24.02
N THR A 242 -1.74 -0.73 23.56
CA THR A 242 -1.07 -1.72 24.40
C THR A 242 -0.15 -1.03 25.41
N VAL A 243 -0.21 -1.48 26.65
CA VAL A 243 0.64 -1.00 27.75
C VAL A 243 1.52 -2.17 28.17
N GLU A 244 2.83 -2.09 27.90
CA GLU A 244 3.77 -3.21 28.09
C GLU A 244 3.73 -3.82 29.50
N ASP A 245 3.64 -2.98 30.53
CA ASP A 245 3.61 -3.42 31.94
C ASP A 245 2.25 -3.96 32.41
N ASP A 246 1.22 -3.93 31.57
CA ASP A 246 -0.10 -4.50 31.89
C ASP A 246 -0.16 -6.01 31.59
N PHE A 247 -1.18 -6.69 32.12
CA PHE A 247 -1.44 -8.07 31.75
C PHE A 247 -2.03 -8.11 30.34
N ASN A 248 -1.20 -8.47 29.36
CA ASN A 248 -1.57 -8.54 27.94
C ASN A 248 -1.74 -10.00 27.47
N VAL A 249 -2.65 -10.16 26.51
CA VAL A 249 -3.06 -11.43 25.91
C VAL A 249 -3.31 -11.18 24.43
N ILE A 250 -3.41 -12.24 23.62
CA ILE A 250 -4.10 -12.11 22.33
C ILE A 250 -5.59 -12.03 22.67
N THR A 251 -6.24 -10.93 22.32
CA THR A 251 -7.69 -10.72 22.48
C THR A 251 -8.43 -11.28 21.28
N HIS A 252 -9.67 -11.73 21.48
CA HIS A 252 -10.59 -12.02 20.40
C HIS A 252 -10.86 -10.76 19.56
N GLY A 253 -11.02 -9.61 20.21
CA GLY A 253 -11.26 -8.30 19.61
C GLY A 253 -12.72 -8.03 19.22
N ASP A 254 -13.48 -9.09 18.89
CA ASP A 254 -14.92 -9.03 18.55
C ASP A 254 -15.77 -10.00 19.38
N CYS A 255 -15.75 -9.87 20.70
CA CYS A 255 -16.38 -10.85 21.61
C CYS A 255 -17.88 -10.58 21.87
N TRP A 256 -18.74 -10.79 20.86
CA TRP A 256 -20.20 -10.64 20.95
C TRP A 256 -20.96 -11.92 20.62
N VAL A 257 -22.26 -11.95 20.96
CA VAL A 257 -23.14 -13.13 20.84
C VAL A 257 -23.16 -13.78 19.44
N ASN A 258 -22.98 -13.03 18.36
CA ASN A 258 -22.94 -13.60 17.00
C ASN A 258 -21.66 -14.42 16.73
N ASN A 259 -20.59 -14.14 17.46
CA ASN A 259 -19.30 -14.82 17.35
C ASN A 259 -19.15 -15.95 18.38
N MET A 260 -20.26 -16.39 18.97
CA MET A 260 -20.32 -17.42 19.99
C MET A 260 -21.33 -18.49 19.59
N LEU A 261 -20.87 -19.74 19.50
CA LEU A 261 -21.74 -20.88 19.29
C LEU A 261 -21.84 -21.72 20.56
N PHE A 262 -23.06 -22.19 20.85
CA PHE A 262 -23.39 -22.96 22.04
C PHE A 262 -23.96 -24.33 21.68
N SER A 263 -23.65 -25.34 22.49
CA SER A 263 -24.26 -26.67 22.43
C SER A 263 -25.22 -26.86 23.61
N TYR A 264 -26.21 -27.73 23.43
CA TYR A 264 -27.26 -27.99 24.42
C TYR A 264 -27.43 -29.49 24.64
N ASP A 265 -27.76 -29.90 25.87
CA ASP A 265 -28.23 -31.26 26.12
C ASP A 265 -29.71 -31.43 25.74
N ASP A 266 -30.23 -32.65 25.88
CA ASP A 266 -31.61 -33.00 25.56
C ASP A 266 -32.65 -32.25 26.41
N SER A 267 -32.25 -31.68 27.55
CA SER A 267 -33.11 -30.84 28.40
C SER A 267 -33.15 -29.37 27.96
N GLY A 268 -32.32 -28.99 26.98
CA GLY A 268 -32.15 -27.63 26.53
C GLY A 268 -31.19 -26.81 27.40
N LYS A 269 -30.46 -27.44 28.33
CA LYS A 269 -29.43 -26.77 29.13
C LYS A 269 -28.17 -26.58 28.28
N VAL A 270 -27.57 -25.40 28.35
CA VAL A 270 -26.32 -25.12 27.64
C VAL A 270 -25.16 -25.94 28.24
N THR A 271 -24.41 -26.63 27.38
CA THR A 271 -23.35 -27.58 27.78
C THR A 271 -21.97 -27.20 27.29
N GLY A 272 -21.87 -26.38 26.25
CA GLY A 272 -20.60 -26.04 25.61
C GLY A 272 -20.67 -24.71 24.88
N HIS A 273 -19.49 -24.15 24.63
CA HIS A 273 -19.30 -22.84 24.00
C HIS A 273 -18.02 -22.85 23.17
N ILE A 274 -18.04 -22.23 21.98
CA ILE A 274 -16.88 -22.11 21.08
C ILE A 274 -16.93 -20.77 20.35
N PHE A 275 -15.77 -20.13 20.18
CA PHE A 275 -15.65 -18.86 19.46
C PHE A 275 -15.50 -19.07 17.97
N VAL A 276 -15.96 -18.08 17.20
CA VAL A 276 -15.76 -17.95 15.76
C VAL A 276 -15.45 -16.50 15.41
N ASP A 277 -14.88 -16.28 14.23
CA ASP A 277 -14.59 -14.94 13.68
C ASP A 277 -13.49 -14.15 14.43
N PHE A 278 -12.23 -14.37 14.02
CA PHE A 278 -11.03 -13.86 14.69
C PHE A 278 -10.33 -12.74 13.90
N GLN A 279 -11.11 -11.98 13.13
CA GLN A 279 -10.60 -11.02 12.14
C GLN A 279 -9.97 -9.74 12.71
N ILE A 280 -10.22 -9.42 13.98
CA ILE A 280 -9.69 -8.25 14.68
C ILE A 280 -8.97 -8.63 15.98
N SER A 281 -8.43 -9.85 16.04
CA SER A 281 -7.58 -10.27 17.14
C SER A 281 -6.35 -9.37 17.26
N SER A 282 -5.99 -9.02 18.50
CA SER A 282 -4.92 -8.06 18.79
C SER A 282 -4.20 -8.43 20.08
N TRP A 283 -2.93 -8.09 20.19
CA TRP A 283 -2.17 -8.17 21.43
C TRP A 283 -2.49 -6.96 22.30
N GLY A 284 -3.08 -7.18 23.47
CA GLY A 284 -3.51 -6.11 24.37
C GLY A 284 -4.13 -6.62 25.65
N THR A 285 -4.73 -5.72 26.42
CA THR A 285 -5.36 -6.09 27.69
C THR A 285 -6.62 -6.94 27.47
N PRO A 286 -6.86 -8.03 28.25
CA PRO A 286 -8.11 -8.81 28.15
C PRO A 286 -9.34 -7.99 28.51
N ALA A 287 -9.15 -6.83 29.13
CA ALA A 287 -10.21 -5.89 29.44
C ALA A 287 -10.94 -5.38 28.19
N LEU A 288 -10.32 -5.43 27.00
CA LEU A 288 -10.97 -5.08 25.74
C LEU A 288 -12.11 -6.05 25.42
N ASP A 289 -11.85 -7.36 25.44
CA ASP A 289 -12.89 -8.38 25.22
C ASP A 289 -13.95 -8.38 26.30
N LEU A 290 -13.54 -8.18 27.56
CA LEU A 290 -14.49 -8.09 28.68
C LEU A 290 -15.40 -6.87 28.54
N GLN A 291 -14.85 -5.70 28.18
CA GLN A 291 -15.66 -4.51 27.96
C GLN A 291 -16.57 -4.67 26.74
N TYR A 292 -16.08 -5.27 25.66
CA TYR A 292 -16.90 -5.53 24.49
C TYR A 292 -18.09 -6.43 24.86
N PHE A 293 -17.82 -7.61 25.43
CA PHE A 293 -18.82 -8.57 25.85
C PHE A 293 -19.87 -7.97 26.77
N MET A 294 -19.45 -7.33 27.87
CA MET A 294 -20.36 -6.80 28.89
C MET A 294 -21.28 -5.70 28.35
N ASN A 295 -20.83 -4.95 27.34
CA ASN A 295 -21.63 -3.87 26.77
C ASN A 295 -22.55 -4.32 25.64
N THR A 296 -22.40 -5.54 25.12
CA THR A 296 -23.15 -5.99 23.93
C THR A 296 -23.98 -7.26 24.09
N SER A 297 -23.62 -8.17 25.00
CA SER A 297 -24.13 -9.56 24.95
C SER A 297 -25.00 -10.02 26.12
N PRO A 298 -24.69 -9.73 27.40
CA PRO A 298 -25.55 -10.14 28.52
C PRO A 298 -26.96 -9.56 28.44
N SER A 299 -27.94 -10.29 28.98
CA SER A 299 -29.26 -9.72 29.24
C SER A 299 -29.18 -8.62 30.30
N GLU A 300 -30.14 -7.71 30.30
CA GLU A 300 -30.20 -6.62 31.27
C GLU A 300 -30.20 -7.13 32.73
N GLU A 301 -30.91 -8.23 33.01
CA GLU A 301 -30.94 -8.87 34.33
C GLU A 301 -29.54 -9.33 34.78
N VAL A 302 -28.78 -9.93 33.86
CA VAL A 302 -27.43 -10.42 34.14
C VAL A 302 -26.44 -9.27 34.31
N ASP A 303 -26.51 -8.24 33.45
CA ASP A 303 -25.66 -7.06 33.54
C ASP A 303 -25.86 -6.30 34.86
N ILE A 304 -27.10 -6.24 35.37
CA ILE A 304 -27.40 -5.57 36.65
C ILE A 304 -27.01 -6.43 37.85
N ASN A 305 -27.39 -7.70 37.88
CA ASN A 305 -27.33 -8.51 39.09
C ASN A 305 -26.10 -9.41 39.20
N HIS A 306 -25.39 -9.66 38.10
CA HIS A 306 -24.38 -10.73 38.02
C HIS A 306 -23.05 -10.31 37.39
N ARG A 307 -22.84 -9.02 37.09
CA ARG A 307 -21.60 -8.54 36.45
C ARG A 307 -20.33 -8.88 37.25
N ASP A 308 -20.35 -8.72 38.57
CA ASP A 308 -19.22 -9.08 39.43
C ASP A 308 -18.97 -10.60 39.43
N LEU A 309 -20.04 -11.41 39.50
CA LEU A 309 -19.95 -12.87 39.44
C LEU A 309 -19.29 -13.35 38.13
N LEU A 310 -19.60 -12.72 37.01
CA LEU A 310 -18.99 -13.04 35.72
C LEU A 310 -17.48 -12.74 35.70
N LEU A 311 -17.06 -11.61 36.28
CA LEU A 311 -15.65 -11.24 36.39
C LEU A 311 -14.89 -12.15 37.36
N GLU A 312 -15.52 -12.54 38.46
CA GLU A 312 -14.98 -13.53 39.39
C GLU A 312 -14.76 -14.89 38.72
N GLU A 313 -15.74 -15.36 37.94
CA GLU A 313 -15.64 -16.62 37.22
C GLU A 313 -14.56 -16.57 36.12
N TYR A 314 -14.46 -15.46 35.39
CA TYR A 314 -13.37 -15.23 34.45
C TYR A 314 -12.00 -15.28 35.15
N ALA A 315 -11.82 -14.52 36.23
CA ALA A 315 -10.54 -14.45 36.95
C ALA A 315 -10.13 -15.81 37.54
N LYS A 316 -11.09 -16.52 38.15
CA LYS A 316 -10.89 -17.87 38.69
C LYS A 316 -10.48 -18.86 37.59
N THR A 317 -11.17 -18.83 36.45
CA THR A 317 -10.88 -19.73 35.33
C THR A 317 -9.52 -19.40 34.72
N LEU A 318 -9.20 -18.12 34.52
CA LEU A 318 -7.93 -17.65 33.99
C LEU A 318 -6.78 -18.14 34.87
N SER A 319 -6.88 -17.94 36.18
CA SER A 319 -5.90 -18.43 37.16
C SER A 319 -5.69 -19.95 37.07
N THR A 320 -6.79 -20.71 37.02
CA THR A 320 -6.76 -22.17 36.95
C THR A 320 -6.07 -22.64 35.67
N MET A 321 -6.43 -22.03 34.53
CA MET A 321 -5.92 -22.39 33.22
C MET A 321 -4.45 -22.01 33.04
N MET A 322 -4.05 -20.81 33.47
CA MET A 322 -2.64 -20.39 33.44
C MET A 322 -1.77 -21.31 34.29
N THR A 323 -2.26 -21.71 35.47
CA THR A 323 -1.57 -22.69 36.33
C THR A 323 -1.46 -24.05 35.63
N ARG A 324 -2.56 -24.53 35.02
CA ARG A 324 -2.59 -25.82 34.31
C ARG A 324 -1.65 -25.85 33.10
N LEU A 325 -1.55 -24.74 32.38
CA LEU A 325 -0.68 -24.59 31.21
C LEU A 325 0.78 -24.26 31.58
N GLY A 326 1.08 -24.04 32.86
CA GLY A 326 2.43 -23.73 33.32
C GLY A 326 2.92 -22.33 32.94
N CYS A 327 2.03 -21.35 32.82
CA CYS A 327 2.39 -19.97 32.49
C CYS A 327 3.30 -19.37 33.57
N LYS A 328 4.35 -18.67 33.14
CA LYS A 328 5.29 -17.92 34.00
C LYS A 328 4.77 -16.54 34.35
N THR A 329 3.92 -15.96 33.49
CA THR A 329 3.29 -14.66 33.68
C THR A 329 2.40 -14.70 34.92
N ALA A 330 2.57 -13.70 35.78
CA ALA A 330 1.77 -13.61 37.00
C ALA A 330 0.28 -13.42 36.67
N VAL A 331 -0.57 -14.25 37.26
CA VAL A 331 -2.03 -14.14 37.12
C VAL A 331 -2.48 -12.79 37.68
N PRO A 332 -3.25 -11.99 36.94
CA PRO A 332 -3.76 -10.72 37.45
C PRO A 332 -4.81 -10.94 38.54
N SER A 333 -4.72 -10.18 39.63
CA SER A 333 -5.80 -10.12 40.62
C SER A 333 -7.08 -9.53 40.02
N LEU A 334 -8.25 -9.89 40.55
CA LEU A 334 -9.54 -9.31 40.15
C LEU A 334 -9.53 -7.76 40.16
N GLU A 335 -8.89 -7.14 41.15
CA GLU A 335 -8.74 -5.68 41.23
C GLU A 335 -7.95 -5.09 40.05
N LYS A 336 -6.90 -5.78 39.59
CA LYS A 336 -6.14 -5.38 38.39
C LYS A 336 -6.99 -5.49 37.13
N ILE A 337 -7.78 -6.56 37.00
CA ILE A 337 -8.71 -6.73 35.88
C ILE A 337 -9.74 -5.59 35.87
N LYS A 338 -10.36 -5.30 37.03
CA LYS A 338 -11.31 -4.19 37.17
C LYS A 338 -10.68 -2.82 36.86
N ALA A 339 -9.44 -2.60 37.27
CA ALA A 339 -8.69 -1.38 36.95
C ALA A 339 -8.42 -1.25 35.44
N ALA A 340 -8.00 -2.33 34.77
CA ALA A 340 -7.81 -2.36 33.33
C ALA A 340 -9.12 -2.12 32.57
N MET A 341 -10.23 -2.73 33.02
CA MET A 341 -11.56 -2.46 32.47
C MET A 341 -11.94 -0.99 32.58
N LYS A 342 -11.68 -0.34 33.72
CA LYS A 342 -11.93 1.10 33.89
C LYS A 342 -11.08 1.94 32.92
N ARG A 343 -9.83 1.57 32.70
CA ARG A 343 -8.92 2.26 31.76
C ARG A 343 -9.45 2.24 30.32
N VAL A 344 -9.98 1.10 29.88
CA VAL A 344 -10.49 0.92 28.51
C VAL A 344 -12.01 1.06 28.39
N ALA A 345 -12.67 1.66 29.39
CA ALA A 345 -14.12 1.78 29.46
C ALA A 345 -14.74 2.54 28.28
N VAL A 346 -13.99 3.47 27.66
CA VAL A 346 -14.43 4.18 26.45
C VAL A 346 -14.66 3.22 25.28
N CYS A 347 -13.83 2.16 25.13
CA CYS A 347 -14.02 1.14 24.09
C CYS A 347 -15.34 0.39 24.32
N GLY A 348 -15.64 0.02 25.57
CA GLY A 348 -16.91 -0.62 25.93
C GLY A 348 -18.12 0.29 25.69
N MET A 349 -18.01 1.58 26.02
CA MET A 349 -19.04 2.56 25.72
C MET A 349 -19.28 2.68 24.22
N LEU A 350 -18.22 2.78 23.41
CA LEU A 350 -18.33 2.84 21.94
C LEU A 350 -19.03 1.59 21.41
N SER A 351 -18.63 0.39 21.82
CA SER A 351 -19.32 -0.86 21.43
C SER A 351 -20.80 -0.86 21.84
N GLY A 352 -21.12 -0.35 23.04
CA GLY A 352 -22.50 -0.23 23.51
C GLY A 352 -23.33 0.80 22.73
N LEU A 353 -22.70 1.84 22.17
CA LEU A 353 -23.38 2.89 21.40
C LEU A 353 -23.50 2.55 19.91
N THR A 354 -22.55 1.80 19.35
CA THR A 354 -22.46 1.57 17.89
C THR A 354 -22.75 0.13 17.49
N ILE A 355 -22.29 -0.87 18.25
CA ILE A 355 -22.46 -2.29 17.91
C ILE A 355 -23.73 -2.86 18.52
N PHE A 356 -24.03 -2.57 19.78
CA PHE A 356 -25.23 -3.10 20.45
C PHE A 356 -26.55 -2.80 19.70
N PRO A 357 -26.77 -1.62 19.08
CA PRO A 357 -27.93 -1.41 18.21
C PRO A 357 -28.03 -2.42 17.05
N LEU A 358 -26.89 -2.84 16.48
CA LEU A 358 -26.89 -3.81 15.37
C LEU A 358 -27.30 -5.23 15.85
N ILE A 359 -27.07 -5.55 17.12
CA ILE A 359 -27.39 -6.84 17.73
C ILE A 359 -28.89 -7.00 17.94
N VAL A 360 -29.52 -5.94 18.44
CA VAL A 360 -30.94 -5.91 18.82
C VAL A 360 -31.87 -5.46 17.67
N ALA A 361 -31.30 -5.18 16.50
CA ALA A 361 -32.05 -4.86 15.29
C ALA A 361 -33.00 -6.01 14.91
N ASP A 362 -34.24 -5.68 14.53
CA ASP A 362 -35.16 -6.66 13.96
C ASP A 362 -34.55 -7.26 12.70
N LYS A 363 -34.69 -8.57 12.49
CA LYS A 363 -34.17 -9.29 11.32
C LYS A 363 -34.53 -8.66 9.98
N ASN A 364 -35.68 -7.98 9.90
CA ASN A 364 -36.13 -7.31 8.68
C ASN A 364 -35.48 -5.94 8.46
N GLU A 365 -34.89 -5.34 9.49
CA GLU A 365 -34.25 -4.03 9.47
C GLU A 365 -32.71 -4.10 9.41
N ILE A 366 -32.15 -5.31 9.34
CA ILE A 366 -30.70 -5.50 9.31
C ILE A 366 -30.13 -5.01 7.98
N LYS A 367 -29.24 -4.02 8.11
CA LYS A 367 -28.45 -3.48 7.02
C LYS A 367 -27.20 -4.33 6.78
N THR A 368 -26.81 -4.50 5.53
CA THR A 368 -25.49 -5.04 5.14
C THR A 368 -24.39 -4.05 5.48
N MET A 369 -23.12 -4.48 5.45
CA MET A 369 -21.99 -3.55 5.64
C MET A 369 -22.01 -2.43 4.60
N ASN A 370 -22.32 -2.74 3.33
CA ASN A 370 -22.46 -1.71 2.28
C ASN A 370 -23.59 -0.71 2.62
N GLU A 371 -24.75 -1.20 3.05
CA GLU A 371 -25.89 -0.36 3.46
C GLU A 371 -25.58 0.48 4.71
N LEU A 372 -24.78 -0.02 5.65
CA LEU A 372 -24.30 0.74 6.83
C LEU A 372 -23.23 1.77 6.47
N MET A 373 -22.40 1.49 5.46
CA MET A 373 -21.39 2.43 4.98
C MET A 373 -22.02 3.56 4.14
N GLU A 374 -23.09 3.27 3.40
CA GLU A 374 -23.85 4.23 2.60
C GLU A 374 -24.85 5.04 3.44
N ASP A 375 -25.67 4.36 4.25
CA ASP A 375 -26.62 4.95 5.18
C ASP A 375 -26.22 4.58 6.62
N LYS A 376 -25.32 5.41 7.14
CA LYS A 376 -24.68 5.33 8.47
C LYS A 376 -25.64 5.53 9.65
N SER A 377 -26.95 5.55 9.40
CA SER A 377 -27.99 5.54 10.43
C SER A 377 -28.50 4.12 10.67
N SER A 378 -28.53 3.67 11.93
CA SER A 378 -29.19 2.39 12.26
C SER A 378 -30.66 2.65 12.63
N PRO A 379 -31.64 1.96 11.99
CA PRO A 379 -33.03 1.97 12.42
C PRO A 379 -33.17 1.48 13.87
N ALA A 380 -32.31 0.55 14.27
CA ALA A 380 -32.33 -0.12 15.56
C ALA A 380 -31.98 0.79 16.76
N ILE A 381 -31.55 2.05 16.51
CA ILE A 381 -31.44 3.04 17.59
C ILE A 381 -32.81 3.30 18.25
N GLU A 382 -33.91 3.15 17.52
CA GLU A 382 -35.27 3.32 18.07
C GLU A 382 -35.82 2.03 18.70
N ASN A 383 -35.05 0.95 18.74
CA ASN A 383 -35.48 -0.29 19.38
C ASN A 383 -35.73 -0.06 20.88
N GLU A 384 -36.89 -0.50 21.38
CA GLU A 384 -37.32 -0.24 22.76
C GLU A 384 -36.37 -0.86 23.80
N TYR A 385 -35.88 -2.08 23.54
CA TYR A 385 -34.93 -2.76 24.42
C TYR A 385 -33.57 -2.05 24.44
N PHE A 386 -33.05 -1.65 23.27
CA PHE A 386 -31.84 -0.83 23.18
C PHE A 386 -31.98 0.49 23.96
N ARG A 387 -33.07 1.24 23.70
CA ARG A 387 -33.36 2.51 24.36
C ARG A 387 -33.42 2.36 25.88
N LYS A 388 -34.07 1.30 26.37
CA LYS A 388 -34.15 1.00 27.80
C LYS A 388 -32.76 0.80 28.41
N VAL A 389 -31.93 -0.06 27.80
CA VAL A 389 -30.59 -0.38 28.31
C VAL A 389 -29.66 0.83 28.24
N ILE A 390 -29.64 1.57 27.13
CA ILE A 390 -28.71 2.70 26.95
C ILE A 390 -29.09 3.89 27.84
N THR A 391 -30.39 4.15 28.05
CA THR A 391 -30.86 5.22 28.95
C THR A 391 -30.39 4.99 30.40
N ARG A 392 -30.31 3.73 30.84
CA ARG A 392 -29.74 3.36 32.15
C ARG A 392 -28.22 3.60 32.21
N ARG A 393 -27.50 3.28 31.14
CA ARG A 393 -26.02 3.36 31.09
C ARG A 393 -25.47 4.77 30.90
N LEU A 394 -26.21 5.68 30.26
CA LEU A 394 -25.76 7.06 30.00
C LEU A 394 -25.35 7.83 31.27
N PRO A 395 -26.13 7.83 32.38
CA PRO A 395 -25.69 8.39 33.65
C PRO A 395 -24.41 7.76 34.20
N GLU A 396 -24.21 6.45 34.00
CA GLU A 396 -23.01 5.73 34.46
C GLU A 396 -21.78 6.14 33.65
N TYR A 397 -21.92 6.31 32.33
CA TYR A 397 -20.86 6.81 31.45
C TYR A 397 -20.49 8.25 31.78
N ASP A 398 -21.48 9.09 32.06
CA ASP A 398 -21.30 10.49 32.45
C ASP A 398 -20.59 10.61 33.81
N ALA A 399 -21.01 9.83 34.80
CA ALA A 399 -20.36 9.80 36.12
C ALA A 399 -18.91 9.32 36.07
N GLN A 400 -18.55 8.50 35.08
CA GLN A 400 -17.18 8.07 34.80
C GLN A 400 -16.38 9.10 33.98
N GLY A 401 -17.02 10.16 33.50
CA GLY A 401 -16.41 11.17 32.63
C GLY A 401 -16.18 10.70 31.18
N LEU A 402 -16.76 9.58 30.76
CA LEU A 402 -16.56 9.04 29.42
C LEU A 402 -17.18 9.91 28.33
N LEU A 403 -18.15 10.76 28.70
CA LEU A 403 -18.84 11.67 27.78
C LEU A 403 -18.15 13.05 27.65
N ASP A 404 -17.06 13.30 28.39
CA ASP A 404 -16.40 14.60 28.44
C ASP A 404 -15.10 14.61 27.61
N LEU A 405 -14.96 15.59 26.70
CA LEU A 405 -13.74 15.80 25.89
C LEU A 405 -12.49 16.13 26.73
N ARG A 406 -12.68 16.57 27.97
CA ARG A 406 -11.63 16.90 28.94
C ARG A 406 -11.70 15.95 30.14
N VAL A 407 -11.30 14.70 29.95
CA VAL A 407 -10.80 13.90 31.07
C VAL A 407 -9.31 13.67 30.91
N THR A 408 -8.64 14.20 31.92
CA THR A 408 -7.22 14.25 32.23
C THR A 408 -6.51 12.91 32.21
N ARG A 409 -5.21 12.96 31.89
CA ARG A 409 -4.16 12.04 32.39
C ARG A 409 -4.63 11.28 33.64
N VAL A 410 -4.67 9.95 33.56
CA VAL A 410 -4.76 9.12 34.76
C VAL A 410 -3.57 9.50 35.67
N PRO A 411 -3.79 9.77 36.96
CA PRO A 411 -2.72 10.13 37.88
C PRO A 411 -1.68 9.01 37.97
N SER A 412 -0.40 9.40 37.94
CA SER A 412 0.74 8.60 38.32
C SER A 412 0.47 7.77 39.58
N TYR A 413 0.63 6.45 39.48
CA TYR A 413 0.62 5.51 40.61
C TYR A 413 1.65 5.94 41.66
N HIS A 414 1.17 6.51 42.77
CA HIS A 414 1.93 6.55 44.02
C HIS A 414 1.72 5.21 44.73
N TYR A 415 2.82 4.49 44.96
CA TYR A 415 2.90 3.40 45.93
C TYR A 415 2.44 3.92 47.30
N LEU A 416 1.35 3.37 47.84
CA LEU A 416 1.07 3.44 49.28
C LEU A 416 1.37 2.08 49.89
N LEU A 417 2.58 2.00 50.46
CA LEU A 417 2.93 1.11 51.55
C LEU A 417 1.98 1.39 52.73
N THR A 418 1.23 0.37 53.13
CA THR A 418 0.60 0.31 54.46
C THR A 418 1.70 0.17 55.51
N ILE A 419 2.07 1.27 56.17
CA ILE A 419 2.68 1.21 57.51
C ILE A 419 1.63 1.71 58.50
N ASN A 420 1.27 0.80 59.39
CA ASN A 420 0.38 1.00 60.52
C ASN A 420 1.12 1.84 61.58
N THR A 421 0.53 2.93 62.09
CA THR A 421 0.61 3.41 63.49
C THR A 421 -0.06 4.80 63.69
N SER A 422 -1.19 4.79 64.42
CA SER A 422 -1.61 5.73 65.49
C SER A 422 -1.39 7.27 65.39
N THR A 423 -2.49 8.03 65.22
CA THR A 423 -2.98 9.28 65.92
C THR A 423 -2.02 10.45 66.33
N PRO A 424 -2.51 11.70 66.57
CA PRO A 424 -3.39 12.57 65.77
C PRO A 424 -2.94 14.08 65.73
N ALA A 425 -3.58 14.83 64.82
CA ALA A 425 -3.98 16.26 64.93
C ALA A 425 -3.02 17.44 64.59
N THR A 426 -3.63 18.37 63.81
CA THR A 426 -3.54 19.85 63.78
C THR A 426 -2.53 20.61 62.87
N LYS A 427 -3.05 21.00 61.68
CA LYS A 427 -3.31 22.36 61.13
C LYS A 427 -2.20 23.44 60.93
N PHE A 428 -2.14 23.91 59.66
CA PHE A 428 -1.94 25.27 59.07
C PHE A 428 -0.74 25.35 58.11
N SER A 429 -0.90 25.38 56.77
CA SER A 429 -1.40 26.40 55.79
C SER A 429 -0.30 27.25 55.14
N ILE A 430 -0.13 27.15 53.82
CA ILE A 430 0.28 28.19 52.82
C ILE A 430 -0.16 27.57 51.46
N ASP A 431 -1.13 28.02 50.68
CA ASP A 431 -1.55 29.29 50.08
C ASP A 431 -0.77 29.76 48.83
N SER A 432 -1.57 30.04 47.79
CA SER A 432 -1.34 30.79 46.54
C SER A 432 -0.55 30.20 45.34
N ARG A 433 -1.32 30.12 44.23
CA ARG A 433 -1.02 29.90 42.80
C ARG A 433 -0.38 31.16 42.12
N PRO A 434 -0.35 31.34 40.77
CA PRO A 434 -0.02 30.50 39.58
C PRO A 434 0.91 31.19 38.52
N TYR A 435 1.25 30.43 37.46
CA TYR A 435 1.53 30.77 36.03
C TYR A 435 1.65 32.23 35.57
N GLU A 436 2.67 32.52 34.72
CA GLU A 436 2.50 33.16 33.39
C GLU A 436 3.80 33.21 32.51
N VAL A 437 3.60 32.99 31.20
CA VAL A 437 4.27 33.58 29.99
C VAL A 437 5.73 33.25 29.59
N LEU A 438 5.90 32.86 28.31
CA LEU A 438 7.06 33.11 27.40
C LEU A 438 6.58 32.75 25.94
N LEU A 439 6.44 33.61 24.91
CA LEU A 439 7.31 34.63 24.25
C LEU A 439 8.69 34.06 23.89
N GLY A 440 9.28 34.19 22.69
CA GLY A 440 9.22 35.27 21.71
C GLY A 440 10.57 36.03 21.69
N ILE A 441 11.52 35.53 20.87
CA ILE A 441 12.70 36.20 20.25
C ILE A 441 13.68 37.04 21.12
N ILE A 442 14.98 36.74 20.95
CA ILE A 442 16.15 37.66 20.73
C ILE A 442 17.42 37.23 21.53
N SER A 443 18.49 37.12 20.74
CA SER A 443 19.93 37.03 20.99
C SER A 443 20.55 37.81 22.16
N ASN A 444 21.63 37.28 22.78
CA ASN A 444 23.04 37.70 22.54
C ASN A 444 24.04 37.14 23.58
N SER A 445 25.17 36.70 23.03
CA SER A 445 26.58 36.69 23.46
C SER A 445 27.05 37.01 24.91
N ASP A 446 28.08 36.25 25.30
CA ASP A 446 29.28 36.58 26.09
C ASP A 446 29.21 36.76 27.62
N CYS A 447 29.87 35.84 28.37
CA CYS A 447 31.16 36.09 29.06
C CYS A 447 31.50 35.05 30.16
N LEU A 448 32.69 34.44 30.00
CA LEU A 448 33.78 34.20 30.97
C LEU A 448 33.61 33.28 32.22
N ASN A 449 34.35 32.16 32.16
CA ASN A 449 35.32 31.58 33.11
C ASN A 449 35.45 32.25 34.51
N GLU A 450 35.57 31.45 35.59
CA GLU A 450 36.86 31.00 36.20
C GLU A 450 36.73 30.44 37.66
N VAL A 451 37.63 29.50 38.01
CA VAL A 451 38.13 29.05 39.35
C VAL A 451 37.49 27.84 40.11
N LEU A 452 38.38 26.85 40.36
CA LEU A 452 38.36 25.51 41.01
C LEU A 452 38.20 25.53 42.58
N PRO A 453 38.36 24.43 43.40
CA PRO A 453 38.51 22.96 43.18
C PRO A 453 37.73 21.99 44.15
N ALA A 454 37.78 20.70 43.79
CA ALA A 454 37.94 19.49 44.65
C ALA A 454 36.80 18.86 45.51
N LYS A 455 36.52 17.60 45.12
CA LYS A 455 36.25 16.39 45.92
C LYS A 455 34.93 16.29 46.73
N SER A 456 33.98 15.50 46.21
CA SER A 456 33.55 14.28 46.91
C SER A 456 32.95 13.26 45.93
N ARG A 457 33.24 11.98 46.18
CA ARG A 457 32.74 10.84 45.42
C ARG A 457 31.23 10.70 45.61
N THR A 458 30.47 10.72 44.52
CA THR A 458 29.17 10.05 44.44
C THR A 458 29.17 9.13 43.22
N LYS A 459 28.95 7.83 43.48
CA LYS A 459 28.79 6.79 42.47
C LYS A 459 27.60 7.15 41.60
N ASN A 460 27.84 7.60 40.37
CA ASN A 460 26.84 7.51 39.31
C ASN A 460 26.76 6.05 38.89
N LEU A 461 25.69 5.37 39.29
CA LEU A 461 25.22 4.15 38.63
C LEU A 461 24.60 4.59 37.30
N SER A 462 25.44 4.78 36.28
CA SER A 462 24.98 4.71 34.89
C SER A 462 24.64 3.25 34.61
N TYR A 463 23.37 2.94 34.33
CA TYR A 463 23.01 1.69 33.68
C TYR A 463 23.54 1.75 32.23
N GLN A 464 24.83 1.43 32.06
CA GLN A 464 25.37 1.01 30.78
C GLN A 464 24.99 -0.46 30.61
N SER A 465 24.10 -0.80 29.68
CA SER A 465 24.00 -2.19 29.21
C SER A 465 25.21 -2.46 28.32
N LYS A 466 26.37 -2.73 28.93
CA LYS A 466 27.47 -3.35 28.21
C LYS A 466 26.98 -4.71 27.73
N MET A 467 27.03 -4.98 26.43
CA MET A 467 26.88 -6.35 25.93
C MET A 467 27.90 -7.21 26.69
N THR A 468 27.44 -8.21 27.44
CA THR A 468 28.33 -8.99 28.29
C THR A 468 29.35 -9.77 27.43
N ASP A 469 30.63 -9.65 27.77
CA ASP A 469 31.78 -10.33 27.11
C ASP A 469 31.82 -11.86 27.33
N LYS A 470 30.77 -12.44 27.91
CA LYS A 470 30.76 -13.85 28.30
C LYS A 470 30.31 -14.72 27.14
N VAL A 471 31.17 -15.67 26.75
CA VAL A 471 30.80 -16.78 25.86
C VAL A 471 29.59 -17.51 26.48
N PRO A 472 28.51 -17.77 25.73
CA PRO A 472 27.33 -18.43 26.26
C PRO A 472 27.66 -19.85 26.72
N ALA A 473 27.07 -20.29 27.84
CA ALA A 473 27.35 -21.60 28.40
C ALA A 473 26.96 -22.77 27.47
N TRP A 474 25.97 -22.55 26.59
CA TRP A 474 25.55 -23.55 25.60
C TRP A 474 26.53 -23.71 24.44
N LEU A 475 27.45 -22.75 24.23
CA LEU A 475 28.46 -22.81 23.18
C LEU A 475 29.69 -23.58 23.68
N ASP A 476 29.47 -24.85 24.00
CA ASP A 476 30.47 -25.76 24.54
C ASP A 476 30.96 -26.78 23.49
N LYS A 477 31.85 -27.65 23.94
CA LYS A 477 32.56 -28.60 23.09
C LYS A 477 31.62 -29.70 22.59
N GLU A 478 30.74 -30.17 23.45
CA GLU A 478 29.74 -31.19 23.18
C GLU A 478 28.77 -30.70 22.10
N PHE A 479 28.24 -29.47 22.26
CA PHE A 479 27.36 -28.84 21.30
C PHE A 479 28.01 -28.69 19.91
N MET A 480 29.24 -28.18 19.86
CA MET A 480 29.95 -28.03 18.59
C MET A 480 30.29 -29.38 17.92
N GLN A 481 30.55 -30.43 18.72
CA GLN A 481 30.80 -31.76 18.19
C GLN A 481 29.53 -32.34 17.55
N ASP A 482 28.38 -32.19 18.20
CA ASP A 482 27.09 -32.65 17.67
C ASP A 482 26.71 -31.93 16.37
N ILE A 483 26.96 -30.61 16.30
CA ILE A 483 26.76 -29.84 15.07
C ILE A 483 27.61 -30.40 13.93
N LEU A 484 28.91 -30.63 14.16
CA LEU A 484 29.83 -31.08 13.11
C LEU A 484 29.50 -32.50 12.64
N ARG A 485 29.12 -33.41 13.55
CA ARG A 485 28.65 -34.75 13.20
C ARG A 485 27.42 -34.70 12.30
N LYS A 486 26.44 -33.85 12.65
CA LYS A 486 25.22 -33.69 11.87
C LYS A 486 25.49 -33.04 10.51
N SER A 487 26.27 -31.97 10.46
CA SER A 487 26.53 -31.24 9.22
C SER A 487 27.35 -32.05 8.22
N GLU A 488 28.25 -32.90 8.70
CA GLU A 488 29.15 -33.68 7.86
C GLU A 488 28.75 -35.16 7.73
N GLU A 489 27.62 -35.55 8.34
CA GLU A 489 27.12 -36.93 8.40
C GLU A 489 28.20 -37.96 8.82
N ASP A 490 29.05 -37.58 9.78
CA ASP A 490 30.20 -38.38 10.21
C ASP A 490 30.30 -38.48 11.74
N GLU A 491 29.80 -39.60 12.27
CA GLU A 491 29.83 -39.93 13.70
C GLU A 491 31.26 -40.13 14.25
N THR A 492 32.28 -40.27 13.39
CA THR A 492 33.68 -40.44 13.83
C THR A 492 34.35 -39.14 14.24
N ILE A 493 33.70 -37.99 14.02
CA ILE A 493 34.22 -36.68 14.44
C ILE A 493 34.23 -36.61 15.97
N TRP A 494 35.40 -36.25 16.51
CA TRP A 494 35.60 -35.97 17.92
C TRP A 494 36.38 -34.68 18.10
N ILE A 495 35.90 -33.75 18.92
CA ILE A 495 36.67 -32.55 19.26
C ILE A 495 37.64 -32.93 20.38
N LYS A 496 38.94 -32.65 20.21
CA LYS A 496 39.95 -32.81 21.26
C LYS A 496 40.02 -31.56 22.12
N ASN A 497 40.13 -30.40 21.48
CA ASN A 497 40.22 -29.09 22.11
C ASN A 497 39.38 -28.05 21.37
N MET A 498 38.84 -27.07 22.09
CA MET A 498 38.04 -25.98 21.52
C MET A 498 38.43 -24.65 22.16
N ASN A 499 38.61 -23.62 21.34
CA ASN A 499 38.82 -22.25 21.77
C ASN A 499 37.76 -21.33 21.14
N VAL A 500 37.06 -20.58 21.99
CA VAL A 500 36.03 -19.63 21.56
C VAL A 500 36.49 -18.22 21.91
N LYS A 501 36.37 -17.29 20.96
CA LYS A 501 36.62 -15.86 21.17
C LYS A 501 35.64 -15.02 20.36
N ARG A 502 35.41 -13.76 20.75
CA ARG A 502 34.67 -12.79 19.92
C ARG A 502 35.38 -12.63 18.57
N ALA A 503 34.60 -12.61 17.49
CA ALA A 503 35.14 -12.48 16.14
C ALA A 503 35.25 -11.02 15.67
N THR A 504 34.41 -10.13 16.23
CA THR A 504 34.23 -8.73 15.84
C THR A 504 34.31 -7.80 17.06
N SER A 505 34.67 -6.53 16.82
CA SER A 505 34.72 -5.46 17.83
C SER A 505 33.34 -4.81 18.01
N GLU A 506 33.15 -4.00 19.05
CA GLU A 506 31.94 -3.16 19.16
C GLU A 506 31.81 -2.25 17.93
N GLY A 507 30.62 -2.18 17.33
CA GLY A 507 30.37 -1.38 16.12
C GLY A 507 30.60 -2.08 14.78
N ASP A 508 31.22 -3.26 14.78
CA ASP A 508 31.45 -4.04 13.54
C ASP A 508 30.21 -4.86 13.12
N ASN A 509 29.26 -5.12 14.04
CA ASN A 509 27.97 -5.75 13.75
C ASN A 509 26.88 -5.22 14.69
N TYR A 510 25.74 -4.79 14.14
CA TYR A 510 24.67 -4.11 14.86
C TYR A 510 23.45 -4.97 15.17
N SER A 511 23.37 -6.20 14.63
CA SER A 511 22.18 -7.07 14.67
C SER A 511 22.46 -8.45 15.28
N SER A 512 23.73 -8.80 15.52
CA SER A 512 24.13 -10.13 16.00
C SER A 512 25.44 -10.12 16.80
N VAL A 513 25.64 -11.16 17.61
CA VAL A 513 26.91 -11.47 18.25
C VAL A 513 27.65 -12.54 17.44
N ILE A 514 28.93 -12.30 17.16
CA ILE A 514 29.76 -13.21 16.36
C ILE A 514 30.90 -13.79 17.19
N TYR A 515 30.95 -15.11 17.28
CA TYR A 515 32.03 -15.89 17.88
C TYR A 515 32.87 -16.57 16.79
N ARG A 516 34.18 -16.61 17.01
CA ARG A 516 35.12 -17.44 16.26
C ARG A 516 35.49 -18.63 17.11
N ILE A 517 35.33 -19.82 16.56
CA ILE A 517 35.55 -21.09 17.23
C ILE A 517 36.65 -21.85 16.50
N ARG A 518 37.76 -22.10 17.20
CA ARG A 518 38.84 -22.94 16.71
C ARG A 518 38.76 -24.30 17.38
N VAL A 519 38.60 -25.36 16.60
CA VAL A 519 38.45 -26.74 17.08
C VAL A 519 39.59 -27.61 16.55
N GLU A 520 40.19 -28.39 17.44
CA GLU A 520 41.09 -29.51 17.09
C GLU A 520 40.22 -30.76 16.96
N LEU A 521 40.06 -31.26 15.74
CA LEU A 521 39.19 -32.37 15.39
C LEU A 521 40.02 -33.65 15.24
N VAL A 522 39.46 -34.78 15.66
CA VAL A 522 39.93 -36.13 15.33
C VAL A 522 38.87 -36.79 14.46
N ARG A 523 39.27 -37.27 13.29
CA ARG A 523 38.39 -37.94 12.32
C ARG A 523 39.09 -39.17 11.79
N LYS A 524 38.48 -40.35 11.94
CA LYS A 524 39.06 -41.64 11.51
C LYS A 524 40.52 -41.86 11.97
N GLY A 525 40.91 -41.31 13.13
CA GLY A 525 42.26 -41.39 13.70
C GLY A 525 43.23 -40.28 13.29
N GLU A 526 42.86 -39.40 12.35
CA GLU A 526 43.66 -38.24 11.94
C GLU A 526 43.26 -36.99 12.71
N THR A 527 44.24 -36.17 13.11
CA THR A 527 43.98 -34.89 13.80
C THR A 527 44.12 -33.72 12.83
N SER A 528 43.13 -32.84 12.81
CA SER A 528 43.13 -31.59 12.03
C SER A 528 42.65 -30.43 12.88
N VAL A 529 42.84 -29.19 12.40
CA VAL A 529 42.33 -27.98 13.08
C VAL A 529 41.45 -27.23 12.09
N THR A 530 40.22 -26.91 12.50
CA THR A 530 39.33 -26.04 11.71
C THR A 530 38.90 -24.81 12.52
N SER A 531 38.48 -23.77 11.80
CA SER A 531 38.00 -22.51 12.38
C SER A 531 36.63 -22.19 11.78
N LEU A 532 35.70 -21.82 12.64
CA LEU A 532 34.29 -21.56 12.31
C LEU A 532 33.84 -20.21 12.87
N ILE A 533 32.86 -19.61 12.22
CA ILE A 533 32.14 -18.45 12.71
C ILE A 533 30.75 -18.88 13.17
N VAL A 534 30.38 -18.50 14.38
CA VAL A 534 29.02 -18.67 14.94
C VAL A 534 28.43 -17.29 15.14
N LYS A 535 27.40 -16.98 14.37
CA LYS A 535 26.58 -15.78 14.49
C LYS A 535 25.31 -16.14 15.27
N THR A 536 24.99 -15.41 16.32
CA THR A 536 23.84 -15.70 17.20
C THR A 536 23.21 -14.41 17.69
N THR A 537 21.94 -14.45 18.10
CA THR A 537 21.29 -13.30 18.73
C THR A 537 21.94 -13.01 20.09
N PRO A 538 22.06 -11.73 20.52
CA PRO A 538 22.63 -11.45 21.83
C PRO A 538 21.69 -11.96 22.93
N THR A 539 22.24 -12.61 23.96
CA THR A 539 21.49 -13.31 25.02
C THR A 539 20.79 -12.38 26.02
N GLU A 540 21.16 -11.09 26.04
CA GLU A 540 20.66 -10.07 26.98
C GLU A 540 20.20 -8.81 26.21
N VAL A 541 19.26 -8.96 25.27
CA VAL A 541 18.67 -7.83 24.55
C VAL A 541 17.33 -7.41 25.15
N ASP A 542 17.05 -6.11 25.11
CA ASP A 542 15.73 -5.57 25.45
C ASP A 542 14.68 -5.95 24.39
N GLU A 543 13.41 -5.83 24.77
CA GLU A 543 12.28 -6.30 23.96
C GLU A 543 12.21 -5.58 22.59
N PHE A 544 12.62 -4.32 22.54
CA PHE A 544 12.73 -3.50 21.33
C PHE A 544 13.66 -4.11 20.27
N TYR A 545 14.82 -4.60 20.67
CA TYR A 545 15.79 -5.20 19.75
C TYR A 545 15.33 -6.59 19.27
N LYS A 546 14.53 -7.31 20.06
CA LYS A 546 13.89 -8.56 19.63
C LYS A 546 12.81 -8.30 18.59
N GLU A 547 11.95 -7.30 18.84
CA GLU A 547 10.88 -6.90 17.92
C GLU A 547 11.46 -6.51 16.55
N MET A 548 12.57 -5.75 16.50
CA MET A 548 13.23 -5.39 15.26
C MET A 548 13.76 -6.61 14.46
N ILE A 549 14.36 -7.59 15.14
CA ILE A 549 14.89 -8.81 14.49
C ILE A 549 13.76 -9.71 13.99
N GLU A 550 12.67 -9.82 14.77
CA GLU A 550 11.49 -10.62 14.43
C GLU A 550 10.70 -10.00 13.27
N ASP A 551 10.44 -8.68 13.29
CA ASP A 551 9.72 -7.95 12.24
C ASP A 551 10.42 -8.03 10.87
N GLN A 552 11.76 -8.03 10.87
CA GLN A 552 12.55 -8.05 9.63
C GLN A 552 12.93 -9.45 9.17
N ARG A 553 12.56 -10.52 9.91
CA ARG A 553 12.90 -11.91 9.58
C ARG A 553 14.39 -12.12 9.28
N ILE A 554 15.27 -11.36 9.95
CA ILE A 554 16.69 -11.22 9.59
C ILE A 554 17.40 -12.57 9.56
N PHE A 555 17.25 -13.37 10.62
CA PHE A 555 17.89 -14.69 10.72
C PHE A 555 17.24 -15.73 9.81
N ASP A 556 15.94 -15.63 9.52
CA ASP A 556 15.26 -16.52 8.57
C ASP A 556 15.81 -16.28 7.16
N LEU A 557 15.88 -15.02 6.73
CA LEU A 557 16.37 -14.64 5.41
C LEU A 557 17.85 -14.99 5.25
N GLU A 558 18.68 -14.66 6.24
CA GLU A 558 20.12 -14.97 6.22
C GLU A 558 20.35 -16.49 6.20
N THR A 559 19.55 -17.26 6.95
CA THR A 559 19.61 -18.73 6.93
C THR A 559 19.19 -19.29 5.57
N SER A 560 18.09 -18.83 4.99
CA SER A 560 17.64 -19.24 3.65
C SER A 560 18.69 -18.91 2.58
N MET A 561 19.29 -17.72 2.63
CA MET A 561 20.38 -17.35 1.72
C MET A 561 21.56 -18.30 1.86
N MET A 562 22.06 -18.50 3.08
CA MET A 562 23.28 -19.27 3.32
C MET A 562 23.10 -20.77 3.08
N LYS A 563 21.94 -21.32 3.42
CA LYS A 563 21.65 -22.74 3.32
C LYS A 563 21.16 -23.16 1.93
N ASP A 564 20.34 -22.34 1.27
CA ASP A 564 19.59 -22.77 0.09
C ASP A 564 20.03 -22.04 -1.19
N THR A 565 20.14 -20.71 -1.16
CA THR A 565 20.37 -19.90 -2.38
C THR A 565 21.86 -19.77 -2.74
N LEU A 566 22.69 -19.32 -1.81
CA LEU A 566 24.13 -19.09 -2.02
C LEU A 566 24.91 -20.35 -2.40
N PRO A 567 24.64 -21.56 -1.84
CA PRO A 567 25.31 -22.77 -2.29
C PRO A 567 25.08 -23.06 -3.77
N LYS A 568 23.86 -22.84 -4.29
CA LYS A 568 23.54 -22.99 -5.72
C LYS A 568 24.27 -21.95 -6.57
N MET A 569 24.30 -20.69 -6.11
CA MET A 569 25.05 -19.63 -6.78
C MET A 569 26.56 -19.95 -6.83
N ASN A 570 27.14 -20.40 -5.72
CA ASN A 570 28.55 -20.77 -5.63
C ASN A 570 28.88 -22.02 -6.46
N GLN A 571 27.95 -22.97 -6.58
CA GLN A 571 28.09 -24.13 -7.46
C GLN A 571 28.19 -23.70 -8.94
N LEU A 572 27.40 -22.72 -9.38
CA LEU A 572 27.50 -22.14 -10.72
C LEU A 572 28.81 -21.36 -10.92
N LEU A 573 29.25 -20.66 -9.87
CA LEU A 573 30.43 -19.80 -9.95
C LEU A 573 31.74 -20.58 -9.94
N GLY A 574 31.84 -21.64 -9.14
CA GLY A 574 33.08 -22.35 -8.83
C GLY A 574 33.83 -21.72 -7.66
N ASP A 575 34.78 -22.46 -7.07
CA ASP A 575 35.47 -22.07 -5.84
C ASP A 575 36.30 -20.78 -5.97
N GLU A 576 36.87 -20.50 -7.15
CA GLU A 576 37.64 -19.26 -7.39
C GLU A 576 36.76 -18.00 -7.41
N ASP A 577 35.50 -18.14 -7.86
CA ASP A 577 34.55 -17.05 -8.05
C ASP A 577 33.46 -17.00 -6.96
N ARG A 578 33.55 -17.84 -5.92
CA ARG A 578 32.53 -17.94 -4.86
C ARG A 578 32.24 -16.57 -4.22
N VAL A 579 30.97 -16.29 -3.98
CA VAL A 579 30.48 -15.00 -3.48
C VAL A 579 30.29 -14.96 -1.96
N SER A 580 30.26 -16.12 -1.28
CA SER A 580 30.00 -16.22 0.16
C SER A 580 30.89 -17.25 0.86
N ALA A 581 30.89 -17.21 2.20
CA ALA A 581 31.38 -18.31 3.04
C ALA A 581 30.50 -19.57 2.86
N ARG A 582 31.06 -20.75 3.17
CA ARG A 582 30.30 -22.01 3.18
C ARG A 582 29.43 -22.09 4.44
N PHE A 583 28.19 -22.49 4.24
CA PHE A 583 27.26 -22.85 5.30
C PHE A 583 27.69 -24.15 5.98
N VAL A 584 27.53 -24.23 7.30
CA VAL A 584 27.78 -25.45 8.08
C VAL A 584 26.50 -25.91 8.76
N TYR A 585 25.85 -25.02 9.53
CA TYR A 585 24.67 -25.36 10.32
C TYR A 585 23.86 -24.11 10.65
N ALA A 586 22.57 -24.26 10.88
CA ALA A 586 21.73 -23.20 11.45
C ALA A 586 20.67 -23.81 12.37
N ASN A 587 20.26 -23.02 13.36
CA ASN A 587 19.13 -23.27 14.23
C ASN A 587 18.31 -21.99 14.33
N LEU A 588 17.03 -22.06 13.96
CA LEU A 588 16.08 -20.94 14.06
C LEU A 588 15.28 -20.98 15.36
N GLU A 589 15.41 -22.04 16.16
CA GLU A 589 14.89 -22.12 17.52
C GLU A 589 15.96 -21.72 18.53
N GLN A 590 15.59 -21.35 19.76
CA GLN A 590 16.57 -20.93 20.76
C GLN A 590 17.54 -22.08 21.15
N PRO A 591 18.88 -21.87 21.12
CA PRO A 591 19.56 -20.64 20.74
C PRO A 591 19.57 -20.44 19.21
N ILE A 592 19.11 -19.27 18.76
CA ILE A 592 19.11 -18.89 17.33
C ILE A 592 20.54 -18.66 16.90
N LEU A 593 21.01 -19.42 15.91
CA LEU A 593 22.39 -19.32 15.43
C LEU A 593 22.57 -19.78 13.99
N LEU A 594 23.64 -19.25 13.39
CA LEU A 594 24.14 -19.59 12.07
C LEU A 594 25.65 -19.87 12.18
N VAL A 595 26.05 -21.06 11.76
CA VAL A 595 27.45 -21.53 11.72
C VAL A 595 27.93 -21.54 10.29
N MET A 596 29.06 -20.89 10.04
CA MET A 596 29.68 -20.76 8.72
C MET A 596 31.21 -20.90 8.78
N GLU A 597 31.82 -21.14 7.62
CA GLU A 597 33.27 -21.15 7.43
C GLU A 597 33.92 -19.83 7.91
N ASP A 598 35.00 -19.93 8.69
CA ASP A 598 35.83 -18.76 9.00
C ASP A 598 36.77 -18.47 7.83
N LEU A 599 36.63 -17.29 7.23
CA LEU A 599 37.44 -16.86 6.10
C LEU A 599 38.81 -16.31 6.52
N ALA A 600 39.02 -16.00 7.80
CA ALA A 600 40.28 -15.42 8.28
C ALA A 600 41.51 -16.35 8.07
N PRO A 601 41.45 -17.66 8.34
CA PRO A 601 42.53 -18.60 8.00
C PRO A 601 42.87 -18.68 6.51
N LEU A 602 41.94 -18.29 5.63
CA LEU A 602 42.15 -18.24 4.19
C LEU A 602 42.77 -16.91 3.72
N GLY A 603 43.17 -16.05 4.64
CA GLY A 603 43.82 -14.77 4.36
C GLY A 603 42.85 -13.63 4.05
N PHE A 604 41.54 -13.83 4.26
CA PHE A 604 40.55 -12.78 4.08
C PHE A 604 40.46 -11.86 5.30
N ARG A 605 40.41 -10.55 5.07
CA ARG A 605 40.24 -9.51 6.09
C ARG A 605 39.43 -8.33 5.55
N MET A 606 38.79 -7.59 6.45
CA MET A 606 38.06 -6.37 6.10
C MET A 606 39.03 -5.26 5.67
N ALA A 607 38.62 -4.44 4.70
CA ALA A 607 39.36 -3.25 4.30
C ALA A 607 39.14 -2.09 5.29
N ASP A 608 39.94 -1.01 5.17
CA ASP A 608 39.74 0.19 5.99
C ASP A 608 38.44 0.91 5.60
N ARG A 609 37.46 0.90 6.51
CA ARG A 609 36.16 1.53 6.31
C ARG A 609 36.22 3.07 6.34
N GLN A 610 37.11 3.66 7.13
CA GLN A 610 37.21 5.12 7.29
C GLN A 610 37.99 5.78 6.15
N GLY A 611 38.94 5.08 5.52
CA GLY A 611 39.59 5.51 4.29
C GLY A 611 38.73 5.28 3.03
N GLY A 612 37.88 4.25 3.05
CA GLY A 612 37.12 3.79 1.90
C GLY A 612 37.98 3.01 0.91
N LEU A 613 37.34 2.29 -0.02
CA LEU A 613 38.01 1.41 -0.97
C LEU A 613 38.77 2.22 -2.04
N ASP A 614 40.03 1.85 -2.25
CA ASP A 614 40.79 2.29 -3.43
C ASP A 614 40.26 1.60 -4.71
N LEU A 615 40.77 2.03 -5.87
CA LEU A 615 40.28 1.55 -7.15
C LEU A 615 40.45 0.02 -7.33
N ALA A 616 41.53 -0.56 -6.81
CA ALA A 616 41.77 -2.01 -6.95
C ALA A 616 40.76 -2.81 -6.14
N HIS A 617 40.46 -2.39 -4.91
CA HIS A 617 39.42 -2.99 -4.08
C HIS A 617 38.03 -2.78 -4.70
N SER A 618 37.71 -1.57 -5.16
CA SER A 618 36.41 -1.26 -5.76
C SER A 618 36.13 -2.08 -7.02
N LEU A 619 37.15 -2.30 -7.87
CA LEU A 619 37.02 -3.15 -9.05
C LEU A 619 36.78 -4.62 -8.70
N LEU A 620 37.37 -5.13 -7.61
CA LEU A 620 37.08 -6.49 -7.16
C LEU A 620 35.66 -6.61 -6.60
N ALA A 621 35.25 -5.70 -5.73
CA ALA A 621 33.91 -5.68 -5.14
C ALA A 621 32.82 -5.57 -6.22
N ILE A 622 32.98 -4.69 -7.21
CA ILE A 622 31.96 -4.48 -8.24
C ILE A 622 31.84 -5.68 -9.18
N ARG A 623 32.95 -6.36 -9.49
CA ARG A 623 32.93 -7.61 -10.27
C ARG A 623 32.25 -8.72 -9.49
N GLN A 624 32.54 -8.84 -8.20
CA GLN A 624 31.93 -9.87 -7.36
C GLN A 624 30.44 -9.62 -7.18
N LEU A 625 30.01 -8.36 -7.03
CA LEU A 625 28.60 -7.98 -7.00
C LEU A 625 27.89 -8.32 -8.32
N ALA A 626 28.54 -8.06 -9.45
CA ALA A 626 28.01 -8.45 -10.76
C ALA A 626 27.89 -9.98 -10.92
N LYS A 627 28.86 -10.75 -10.40
CA LYS A 627 28.79 -12.22 -10.35
C LYS A 627 27.65 -12.71 -9.47
N PHE A 628 27.48 -12.11 -8.29
CA PHE A 628 26.36 -12.38 -7.38
C PHE A 628 25.01 -12.12 -8.05
N HIS A 629 24.83 -10.95 -8.65
CA HIS A 629 23.61 -10.62 -9.39
C HIS A 629 23.37 -11.58 -10.57
N GLY A 630 24.40 -11.86 -11.38
CA GLY A 630 24.28 -12.74 -12.53
C GLY A 630 23.94 -14.20 -12.16
N SER A 631 24.56 -14.75 -11.11
CA SER A 631 24.23 -16.09 -10.63
C SER A 631 22.85 -16.14 -9.97
N SER A 632 22.40 -15.07 -9.33
CA SER A 632 21.03 -15.00 -8.78
C SER A 632 19.97 -15.09 -9.86
N VAL A 633 20.18 -14.47 -11.02
CA VAL A 633 19.26 -14.57 -12.16
C VAL A 633 19.16 -16.01 -12.64
N ALA A 634 20.29 -16.69 -12.80
CA ALA A 634 20.31 -18.09 -13.23
C ALA A 634 19.56 -19.00 -12.24
N VAL A 635 19.77 -18.82 -10.94
CA VAL A 635 19.07 -19.59 -9.89
C VAL A 635 17.56 -19.29 -9.90
N CYS A 636 17.15 -18.02 -9.91
CA CYS A 636 15.73 -17.66 -9.89
C CYS A 636 14.98 -17.97 -11.20
N GLU A 637 15.67 -18.07 -12.34
CA GLU A 637 15.05 -18.56 -13.58
C GLU A 637 14.84 -20.08 -13.58
N ALA A 638 15.71 -20.82 -12.87
CA ALA A 638 15.56 -22.25 -12.68
C ALA A 638 14.52 -22.58 -11.59
N GLU A 639 14.46 -21.76 -10.54
CA GLU A 639 13.61 -21.92 -9.36
C GLU A 639 12.88 -20.60 -9.03
N PRO A 640 11.82 -20.23 -9.78
CA PRO A 640 11.08 -18.99 -9.60
C PRO A 640 10.48 -18.81 -8.20
N GLU A 641 10.21 -19.90 -7.49
CA GLU A 641 9.72 -19.90 -6.11
C GLU A 641 10.67 -19.20 -5.13
N GLN A 642 11.99 -19.18 -5.42
CA GLN A 642 12.96 -18.47 -4.58
C GLN A 642 12.66 -16.97 -4.52
N ILE A 643 12.09 -16.40 -5.58
CA ILE A 643 11.70 -14.98 -5.62
C ILE A 643 10.72 -14.67 -4.49
N GLY A 644 9.80 -15.59 -4.18
CA GLY A 644 8.79 -15.42 -3.13
C GLY A 644 9.36 -15.29 -1.71
N LEU A 645 10.60 -15.77 -1.48
CA LEU A 645 11.27 -15.68 -0.17
C LEU A 645 11.81 -14.27 0.12
N TYR A 646 12.14 -13.51 -0.94
CA TYR A 646 12.92 -12.27 -0.86
C TYR A 646 12.10 -11.05 -1.31
N GLN A 647 10.84 -10.96 -0.89
CA GLN A 647 9.92 -9.87 -1.30
C GLN A 647 10.09 -8.56 -0.52
N ILE A 648 10.72 -8.63 0.66
CA ILE A 648 10.83 -7.50 1.59
C ILE A 648 12.33 -7.21 1.79
N GLY A 649 12.75 -5.97 1.53
CA GLY A 649 14.13 -5.50 1.69
C GLY A 649 14.22 -4.18 2.46
N MET A 650 15.40 -3.55 2.49
CA MET A 650 15.65 -2.30 3.25
C MET A 650 14.62 -1.19 2.99
N TYR A 651 14.08 -1.10 1.77
CA TYR A 651 13.11 -0.09 1.36
C TYR A 651 11.69 -0.65 1.23
N GLY A 652 11.37 -1.76 1.91
CA GLY A 652 10.05 -2.36 1.95
C GLY A 652 8.98 -1.42 2.52
N LYS A 653 7.72 -1.60 2.07
CA LYS A 653 6.56 -0.89 2.62
C LYS A 653 6.34 -1.31 4.07
N ASP A 654 5.83 -0.39 4.89
CA ASP A 654 5.39 -0.63 6.27
C ASP A 654 6.48 -0.92 7.33
N HIS A 655 7.76 -0.59 7.09
CA HIS A 655 8.79 -0.67 8.12
C HIS A 655 8.85 0.58 9.02
N HIS A 656 7.96 0.70 10.01
CA HIS A 656 7.89 1.88 10.90
C HIS A 656 9.24 2.20 11.60
N MET A 657 9.96 1.18 12.07
CA MET A 657 11.27 1.37 12.71
C MET A 657 12.35 1.85 11.72
N VAL A 658 12.38 1.30 10.50
CA VAL A 658 13.35 1.71 9.46
C VAL A 658 13.02 3.12 8.97
N HIS A 659 11.74 3.43 8.78
CA HIS A 659 11.25 4.78 8.51
C HIS A 659 11.78 5.77 9.56
N ASN A 660 11.55 5.48 10.85
CA ASN A 660 11.97 6.37 11.93
C ASN A 660 13.49 6.52 12.01
N PHE A 661 14.25 5.44 11.76
CA PHE A 661 15.70 5.48 11.66
C PHE A 661 16.16 6.46 10.58
N PHE A 662 15.69 6.33 9.34
CA PHE A 662 16.10 7.21 8.25
C PHE A 662 15.63 8.65 8.48
N SER A 663 14.36 8.84 8.81
CA SER A 663 13.76 10.16 8.97
C SER A 663 14.42 10.97 10.10
N SER A 664 14.72 10.33 11.23
CA SER A 664 15.37 11.00 12.36
C SER A 664 16.85 11.32 12.09
N ASN A 665 17.59 10.44 11.40
CA ASN A 665 18.98 10.71 11.04
C ASN A 665 19.10 11.81 9.98
N VAL A 666 18.19 11.86 8.99
CA VAL A 666 18.13 12.96 8.02
C VAL A 666 17.83 14.29 8.71
N LYS A 667 16.94 14.29 9.71
CA LYS A 667 16.66 15.46 10.54
C LYS A 667 17.89 15.92 11.32
N LEU A 668 18.60 15.01 11.98
CA LEU A 668 19.80 15.32 12.76
C LEU A 668 20.92 15.88 11.87
N LEU A 669 21.09 15.31 10.67
CA LEU A 669 22.00 15.86 9.66
C LEU A 669 21.64 17.28 9.27
N ALA A 670 20.36 17.56 9.02
CA ALA A 670 19.91 18.90 8.64
C ALA A 670 20.20 19.92 9.74
N GLU A 671 19.99 19.57 11.01
CA GLU A 671 20.33 20.40 12.17
C GLU A 671 21.84 20.68 12.26
N LYS A 672 22.68 19.69 11.97
CA LYS A 672 24.14 19.88 11.88
C LYS A 672 24.55 20.78 10.72
N MET A 673 23.98 20.54 9.54
CA MET A 673 24.24 21.33 8.33
C MET A 673 23.85 22.80 8.49
N ALA A 674 22.86 23.11 9.32
CA ALA A 674 22.48 24.49 9.62
C ALA A 674 23.62 25.31 10.24
N ASN A 675 24.61 24.65 10.86
CA ASN A 675 25.79 25.28 11.45
C ASN A 675 27.02 25.29 10.52
N TRP A 676 26.89 24.79 9.29
CA TRP A 676 27.96 24.81 8.28
C TRP A 676 27.65 25.90 7.25
N PRO A 677 28.37 27.05 7.24
CA PRO A 677 28.03 28.19 6.38
C PRO A 677 27.88 27.84 4.89
N GLU A 678 28.62 26.85 4.41
CA GLU A 678 28.57 26.42 3.00
C GLU A 678 27.31 25.60 2.66
N LEU A 679 26.66 25.00 3.66
CA LEU A 679 25.53 24.08 3.52
C LEU A 679 24.23 24.57 4.19
N GLU A 680 24.29 25.66 4.97
CA GLU A 680 23.17 26.24 5.72
C GLU A 680 21.92 26.42 4.87
N ARG A 681 22.06 26.91 3.63
CA ARG A 681 20.94 27.14 2.71
C ARG A 681 20.14 25.88 2.36
N TYR A 682 20.76 24.70 2.44
CA TYR A 682 20.13 23.41 2.14
C TYR A 682 19.48 22.77 3.37
N ALA A 683 19.97 23.08 4.56
CA ALA A 683 19.50 22.50 5.82
C ALA A 683 17.98 22.64 6.00
N LYS A 684 17.44 23.84 5.72
CA LYS A 684 15.99 24.09 5.81
C LYS A 684 15.17 23.26 4.83
N LYS A 685 15.70 23.01 3.62
CA LYS A 685 15.02 22.14 2.64
C LYS A 685 15.00 20.70 3.12
N ILE A 686 16.17 20.17 3.52
CA ILE A 686 16.33 18.79 4.00
C ILE A 686 15.46 18.52 5.23
N LEU A 687 15.43 19.46 6.18
CA LEU A 687 14.60 19.37 7.37
C LEU A 687 13.10 19.32 7.05
N LYS A 688 12.64 20.06 6.03
CA LYS A 688 11.22 20.13 5.68
C LYS A 688 10.66 18.81 5.17
N PHE A 689 11.49 17.97 4.56
CA PHE A 689 11.05 16.70 3.96
C PHE A 689 11.55 15.46 4.69
N SER A 690 12.31 15.60 5.79
CA SER A 690 12.93 14.49 6.49
C SER A 690 11.92 13.44 6.96
N GLU A 691 10.68 13.81 7.25
CA GLU A 691 9.63 12.87 7.67
C GLU A 691 9.04 12.05 6.51
N ASP A 692 9.08 12.56 5.28
CA ASP A 692 8.46 11.91 4.11
C ASP A 692 9.46 11.16 3.22
N ILE A 693 10.77 11.40 3.37
CA ILE A 693 11.78 10.93 2.42
C ILE A 693 11.87 9.42 2.35
N TYR A 694 11.78 8.72 3.49
CA TYR A 694 11.84 7.25 3.48
C TYR A 694 10.64 6.65 2.75
N ARG A 695 9.42 7.15 3.03
CA ARG A 695 8.20 6.70 2.35
C ARG A 695 8.31 6.83 0.84
N LYS A 696 8.83 7.97 0.35
CA LYS A 696 9.09 8.21 -1.07
C LYS A 696 10.17 7.29 -1.64
N ALA A 697 11.27 7.09 -0.92
CA ALA A 697 12.32 6.17 -1.34
C ALA A 697 11.78 4.73 -1.43
N SER A 698 10.91 4.31 -0.50
CA SER A 698 10.22 3.02 -0.52
C SER A 698 9.28 2.87 -1.73
N GLU A 699 8.47 3.89 -2.03
CA GLU A 699 7.62 3.93 -3.23
C GLU A 699 8.45 3.79 -4.52
N ILE A 700 9.56 4.50 -4.63
CA ILE A 700 10.45 4.48 -5.81
C ILE A 700 11.24 3.17 -5.92
N ALA A 701 11.64 2.59 -4.79
CA ALA A 701 12.37 1.33 -4.71
C ALA A 701 11.50 0.08 -4.91
N THR A 702 10.16 0.26 -4.96
CA THR A 702 9.22 -0.84 -5.17
C THR A 702 9.52 -1.58 -6.47
N VAL A 703 9.53 -2.91 -6.40
CA VAL A 703 9.87 -3.81 -7.51
C VAL A 703 8.97 -3.55 -8.72
N GLN A 704 9.60 -3.22 -9.84
CA GLN A 704 8.93 -3.09 -11.12
C GLN A 704 9.05 -4.42 -11.87
N LYS A 705 7.92 -5.11 -12.15
CA LYS A 705 7.91 -6.42 -12.82
C LYS A 705 8.65 -6.44 -14.15
N ASP A 706 8.71 -5.27 -14.76
CA ASP A 706 9.18 -5.01 -16.10
C ASP A 706 10.64 -4.57 -16.19
N ASP A 707 11.31 -4.38 -15.04
CA ASP A 707 12.73 -4.05 -14.93
C ASP A 707 13.62 -5.30 -14.89
N PHE A 708 14.90 -5.08 -15.14
CA PHE A 708 15.94 -6.07 -14.83
C PHE A 708 16.09 -6.19 -13.30
N ASN A 709 15.50 -7.24 -12.74
CA ASN A 709 15.55 -7.55 -11.30
C ASN A 709 16.47 -8.74 -11.02
N VAL A 710 17.12 -8.69 -9.86
CA VAL A 710 18.07 -9.66 -9.31
C VAL A 710 17.80 -9.88 -7.83
N LEU A 711 18.40 -10.88 -7.21
CA LEU A 711 18.53 -10.86 -5.75
C LEU A 711 19.61 -9.86 -5.40
N THR A 712 19.24 -8.82 -4.67
CA THR A 712 20.14 -7.83 -4.08
C THR A 712 20.72 -8.37 -2.77
N HIS A 713 21.92 -7.93 -2.43
CA HIS A 713 22.53 -8.13 -1.12
C HIS A 713 21.81 -7.29 -0.05
N GLY A 714 21.34 -6.09 -0.39
CA GLY A 714 20.57 -5.20 0.47
C GLY A 714 21.42 -4.33 1.43
N ASP A 715 22.59 -4.82 1.87
CA ASP A 715 23.54 -4.11 2.74
C ASP A 715 24.97 -4.14 2.17
N CYS A 716 25.12 -3.72 0.91
CA CYS A 716 26.37 -3.85 0.15
C CYS A 716 27.37 -2.72 0.49
N TRP A 717 27.90 -2.72 1.71
CA TRP A 717 28.93 -1.78 2.20
C TRP A 717 30.24 -2.46 2.59
N VAL A 718 31.32 -1.68 2.75
CA VAL A 718 32.69 -2.15 3.02
C VAL A 718 32.82 -3.10 4.23
N ASN A 719 31.98 -2.94 5.25
CA ASN A 719 31.98 -3.82 6.43
C ASN A 719 31.55 -5.26 6.09
N ASN A 720 30.78 -5.44 5.02
CA ASN A 720 30.31 -6.73 4.54
C ASN A 720 31.19 -7.30 3.41
N MET A 721 32.40 -6.75 3.23
CA MET A 721 33.35 -7.15 2.19
C MET A 721 34.69 -7.57 2.78
N LEU A 722 35.05 -8.84 2.62
CA LEU A 722 36.35 -9.36 3.00
C LEU A 722 37.24 -9.55 1.79
N PHE A 723 38.50 -9.12 1.89
CA PHE A 723 39.49 -9.17 0.82
C PHE A 723 40.68 -10.05 1.20
N ARG A 724 41.16 -10.81 0.21
CA ARG A 724 42.44 -11.54 0.29
C ARG A 724 43.51 -10.81 -0.50
N TYR A 725 44.74 -10.85 -0.02
CA TYR A 725 45.88 -10.11 -0.57
C TYR A 725 46.99 -11.07 -1.03
N ASP A 726 47.70 -10.69 -2.08
CA ASP A 726 48.96 -11.34 -2.45
C ASP A 726 50.14 -10.84 -1.60
N ASP A 727 51.32 -11.43 -1.81
CA ASP A 727 52.56 -11.08 -1.09
C ASP A 727 53.00 -9.62 -1.30
N SER A 728 52.50 -8.95 -2.35
CA SER A 728 52.75 -7.53 -2.61
C SER A 728 51.78 -6.60 -1.87
N GLY A 729 50.79 -7.16 -1.18
CA GLY A 729 49.75 -6.40 -0.47
C GLY A 729 48.63 -5.92 -1.39
N LYS A 730 48.53 -6.44 -2.62
CA LYS A 730 47.44 -6.08 -3.55
C LYS A 730 46.23 -6.99 -3.31
N PRO A 731 44.99 -6.46 -3.30
CA PRO A 731 43.81 -7.32 -3.18
C PRO A 731 43.67 -8.16 -4.44
N VAL A 732 43.40 -9.46 -4.26
CA VAL A 732 43.28 -10.45 -5.35
C VAL A 732 41.92 -11.13 -5.39
N GLN A 733 41.17 -11.14 -4.29
CA GLN A 733 39.84 -11.75 -4.22
C GLN A 733 38.98 -11.05 -3.18
N GLN A 734 37.66 -11.05 -3.40
CA GLN A 734 36.67 -10.52 -2.45
C GLN A 734 35.55 -11.53 -2.23
N ILE A 735 35.05 -11.62 -0.99
CA ILE A 735 33.89 -12.42 -0.61
C ILE A 735 32.93 -11.55 0.22
N PHE A 736 31.63 -11.67 -0.05
CA PHE A 736 30.58 -11.02 0.73
C PHE A 736 30.25 -11.84 1.98
N VAL A 737 29.87 -11.12 3.03
CA VAL A 737 29.35 -11.68 4.28
C VAL A 737 28.11 -10.89 4.69
N ASP A 738 27.33 -11.42 5.62
CA ASP A 738 26.17 -10.73 6.21
C ASP A 738 24.98 -10.53 5.23
N PHE A 739 24.23 -11.60 4.96
CA PHE A 739 23.11 -11.62 4.01
C PHE A 739 21.75 -11.43 4.71
N GLN A 740 21.64 -10.38 5.53
CA GLN A 740 20.51 -10.17 6.45
C GLN A 740 19.25 -9.58 5.83
N ILE A 741 19.41 -8.77 4.79
CA ILE A 741 18.29 -8.05 4.15
C ILE A 741 18.27 -8.21 2.61
N PRO A 742 18.49 -9.44 2.08
CA PRO A 742 18.42 -9.68 0.66
C PRO A 742 17.01 -9.44 0.14
N SER A 743 16.88 -8.85 -1.04
CA SER A 743 15.58 -8.63 -1.65
C SER A 743 15.60 -8.74 -3.16
N TRP A 744 14.51 -9.20 -3.73
CA TRP A 744 14.31 -9.23 -5.17
C TRP A 744 14.00 -7.82 -5.66
N GLY A 745 14.86 -7.26 -6.51
CA GLY A 745 14.70 -5.88 -6.96
C GLY A 745 15.76 -5.44 -7.97
N SER A 746 15.82 -4.13 -8.22
CA SER A 746 16.80 -3.57 -9.16
C SER A 746 18.22 -3.70 -8.61
N PRO A 747 19.22 -4.13 -9.41
CA PRO A 747 20.62 -4.14 -8.98
C PRO A 747 21.15 -2.75 -8.64
N ALA A 748 20.49 -1.69 -9.11
CA ALA A 748 20.83 -0.32 -8.80
C ALA A 748 20.68 0.01 -7.30
N LEU A 749 19.91 -0.76 -6.53
CA LEU A 749 19.83 -0.59 -5.07
C LEU A 749 21.20 -0.85 -4.41
N ASP A 750 21.82 -2.01 -4.68
CA ASP A 750 23.14 -2.34 -4.15
C ASP A 750 24.23 -1.43 -4.72
N LEU A 751 24.14 -1.06 -6.01
CA LEU A 751 25.09 -0.14 -6.63
C LEU A 751 25.03 1.25 -5.99
N GLN A 752 23.83 1.79 -5.76
CA GLN A 752 23.66 3.07 -5.08
C GLN A 752 24.16 2.99 -3.64
N TYR A 753 23.89 1.90 -2.93
CA TYR A 753 24.38 1.71 -1.57
C TYR A 753 25.91 1.66 -1.54
N PHE A 754 26.53 0.80 -2.35
CA PHE A 754 27.98 0.62 -2.43
C PHE A 754 28.72 1.90 -2.80
N ILE A 755 28.30 2.55 -3.89
CA ILE A 755 28.98 3.73 -4.43
C ILE A 755 28.95 4.90 -3.44
N ASN A 756 27.85 5.07 -2.71
CA ASN A 756 27.68 6.21 -1.80
C ASN A 756 28.18 5.96 -0.38
N THR A 757 28.61 4.73 -0.04
CA THR A 757 29.07 4.38 1.31
C THR A 757 30.53 3.92 1.36
N SER A 758 31.01 3.22 0.32
CA SER A 758 32.20 2.38 0.45
C SER A 758 33.43 2.89 -0.29
N LEU A 759 33.27 3.78 -1.27
CA LEU A 759 34.39 4.28 -2.08
C LEU A 759 35.25 5.28 -1.31
N SER A 760 36.57 5.21 -1.48
CA SER A 760 37.45 6.32 -1.11
C SER A 760 37.07 7.57 -1.89
N LEU A 761 37.34 8.76 -1.33
CA LEU A 761 36.95 10.01 -1.96
C LEU A 761 37.54 10.11 -3.38
N ASP A 762 38.82 9.76 -3.58
CA ASP A 762 39.44 9.81 -4.91
C ASP A 762 38.73 8.93 -5.95
N VAL A 763 38.34 7.71 -5.59
CA VAL A 763 37.63 6.79 -6.49
C VAL A 763 36.23 7.30 -6.79
N ASP A 764 35.53 7.76 -5.75
CA ASP A 764 34.20 8.35 -5.86
C ASP A 764 34.16 9.54 -6.83
N LEU A 765 35.25 10.33 -6.87
CA LEU A 765 35.35 11.51 -7.74
C LEU A 765 35.78 11.19 -9.18
N LYS A 766 36.59 10.15 -9.40
CA LYS A 766 37.30 9.93 -10.68
C LYS A 766 36.86 8.68 -11.45
N HIS A 767 36.22 7.71 -10.79
CA HIS A 767 36.10 6.36 -11.32
C HIS A 767 34.71 5.72 -11.22
N ARG A 768 33.65 6.46 -10.88
CA ARG A 768 32.26 5.94 -10.85
C ARG A 768 31.84 5.29 -12.17
N ASP A 769 32.06 5.97 -13.30
CA ASP A 769 31.67 5.47 -14.62
C ASP A 769 32.42 4.18 -14.98
N LEU A 770 33.72 4.12 -14.62
CA LEU A 770 34.53 2.92 -14.82
C LEU A 770 33.99 1.73 -14.02
N LEU A 771 33.54 1.95 -12.78
CA LEU A 771 32.96 0.89 -11.96
C LEU A 771 31.64 0.38 -12.55
N LEU A 772 30.76 1.26 -13.03
CA LEU A 772 29.49 0.86 -13.67
C LEU A 772 29.71 0.11 -14.99
N GLN A 773 30.70 0.53 -15.79
CA GLN A 773 31.09 -0.19 -17.00
C GLN A 773 31.61 -1.59 -16.69
N GLU A 774 32.48 -1.71 -15.68
CA GLU A 774 33.03 -3.02 -15.28
C GLU A 774 31.96 -3.93 -14.67
N TYR A 775 31.04 -3.38 -13.89
CA TYR A 775 29.85 -4.08 -13.39
C TYR A 775 29.06 -4.70 -14.54
N ARG A 776 28.64 -3.89 -15.51
CA ARG A 776 27.79 -4.32 -16.63
C ARG A 776 28.50 -5.36 -17.50
N LYS A 777 29.78 -5.15 -17.79
CA LYS A 777 30.62 -6.10 -18.52
C LYS A 777 30.67 -7.46 -17.82
N THR A 778 30.92 -7.45 -16.51
CA THR A 778 31.01 -8.68 -15.71
C THR A 778 29.66 -9.38 -15.63
N LEU A 779 28.59 -8.64 -15.33
CA LEU A 779 27.21 -9.17 -15.27
C LEU A 779 26.82 -9.85 -16.58
N SER A 780 27.07 -9.17 -17.70
CA SER A 780 26.78 -9.71 -19.03
C SER A 780 27.53 -11.01 -19.29
N SER A 781 28.84 -11.03 -18.99
CA SER A 781 29.66 -12.24 -19.16
C SER A 781 29.20 -13.39 -18.28
N THR A 782 28.80 -13.12 -17.03
CA THR A 782 28.31 -14.12 -16.08
C THR A 782 26.97 -14.70 -16.54
N MET A 783 26.01 -13.85 -16.93
CA MET A 783 24.71 -14.33 -17.42
C MET A 783 24.82 -15.12 -18.73
N THR A 784 25.69 -14.68 -19.66
CA THR A 784 25.97 -15.46 -20.88
C THR A 784 26.60 -16.81 -20.54
N ARG A 785 27.54 -16.86 -19.59
CA ARG A 785 28.17 -18.10 -19.12
C ARG A 785 27.15 -19.11 -18.58
N PHE A 786 26.09 -18.64 -17.94
CA PHE A 786 25.06 -19.49 -17.34
C PHE A 786 23.83 -19.73 -18.23
N GLY A 787 23.77 -19.14 -19.43
CA GLY A 787 22.66 -19.33 -20.35
C GLY A 787 21.33 -18.75 -19.84
N CYS A 788 21.37 -17.64 -19.10
CA CYS A 788 20.16 -16.96 -18.62
C CYS A 788 19.24 -16.60 -19.79
N LYS A 789 17.92 -16.77 -19.60
CA LYS A 789 16.88 -16.45 -20.57
C LYS A 789 16.70 -14.94 -20.74
N ARG A 790 16.83 -14.17 -19.65
CA ARG A 790 16.81 -12.71 -19.69
C ARG A 790 18.13 -12.15 -20.22
N SER A 791 18.03 -11.05 -20.96
CA SER A 791 19.20 -10.28 -21.36
C SER A 791 19.69 -9.38 -20.22
N PRO A 792 21.01 -9.17 -20.08
CA PRO A 792 21.55 -8.17 -19.15
C PRO A 792 21.11 -6.75 -19.56
N PRO A 793 21.04 -5.80 -18.62
CA PRO A 793 20.62 -4.43 -18.93
C PRO A 793 21.62 -3.74 -19.86
N THR A 794 21.09 -2.95 -20.78
CA THR A 794 21.85 -2.02 -21.61
C THR A 794 22.39 -0.85 -20.78
N GLU A 795 23.36 -0.09 -21.33
CA GLU A 795 23.89 1.10 -20.65
C GLU A 795 22.78 2.10 -20.29
N PRO A 796 21.84 2.44 -21.20
CA PRO A 796 20.77 3.37 -20.87
C PRO A 796 19.80 2.82 -19.82
N GLU A 797 19.51 1.52 -19.84
CA GLU A 797 18.62 0.90 -18.83
C GLU A 797 19.25 0.92 -17.43
N LEU A 798 20.55 0.59 -17.32
CA LEU A 798 21.26 0.65 -16.05
C LEU A 798 21.39 2.11 -15.57
N ALA A 799 21.74 3.04 -16.45
CA ALA A 799 21.82 4.46 -16.12
C ALA A 799 20.48 5.02 -15.65
N ALA A 800 19.38 4.67 -16.32
CA ALA A 800 18.03 5.06 -15.92
C ALA A 800 17.64 4.48 -14.55
N ALA A 801 17.99 3.22 -14.28
CA ALA A 801 17.77 2.61 -12.96
C ALA A 801 18.58 3.30 -11.86
N MET A 802 19.85 3.64 -12.15
CA MET A 802 20.70 4.41 -11.23
C MET A 802 20.12 5.79 -10.95
N ASP A 803 19.72 6.54 -11.97
CA ASP A 803 19.14 7.89 -11.80
C ASP A 803 17.82 7.86 -11.03
N ARG A 804 16.96 6.89 -11.32
CA ARG A 804 15.68 6.70 -10.62
C ARG A 804 15.89 6.43 -9.13
N LEU A 805 16.85 5.56 -8.79
CA LEU A 805 17.11 5.13 -7.41
C LEU A 805 18.16 5.99 -6.70
N GLU A 806 18.53 7.15 -7.26
CA GLU A 806 19.52 8.05 -6.66
C GLU A 806 19.08 8.58 -5.28
N VAL A 807 17.78 8.65 -5.02
CA VAL A 807 17.25 8.99 -3.69
C VAL A 807 17.68 7.99 -2.61
N CYS A 808 17.79 6.70 -2.94
CA CYS A 808 18.29 5.67 -2.04
C CYS A 808 19.79 5.86 -1.77
N GLY A 809 20.56 6.25 -2.79
CA GLY A 809 21.97 6.63 -2.64
C GLY A 809 22.17 7.88 -1.78
N MET A 810 21.28 8.87 -1.91
CA MET A 810 21.26 10.06 -1.05
C MET A 810 20.94 9.70 0.40
N LEU A 811 19.96 8.82 0.64
CA LEU A 811 19.67 8.31 1.99
C LEU A 811 20.89 7.58 2.59
N ALA A 812 21.53 6.69 1.83
CA ALA A 812 22.74 6.01 2.27
C ALA A 812 23.87 7.01 2.62
N THR A 813 24.01 8.10 1.84
CA THR A 813 24.97 9.18 2.14
C THR A 813 24.61 9.94 3.42
N PHE A 814 23.31 10.18 3.66
CA PHE A 814 22.84 10.99 4.78
C PHE A 814 22.78 10.21 6.09
N THR A 815 22.64 8.88 6.06
CA THR A 815 22.39 8.08 7.27
C THR A 815 23.42 6.99 7.51
N ILE A 816 23.89 6.30 6.47
CA ILE A 816 24.81 5.14 6.62
C ILE A 816 26.28 5.59 6.59
N LEU A 817 26.66 6.49 5.67
CA LEU A 817 28.02 7.00 5.61
C LEU A 817 28.51 7.65 6.93
N PRO A 818 27.70 8.45 7.66
CA PRO A 818 28.07 8.95 8.99
C PRO A 818 28.47 7.82 9.95
N ILE A 819 27.71 6.72 9.98
CA ILE A 819 27.96 5.54 10.83
C ILE A 819 29.28 4.85 10.47
N ILE A 820 29.60 4.77 9.17
CA ILE A 820 30.87 4.20 8.69
C ILE A 820 32.08 5.03 9.16
N LEU A 821 31.93 6.35 9.19
CA LEU A 821 33.02 7.28 9.44
C LEU A 821 33.31 7.51 10.93
N VAL A 822 32.44 7.07 11.84
CA VAL A 822 32.63 7.20 13.29
C VAL A 822 33.90 6.47 13.75
N ASP A 823 34.67 7.11 14.61
CA ASP A 823 35.81 6.49 15.28
C ASP A 823 35.38 5.33 16.17
N LYS A 824 36.20 4.28 16.24
CA LYS A 824 35.85 3.05 16.97
C LYS A 824 35.46 3.30 18.43
N ASP A 825 36.08 4.29 19.07
CA ASP A 825 35.82 4.64 20.47
C ASP A 825 34.50 5.42 20.67
N ASP A 826 33.92 5.94 19.58
CA ASP A 826 32.69 6.76 19.59
C ASP A 826 31.48 6.04 18.98
N VAL A 827 31.63 4.78 18.57
CA VAL A 827 30.55 4.00 17.97
C VAL A 827 29.42 3.82 18.98
N LYS A 828 28.21 4.23 18.59
CA LYS A 828 26.98 4.05 19.37
C LYS A 828 26.34 2.72 19.05
N SER A 829 25.66 2.15 20.05
CA SER A 829 24.80 0.98 19.83
C SER A 829 23.63 1.32 18.91
N LEU A 830 23.03 0.31 18.27
CA LEU A 830 21.86 0.52 17.40
C LEU A 830 20.71 1.22 18.13
N LYS A 831 20.47 0.84 19.40
CA LYS A 831 19.48 1.48 20.27
C LYS A 831 19.77 2.98 20.44
N GLU A 832 21.01 3.34 20.75
CA GLU A 832 21.39 4.75 20.89
C GLU A 832 21.23 5.53 19.59
N ILE A 833 21.51 4.90 18.44
CA ILE A 833 21.28 5.51 17.12
C ILE A 833 19.77 5.75 16.89
N MET A 834 18.91 4.78 17.22
CA MET A 834 17.46 4.91 17.09
C MET A 834 16.85 5.93 18.07
N GLU A 835 17.48 6.13 19.23
CA GLU A 835 17.14 7.18 20.21
C GLU A 835 17.75 8.55 19.86
N ASN A 836 18.32 8.73 18.66
CA ASN A 836 18.97 9.95 18.18
C ASN A 836 20.17 10.43 19.03
N LYS A 837 20.87 9.50 19.70
CA LYS A 837 22.06 9.79 20.52
C LYS A 837 23.37 9.71 19.72
N ASN A 838 23.30 9.57 18.40
CA ASN A 838 24.44 9.46 17.48
C ASN A 838 24.81 10.79 16.79
N SER A 839 24.47 11.93 17.38
CA SER A 839 24.78 13.25 16.82
C SER A 839 26.27 13.45 16.48
N SER A 840 27.18 12.83 17.25
CA SER A 840 28.63 12.86 16.98
C SER A 840 29.03 12.17 15.67
N SER A 841 28.22 11.25 15.14
CA SER A 841 28.52 10.57 13.86
C SER A 841 28.55 11.52 12.67
N PHE A 842 27.92 12.68 12.82
CA PHE A 842 27.89 13.72 11.80
C PHE A 842 29.07 14.70 11.89
N ASP A 843 29.88 14.61 12.95
CA ASP A 843 31.02 15.50 13.22
C ASP A 843 32.32 14.95 12.59
N ASN A 844 32.26 14.57 11.30
CA ASN A 844 33.40 14.01 10.58
C ASN A 844 33.81 14.86 9.36
N ASP A 845 35.10 15.18 9.24
CA ASP A 845 35.62 16.02 8.15
C ASP A 845 35.47 15.39 6.75
N ARG A 846 35.59 14.05 6.63
CA ARG A 846 35.35 13.35 5.36
C ARG A 846 33.88 13.43 4.98
N LEU A 847 32.96 13.24 5.94
CA LEU A 847 31.53 13.42 5.70
C LEU A 847 31.24 14.84 5.19
N ARG A 848 31.75 15.87 5.89
CA ARG A 848 31.55 17.26 5.47
C ARG A 848 32.07 17.51 4.05
N LYS A 849 33.26 17.00 3.69
CA LYS A 849 33.81 17.11 2.32
C LYS A 849 32.93 16.42 1.27
N VAL A 850 32.39 15.25 1.57
CA VAL A 850 31.45 14.54 0.68
C VAL A 850 30.17 15.37 0.51
N LEU A 851 29.58 15.86 1.60
CA LEU A 851 28.34 16.64 1.57
C LEU A 851 28.48 17.99 0.87
N LEU A 852 29.62 18.68 1.04
CA LEU A 852 29.93 19.93 0.33
C LEU A 852 29.85 19.79 -1.19
N ARG A 853 30.08 18.58 -1.71
CA ARG A 853 29.94 18.27 -3.14
C ARG A 853 28.57 17.71 -3.48
N ARG A 854 28.12 16.71 -2.72
CA ARG A 854 26.91 15.93 -3.04
C ARG A 854 25.63 16.74 -2.84
N VAL A 855 25.52 17.53 -1.79
CA VAL A 855 24.29 18.30 -1.51
C VAL A 855 23.99 19.31 -2.63
N PRO A 856 24.96 20.08 -3.17
CA PRO A 856 24.73 20.89 -4.37
C PRO A 856 24.36 20.08 -5.62
N GLU A 857 24.95 18.90 -5.81
CA GLU A 857 24.59 18.00 -6.93
C GLU A 857 23.14 17.50 -6.78
N TYR A 858 22.74 17.10 -5.58
CA TYR A 858 21.38 16.68 -5.24
C TYR A 858 20.38 17.81 -5.45
N GLU A 859 20.70 19.04 -5.04
CA GLU A 859 19.90 20.23 -5.34
C GLU A 859 19.76 20.46 -6.84
N LYS A 860 20.87 20.43 -7.59
CA LYS A 860 20.85 20.64 -9.04
C LYS A 860 19.99 19.58 -9.76
N LYS A 861 19.97 18.37 -9.20
CA LYS A 861 19.14 17.25 -9.64
C LYS A 861 17.72 17.26 -9.05
N GLY A 862 17.41 18.26 -8.21
CA GLY A 862 16.13 18.45 -7.52
C GLY A 862 15.76 17.38 -6.50
N LEU A 863 16.72 16.59 -6.03
CA LEU A 863 16.48 15.59 -4.98
C LEU A 863 16.15 16.21 -3.61
N LEU A 864 16.49 17.50 -3.41
CA LEU A 864 16.16 18.24 -2.20
C LEU A 864 14.83 19.00 -2.29
N ASP A 865 14.12 18.91 -3.42
CA ASP A 865 12.81 19.51 -3.59
C ASP A 865 11.77 18.39 -3.73
N LEU A 866 10.82 18.36 -2.78
CA LEU A 866 9.76 17.33 -2.72
C LEU A 866 8.97 17.20 -4.03
N LEU A 867 8.91 18.30 -4.78
CA LEU A 867 8.29 18.48 -6.10
C LEU A 867 9.17 17.96 -7.26
N ILE A 868 10.50 18.05 -7.17
CA ILE A 868 11.39 17.65 -8.27
C ILE A 868 11.78 16.17 -8.19
N VAL A 869 11.79 15.54 -7.01
CA VAL A 869 11.83 14.06 -6.92
C VAL A 869 10.67 13.44 -7.70
N ILE A 870 9.52 14.12 -7.71
CA ILE A 870 8.34 13.78 -8.52
C ILE A 870 8.56 14.17 -10.01
N GLN A 871 9.17 15.33 -10.30
CA GLN A 871 9.54 15.76 -11.68
C GLN A 871 10.80 15.07 -12.28
N LYS A 872 11.52 14.23 -11.55
CA LYS A 872 12.69 13.53 -12.12
C LYS A 872 12.30 12.37 -13.03
N LYS A 873 11.02 11.97 -12.97
CA LYS A 873 10.34 11.02 -13.89
C LYS A 873 10.34 11.51 -15.36
N ILE A 874 10.60 12.80 -15.64
CA ILE A 874 10.48 13.47 -16.97
C ILE A 874 11.83 13.72 -17.60
N MET A 875 12.79 14.19 -16.81
CA MET A 875 14.19 14.27 -17.27
C MET A 875 14.73 12.88 -17.60
N THR A 876 14.26 11.83 -16.91
CA THR A 876 14.52 10.44 -17.32
C THR A 876 13.78 10.05 -18.61
N VAL A 877 12.55 10.53 -18.88
CA VAL A 877 11.83 10.23 -20.14
C VAL A 877 12.59 10.76 -21.38
N LEU A 878 13.33 11.85 -21.24
CA LEU A 878 14.08 12.46 -22.35
C LEU A 878 15.54 12.00 -22.43
N SER A 879 16.15 11.52 -21.34
CA SER A 879 17.58 11.17 -21.31
C SER A 879 17.92 9.84 -21.99
N TRP A 880 16.98 8.88 -22.08
CA TRP A 880 17.17 7.64 -22.84
C TRP A 880 16.90 7.80 -24.34
N MET A 881 16.23 8.88 -24.76
CA MET A 881 15.91 9.07 -26.17
C MET A 881 17.14 9.55 -26.92
N ASN A 882 17.77 8.61 -27.64
CA ASN A 882 18.94 8.84 -28.46
C ASN A 882 18.67 8.46 -29.92
N LYS A 883 19.70 8.65 -30.75
CA LYS A 883 19.63 8.37 -32.19
C LYS A 883 19.33 6.90 -32.47
N GLU A 884 19.93 6.00 -31.71
CA GLU A 884 19.79 4.55 -31.85
C GLU A 884 18.36 4.10 -31.54
N PHE A 885 17.76 4.66 -30.48
CA PHE A 885 16.37 4.40 -30.12
C PHE A 885 15.42 4.85 -31.23
N LEU A 886 15.56 6.10 -31.70
CA LEU A 886 14.71 6.64 -32.76
C LEU A 886 14.85 5.82 -34.05
N GLU A 887 16.06 5.40 -34.39
CA GLU A 887 16.32 4.53 -35.53
C GLU A 887 15.62 3.18 -35.39
N ASP A 888 15.71 2.53 -34.22
CA ASP A 888 15.07 1.24 -33.96
C ASP A 888 13.54 1.30 -34.07
N ILE A 889 12.89 2.30 -33.46
CA ILE A 889 11.43 2.43 -33.52
C ILE A 889 10.95 2.78 -34.93
N LEU A 890 11.72 3.58 -35.68
CA LEU A 890 11.37 3.92 -37.07
C LEU A 890 11.50 2.70 -37.97
N LYS A 891 12.62 1.96 -37.90
CA LYS A 891 12.81 0.70 -38.63
C LYS A 891 11.68 -0.29 -38.38
N LYS A 892 11.30 -0.47 -37.12
CA LYS A 892 10.21 -1.39 -36.71
C LYS A 892 8.85 -0.91 -37.21
N SER A 893 8.52 0.36 -36.99
CA SER A 893 7.20 0.89 -37.32
C SER A 893 6.94 0.93 -38.83
N GLU A 894 7.98 1.19 -39.62
CA GLU A 894 7.89 1.30 -41.08
C GLU A 894 8.27 0.01 -41.82
N LYS A 895 8.75 -0.99 -41.09
CA LYS A 895 9.25 -2.26 -41.64
C LYS A 895 10.35 -2.05 -42.70
N ASP A 896 11.21 -1.06 -42.48
CA ASP A 896 12.29 -0.68 -43.38
C ASP A 896 13.62 -0.65 -42.61
N SER A 897 14.46 -1.66 -42.83
CA SER A 897 15.75 -1.80 -42.15
C SER A 897 16.82 -0.84 -42.68
N THR A 898 16.56 -0.10 -43.76
CA THR A 898 17.51 0.82 -44.39
C THR A 898 17.51 2.22 -43.78
N ILE A 899 16.53 2.52 -42.91
CA ILE A 899 16.44 3.80 -42.22
C ILE A 899 17.66 3.97 -41.30
N SER A 900 18.32 5.12 -41.35
CA SER A 900 19.30 5.51 -40.34
C SER A 900 19.06 6.94 -39.89
N VAL A 901 19.05 7.17 -38.58
CA VAL A 901 18.85 8.52 -38.05
C VAL A 901 20.19 9.24 -38.08
N THR A 902 20.27 10.45 -38.60
CA THR A 902 21.52 11.23 -38.63
C THR A 902 21.58 12.23 -37.49
N LYS A 903 20.45 12.89 -37.21
CA LYS A 903 20.28 13.88 -36.15
C LYS A 903 18.81 13.95 -35.76
N PHE A 904 18.53 14.37 -34.52
CA PHE A 904 17.19 14.80 -34.14
C PHE A 904 17.25 16.00 -33.19
N ASP A 905 16.12 16.69 -33.03
CA ASP A 905 15.91 17.80 -32.12
C ASP A 905 14.50 17.72 -31.53
N ILE A 906 14.34 18.08 -30.26
CA ILE A 906 13.04 18.03 -29.55
C ILE A 906 12.68 19.45 -29.12
N LYS A 907 11.46 19.88 -29.44
CA LYS A 907 10.91 21.16 -28.99
C LYS A 907 9.53 20.95 -28.39
N ILE A 908 9.09 21.83 -27.50
CA ILE A 908 7.70 21.84 -27.04
C ILE A 908 6.81 22.12 -28.26
N ALA A 909 5.77 21.31 -28.46
CA ALA A 909 4.93 21.37 -29.65
C ALA A 909 3.75 22.35 -29.54
N THR A 910 3.34 22.66 -28.31
CA THR A 910 2.12 23.42 -27.96
C THR A 910 2.44 24.64 -27.08
N SER A 911 1.55 25.63 -27.06
CA SER A 911 1.70 26.79 -26.16
C SER A 911 1.22 26.46 -24.74
N ALA A 912 1.56 27.29 -23.75
CA ALA A 912 0.99 27.17 -22.41
C ALA A 912 -0.55 27.24 -22.49
N GLY A 913 -1.26 26.31 -21.84
CA GLY A 913 -2.74 26.25 -21.81
C GLY A 913 -3.40 25.47 -22.96
N ASP A 914 -2.64 24.91 -23.90
CA ASP A 914 -3.20 24.11 -25.01
C ASP A 914 -3.39 22.62 -24.64
N ASN A 915 -2.73 22.13 -23.58
CA ASN A 915 -2.87 20.75 -23.12
C ASN A 915 -2.68 20.66 -21.60
N TYR A 916 -3.70 20.12 -20.92
CA TYR A 916 -3.78 20.11 -19.45
C TYR A 916 -3.52 18.73 -18.84
N GLY A 917 -3.58 17.66 -19.65
CA GLY A 917 -3.41 16.26 -19.20
C GLY A 917 -2.10 15.61 -19.69
N SER A 918 -1.41 16.21 -20.66
CA SER A 918 -0.09 15.75 -21.14
C SER A 918 0.84 16.90 -21.55
N GLU A 919 2.15 16.68 -21.49
CA GLU A 919 3.15 17.51 -22.16
C GLU A 919 3.34 17.01 -23.59
N VAL A 920 3.33 17.92 -24.58
CA VAL A 920 3.47 17.58 -26.01
C VAL A 920 4.76 18.14 -26.55
N HIS A 921 5.60 17.26 -27.09
CA HIS A 921 6.87 17.59 -27.74
C HIS A 921 6.83 17.21 -29.21
N ARG A 922 7.48 18.02 -30.05
CA ARG A 922 7.72 17.75 -31.46
C ARG A 922 9.16 17.31 -31.61
N ILE A 923 9.35 16.15 -32.24
CA ILE A 923 10.67 15.59 -32.55
C ILE A 923 10.92 15.78 -34.04
N GLN A 924 11.88 16.62 -34.40
CA GLN A 924 12.37 16.72 -35.77
C GLN A 924 13.52 15.72 -35.95
N VAL A 925 13.42 14.84 -36.94
CA VAL A 925 14.40 13.78 -37.18
C VAL A 925 14.90 13.85 -38.63
N ASP A 926 16.21 13.96 -38.79
CA ASP A 926 16.90 13.86 -40.07
C ASP A 926 17.30 12.40 -40.29
N ILE A 927 16.76 11.73 -41.32
CA ILE A 927 17.02 10.30 -41.60
C ILE A 927 17.58 10.09 -43.01
N ASN A 928 18.29 8.98 -43.20
CA ASN A 928 18.60 8.43 -44.52
C ASN A 928 17.81 7.13 -44.72
N ARG A 929 17.18 6.98 -45.89
CA ARG A 929 16.50 5.76 -46.33
C ARG A 929 17.21 5.26 -47.58
N GLY A 930 18.11 4.29 -47.40
CA GLY A 930 19.08 3.93 -48.44
C GLY A 930 19.93 5.16 -48.83
N ASP A 931 19.92 5.52 -50.11
CA ASP A 931 20.70 6.67 -50.63
C ASP A 931 19.97 8.03 -50.53
N LYS A 932 18.74 8.07 -50.00
CA LYS A 932 17.93 9.30 -49.91
C LYS A 932 17.95 9.88 -48.50
N SER A 933 18.23 11.17 -48.38
CA SER A 933 18.12 11.92 -47.12
C SER A 933 16.77 12.63 -47.04
N GLU A 934 16.05 12.48 -45.93
CA GLU A 934 14.74 13.07 -45.68
C GLU A 934 14.60 13.59 -44.24
N LYS A 935 13.70 14.55 -44.03
CA LYS A 935 13.37 15.09 -42.70
C LYS A 935 11.94 14.72 -42.34
N ILE A 936 11.75 14.10 -41.19
CA ILE A 936 10.45 13.71 -40.66
C ILE A 936 10.16 14.43 -39.34
N SER A 937 8.89 14.61 -39.03
CA SER A 937 8.42 15.17 -37.75
C SER A 937 7.53 14.16 -37.04
N LEU A 938 7.75 14.01 -35.73
CA LEU A 938 6.95 13.15 -34.84
C LEU A 938 6.39 13.99 -33.69
N ILE A 939 5.27 13.55 -33.12
CA ILE A 939 4.70 14.10 -31.89
C ILE A 939 4.90 13.09 -30.76
N MET A 940 5.41 13.56 -29.63
CA MET A 940 5.58 12.80 -28.41
C MET A 940 4.70 13.41 -27.31
N LYS A 941 3.81 12.61 -26.74
CA LYS A 941 3.05 12.94 -25.53
C LYS A 941 3.64 12.24 -24.31
N THR A 942 3.76 12.97 -23.21
CA THR A 942 4.18 12.47 -21.89
C THR A 942 3.20 12.93 -20.82
N MET A 943 3.13 12.23 -19.68
CA MET A 943 2.25 12.62 -18.57
C MET A 943 2.62 14.01 -18.01
N VAL A 944 1.64 14.81 -17.56
CA VAL A 944 1.90 16.10 -16.87
C VAL A 944 2.55 15.83 -15.54
N THR A 945 3.58 16.61 -15.25
CA THR A 945 4.47 16.27 -14.14
C THR A 945 4.90 17.45 -13.29
N GLN A 946 4.44 18.64 -13.65
CA GLN A 946 4.84 19.86 -12.98
C GLN A 946 4.01 20.16 -11.72
N ILE A 947 2.85 19.49 -11.55
CA ILE A 947 1.87 19.74 -10.47
C ILE A 947 1.54 18.41 -9.75
N PRO A 948 2.04 18.15 -8.53
CA PRO A 948 1.84 16.87 -7.82
C PRO A 948 0.39 16.48 -7.58
N GLU A 949 -0.47 17.46 -7.28
CA GLU A 949 -1.90 17.23 -7.08
C GLU A 949 -2.55 16.70 -8.37
N LEU A 950 -2.09 17.18 -9.52
CA LEU A 950 -2.56 16.76 -10.84
C LEU A 950 -1.95 15.41 -11.26
N ILE A 951 -0.71 15.10 -10.86
CA ILE A 951 -0.07 13.80 -11.14
C ILE A 951 -0.85 12.66 -10.50
N LYS A 952 -1.14 12.78 -9.20
CA LYS A 952 -1.93 11.78 -8.48
C LYS A 952 -3.30 11.61 -9.15
N MET A 953 -3.96 12.72 -9.47
CA MET A 953 -5.26 12.71 -10.16
C MET A 953 -5.19 12.05 -11.56
N VAL A 954 -4.16 12.34 -12.36
CA VAL A 954 -3.97 11.80 -13.73
C VAL A 954 -3.54 10.33 -13.71
N GLU A 955 -2.62 9.96 -12.81
CA GLU A 955 -2.16 8.57 -12.63
C GLU A 955 -3.33 7.69 -12.17
N GLU A 956 -4.10 8.16 -11.18
CA GLU A 956 -5.20 7.37 -10.66
C GLU A 956 -6.39 7.34 -11.63
N SER A 957 -6.73 8.45 -12.32
CA SER A 957 -7.87 8.48 -13.25
C SER A 957 -7.70 7.59 -14.48
N GLY A 958 -6.47 7.17 -14.79
CA GLY A 958 -6.16 6.24 -15.87
C GLY A 958 -6.25 6.84 -17.28
N VAL A 959 -6.40 8.16 -17.40
CA VAL A 959 -6.61 8.86 -18.70
C VAL A 959 -5.46 8.65 -19.69
N PHE A 960 -4.21 8.68 -19.21
CA PHE A 960 -3.04 8.48 -20.06
C PHE A 960 -2.86 7.01 -20.48
N ILE A 961 -3.21 6.08 -19.59
CA ILE A 961 -3.24 4.63 -19.88
C ILE A 961 -4.32 4.35 -20.93
N ASN A 962 -5.46 5.02 -20.82
CA ASN A 962 -6.57 4.91 -21.76
C ASN A 962 -6.15 5.36 -23.17
N GLU A 963 -5.47 6.51 -23.29
CA GLU A 963 -4.95 7.00 -24.58
C GLU A 963 -3.93 6.03 -25.20
N ILE A 964 -2.96 5.53 -24.42
CA ILE A 964 -1.99 4.53 -24.90
C ILE A 964 -2.71 3.26 -25.36
N THR A 965 -3.63 2.73 -24.55
CA THR A 965 -4.38 1.51 -24.86
C THR A 965 -5.20 1.68 -26.14
N MET A 966 -5.82 2.84 -26.33
CA MET A 966 -6.55 3.17 -27.54
C MET A 966 -5.64 3.18 -28.77
N MET A 967 -4.48 3.83 -28.67
CA MET A 967 -3.52 3.96 -29.78
C MET A 967 -2.84 2.64 -30.15
N THR A 968 -2.44 1.82 -29.17
CA THR A 968 -1.69 0.58 -29.44
C THR A 968 -2.58 -0.60 -29.81
N ASN A 969 -3.79 -0.65 -29.26
CA ASN A 969 -4.64 -1.84 -29.38
C ASN A 969 -5.84 -1.58 -30.31
N THR A 970 -6.67 -0.58 -29.99
CA THR A 970 -7.99 -0.45 -30.63
C THR A 970 -7.93 0.30 -31.95
N LEU A 971 -7.31 1.48 -31.99
CA LEU A 971 -7.11 2.24 -33.22
C LEU A 971 -6.25 1.47 -34.23
N LYS A 972 -5.30 0.65 -33.75
CA LYS A 972 -4.55 -0.27 -34.62
C LYS A 972 -5.48 -1.20 -35.39
N LYS A 973 -6.39 -1.91 -34.69
CA LYS A 973 -7.40 -2.77 -35.34
C LYS A 973 -8.38 -1.98 -36.19
N MET A 974 -8.80 -0.78 -35.76
CA MET A 974 -9.68 0.07 -36.58
C MET A 974 -9.00 0.44 -37.90
N ASN A 975 -7.69 0.73 -37.88
CA ASN A 975 -6.92 1.02 -39.08
C ASN A 975 -6.71 -0.20 -39.99
N GLU A 976 -6.69 -1.42 -39.44
CA GLU A 976 -6.66 -2.66 -40.24
C GLU A 976 -8.00 -2.91 -40.97
N LEU A 977 -9.11 -2.33 -40.49
CA LEU A 977 -10.44 -2.44 -41.11
C LEU A 977 -10.74 -1.31 -42.11
N LEU A 978 -9.92 -0.27 -42.15
CA LEU A 978 -10.12 0.91 -42.98
C LEU A 978 -9.05 0.96 -44.07
N GLU A 979 -9.38 1.58 -45.21
CA GLU A 979 -8.38 1.87 -46.24
C GLU A 979 -7.35 2.89 -45.72
N PRO A 980 -6.11 2.92 -46.24
CA PRO A 980 -5.05 3.80 -45.73
C PRO A 980 -5.39 5.30 -45.75
N ASP A 981 -6.10 5.77 -46.78
CA ASP A 981 -6.58 7.16 -46.92
C ASP A 981 -7.74 7.47 -45.96
N GLU A 982 -8.50 6.43 -45.62
CA GLU A 982 -9.68 6.46 -44.77
C GLU A 982 -9.41 6.48 -43.25
N ARG A 983 -8.15 6.36 -42.85
CA ARG A 983 -7.68 6.32 -41.46
C ARG A 983 -8.20 7.49 -40.61
N LEU A 984 -8.51 7.25 -39.35
CA LEU A 984 -9.19 8.25 -38.49
C LEU A 984 -8.25 9.01 -37.55
N SER A 985 -7.06 8.49 -37.28
CA SER A 985 -6.14 8.98 -36.24
C SER A 985 -4.66 8.94 -36.69
N PRO A 986 -3.75 9.60 -35.95
CA PRO A 986 -2.31 9.44 -36.11
C PRO A 986 -1.86 7.97 -36.03
N ARG A 987 -0.79 7.63 -36.75
CA ARG A 987 -0.13 6.34 -36.63
C ARG A 987 0.69 6.36 -35.35
N HIS A 988 0.48 5.39 -34.48
CA HIS A 988 1.39 5.17 -33.36
C HIS A 988 2.73 4.66 -33.91
N ILE A 989 3.83 5.24 -33.43
CA ILE A 989 5.20 4.82 -33.77
C ILE A 989 5.77 4.00 -32.61
N TYR A 990 5.59 4.50 -31.39
CA TYR A 990 6.05 3.86 -30.17
C TYR A 990 5.13 4.27 -29.01
N ALA A 991 4.90 3.37 -28.08
CA ALA A 991 4.24 3.69 -26.83
C ALA A 991 4.78 2.79 -25.72
N SER A 992 4.83 3.31 -24.50
CA SER A 992 5.22 2.55 -23.32
C SER A 992 4.35 2.93 -22.14
N LEU A 993 3.87 1.91 -21.41
CA LEU A 993 3.23 2.10 -20.11
C LEU A 993 4.26 2.09 -18.98
N LYS A 994 5.45 1.51 -19.20
CA LYS A 994 6.57 1.47 -18.23
C LYS A 994 7.14 2.86 -18.00
N ILE A 995 7.25 3.61 -19.10
CA ILE A 995 7.62 5.02 -19.15
C ILE A 995 6.45 5.66 -19.89
N PRO A 996 5.50 6.34 -19.23
CA PRO A 996 4.28 6.82 -19.85
C PRO A 996 4.59 7.83 -20.96
N VAL A 997 4.79 7.31 -22.17
CA VAL A 997 5.14 8.04 -23.39
C VAL A 997 4.41 7.46 -24.58
N LEU A 998 3.95 8.34 -25.47
CA LEU A 998 3.33 7.99 -26.74
C LEU A 998 3.99 8.82 -27.85
N ILE A 999 4.67 8.17 -28.79
CA ILE A 999 5.24 8.77 -29.99
C ILE A 999 4.37 8.39 -31.19
N MET A 1000 3.91 9.39 -31.93
CA MET A 1000 3.01 9.26 -33.06
C MET A 1000 3.45 10.16 -34.23
N GLU A 1001 2.87 9.92 -35.41
CA GLU A 1001 3.12 10.77 -36.57
C GLU A 1001 2.68 12.23 -36.33
N ASP A 1002 3.43 13.18 -36.89
CA ASP A 1002 3.03 14.59 -36.91
C ASP A 1002 2.12 14.88 -38.12
N LEU A 1003 0.81 14.92 -37.88
CA LEU A 1003 -0.19 15.20 -38.92
C LEU A 1003 -0.01 16.56 -39.60
N THR A 1004 0.70 17.51 -38.98
CA THR A 1004 0.93 18.83 -39.58
C THR A 1004 1.80 18.76 -40.84
N GLN A 1005 2.70 17.77 -40.93
CA GLN A 1005 3.47 17.53 -42.16
C GLN A 1005 2.60 17.00 -43.32
N LEU A 1006 1.45 16.42 -43.00
CA LEU A 1006 0.48 15.95 -43.98
C LEU A 1006 -0.57 17.04 -44.33
N GLY A 1007 -0.30 18.31 -44.01
CA GLY A 1007 -1.17 19.44 -44.33
C GLY A 1007 -2.42 19.56 -43.47
N PHE A 1008 -2.52 18.81 -42.36
CA PHE A 1008 -3.60 18.95 -41.39
C PHE A 1008 -3.31 20.10 -40.42
N ARG A 1009 -4.33 20.86 -40.07
CA ARG A 1009 -4.26 21.93 -39.07
C ARG A 1009 -5.55 22.01 -38.26
N MET A 1010 -5.47 22.49 -37.02
CA MET A 1010 -6.66 22.73 -36.20
C MET A 1010 -7.51 23.86 -36.78
N ALA A 1011 -8.84 23.75 -36.64
CA ALA A 1011 -9.75 24.83 -36.96
C ALA A 1011 -9.66 25.95 -35.90
N THR A 1012 -10.12 27.17 -36.26
CA THR A 1012 -10.05 28.32 -35.36
C THR A 1012 -11.10 28.21 -34.25
N SER A 1013 -10.68 27.91 -33.02
CA SER A 1013 -11.56 27.53 -31.91
C SER A 1013 -12.60 28.58 -31.49
N HIS A 1014 -12.24 29.88 -31.44
CA HIS A 1014 -13.17 30.95 -31.05
C HIS A 1014 -14.31 31.19 -32.07
N LYS A 1015 -14.15 30.74 -33.33
CA LYS A 1015 -15.19 30.87 -34.38
C LYS A 1015 -16.14 29.67 -34.44
N ARG A 1016 -15.85 28.59 -33.69
CA ARG A 1016 -16.55 27.30 -33.82
C ARG A 1016 -16.51 26.79 -35.28
N LEU A 1017 -17.16 25.65 -35.57
CA LEU A 1017 -17.12 25.01 -36.90
C LEU A 1017 -18.27 25.51 -37.78
N ASP A 1018 -17.98 26.02 -38.98
CA ASP A 1018 -19.03 26.26 -39.97
C ASP A 1018 -19.75 24.96 -40.39
N LEU A 1019 -20.77 25.09 -41.25
CA LEU A 1019 -21.55 23.95 -41.70
C LEU A 1019 -20.71 22.89 -42.44
N ALA A 1020 -19.75 23.30 -43.27
CA ALA A 1020 -18.93 22.37 -44.05
C ALA A 1020 -18.04 21.53 -43.12
N HIS A 1021 -17.36 22.18 -42.16
CA HIS A 1021 -16.57 21.50 -41.15
C HIS A 1021 -17.43 20.62 -40.24
N SER A 1022 -18.61 21.10 -39.83
CA SER A 1022 -19.52 20.35 -38.95
C SER A 1022 -20.05 19.08 -39.63
N LEU A 1023 -20.36 19.15 -40.92
CA LEU A 1023 -20.77 17.98 -41.71
C LEU A 1023 -19.65 16.96 -41.84
N LEU A 1024 -18.43 17.42 -42.12
CA LEU A 1024 -17.27 16.52 -42.22
C LEU A 1024 -16.94 15.87 -40.87
N ALA A 1025 -16.98 16.64 -39.77
CA ALA A 1025 -16.78 16.12 -38.42
C ALA A 1025 -17.81 15.04 -38.07
N ILE A 1026 -19.11 15.33 -38.23
CA ILE A 1026 -20.17 14.38 -37.84
C ILE A 1026 -20.17 13.10 -38.67
N GLN A 1027 -19.80 13.20 -39.95
CA GLN A 1027 -19.62 12.03 -40.81
C GLN A 1027 -18.43 11.17 -40.32
N ASN A 1028 -17.33 11.82 -39.92
CA ASN A 1028 -16.16 11.13 -39.40
C ASN A 1028 -16.45 10.45 -38.04
N LEU A 1029 -17.24 11.09 -37.17
CA LEU A 1029 -17.71 10.50 -35.91
C LEU A 1029 -18.54 9.24 -36.16
N GLY A 1030 -19.48 9.29 -37.11
CA GLY A 1030 -20.28 8.12 -37.49
C GLY A 1030 -19.41 6.95 -37.98
N LYS A 1031 -18.36 7.27 -38.75
CA LYS A 1031 -17.38 6.28 -39.22
C LYS A 1031 -16.56 5.71 -38.07
N PHE A 1032 -16.09 6.55 -37.15
CA PHE A 1032 -15.36 6.14 -35.95
C PHE A 1032 -16.17 5.17 -35.08
N HIS A 1033 -17.40 5.54 -34.73
CA HIS A 1033 -18.30 4.69 -33.94
C HIS A 1033 -18.59 3.36 -34.61
N ALA A 1034 -18.90 3.35 -35.91
CA ALA A 1034 -19.12 2.11 -36.67
C ALA A 1034 -17.89 1.19 -36.66
N THR A 1035 -16.70 1.76 -36.85
CA THR A 1035 -15.46 0.99 -36.90
C THR A 1035 -15.10 0.45 -35.51
N SER A 1036 -15.36 1.21 -34.45
CA SER A 1036 -15.14 0.73 -33.07
C SER A 1036 -16.04 -0.45 -32.72
N LEU A 1037 -17.29 -0.40 -33.16
CA LEU A 1037 -18.25 -1.49 -32.98
C LEU A 1037 -17.83 -2.75 -33.74
N ALA A 1038 -17.36 -2.59 -34.99
CA ALA A 1038 -16.83 -3.72 -35.77
C ALA A 1038 -15.68 -4.42 -35.04
N VAL A 1039 -14.75 -3.65 -34.44
CA VAL A 1039 -13.66 -4.20 -33.63
C VAL A 1039 -14.19 -4.96 -32.41
N CYS A 1040 -15.17 -4.40 -31.69
CA CYS A 1040 -15.78 -5.06 -30.53
C CYS A 1040 -16.57 -6.32 -30.89
N GLU A 1041 -17.22 -6.38 -32.05
CA GLU A 1041 -17.91 -7.58 -32.52
C GLU A 1041 -16.94 -8.69 -32.96
N GLN A 1042 -15.79 -8.31 -33.52
CA GLN A 1042 -14.72 -9.25 -33.89
C GLN A 1042 -13.95 -9.75 -32.65
N ASP A 1043 -13.74 -8.88 -31.67
CA ASP A 1043 -13.06 -9.20 -30.41
C ASP A 1043 -13.71 -8.45 -29.23
N PRO A 1044 -14.65 -9.11 -28.51
CA PRO A 1044 -15.37 -8.52 -27.39
C PRO A 1044 -14.48 -7.99 -26.26
N LYS A 1045 -13.21 -8.41 -26.17
CA LYS A 1045 -12.27 -7.88 -25.16
C LYS A 1045 -12.06 -6.37 -25.30
N HIS A 1046 -12.19 -5.81 -26.50
CA HIS A 1046 -12.07 -4.37 -26.68
C HIS A 1046 -13.15 -3.60 -25.94
N ARG A 1047 -14.37 -4.15 -25.78
CA ARG A 1047 -15.40 -3.54 -24.93
C ARG A 1047 -14.95 -3.46 -23.47
N THR A 1048 -14.33 -4.52 -22.96
CA THR A 1048 -13.88 -4.59 -21.55
C THR A 1048 -12.72 -3.67 -21.23
N LEU A 1049 -11.96 -3.20 -22.23
CA LEU A 1049 -10.89 -2.22 -22.03
C LEU A 1049 -11.42 -0.82 -21.67
N TYR A 1050 -12.67 -0.52 -22.01
CA TYR A 1050 -13.27 0.82 -21.89
C TYR A 1050 -14.48 0.84 -20.96
N THR A 1051 -14.48 0.02 -19.92
CA THR A 1051 -15.54 -0.01 -18.89
C THR A 1051 -15.34 1.02 -17.78
N LYS A 1052 -14.18 1.68 -17.73
CA LYS A 1052 -13.83 2.70 -16.76
C LYS A 1052 -13.26 3.92 -17.49
N ASN A 1053 -13.65 5.12 -17.07
CA ASN A 1053 -13.01 6.38 -17.46
C ASN A 1053 -13.11 7.38 -16.29
N MET A 1054 -12.62 8.61 -16.48
CA MET A 1054 -12.68 9.65 -15.44
C MET A 1054 -14.09 9.86 -14.87
N TYR A 1055 -15.15 9.75 -15.67
CA TYR A 1055 -16.52 10.05 -15.24
C TYR A 1055 -17.23 8.87 -14.56
N LEU A 1056 -16.88 7.62 -14.93
CA LEU A 1056 -17.46 6.41 -14.33
C LEU A 1056 -16.81 6.04 -12.98
N GLN A 1057 -15.66 6.63 -12.65
CA GLN A 1057 -14.99 6.40 -11.37
C GLN A 1057 -15.53 7.36 -10.31
N LYS A 1058 -16.24 6.82 -9.31
CA LYS A 1058 -16.75 7.62 -8.18
C LYS A 1058 -15.59 8.11 -7.31
N ARG A 1059 -15.22 9.39 -7.48
CA ARG A 1059 -14.10 10.05 -6.81
C ARG A 1059 -14.59 11.30 -6.06
N PRO A 1060 -14.54 11.34 -4.72
CA PRO A 1060 -14.96 12.50 -3.95
C PRO A 1060 -14.24 13.79 -4.35
N GLU A 1061 -12.91 13.73 -4.55
CA GLU A 1061 -12.08 14.87 -4.94
C GLU A 1061 -12.52 15.49 -6.30
N MET A 1062 -12.86 14.64 -7.28
CA MET A 1062 -13.39 15.10 -8.58
C MET A 1062 -14.80 15.69 -8.42
N GLY A 1063 -15.64 15.08 -7.58
CA GLY A 1063 -16.97 15.59 -7.28
C GLY A 1063 -16.92 17.00 -6.66
N GLU A 1064 -15.98 17.23 -5.75
CA GLU A 1064 -15.73 18.55 -5.16
C GLU A 1064 -15.25 19.56 -6.21
N MET A 1065 -14.28 19.18 -7.05
CA MET A 1065 -13.77 20.04 -8.12
C MET A 1065 -14.89 20.49 -9.07
N PHE A 1066 -15.73 19.55 -9.52
CA PHE A 1066 -16.86 19.87 -10.38
C PHE A 1066 -17.92 20.71 -9.66
N SER A 1067 -18.18 20.43 -8.39
CA SER A 1067 -19.11 21.24 -7.58
C SER A 1067 -18.65 22.69 -7.48
N ILE A 1068 -17.35 22.94 -7.23
CA ILE A 1068 -16.78 24.29 -7.21
C ILE A 1068 -16.97 25.00 -8.55
N ALA A 1069 -16.65 24.33 -9.66
CA ALA A 1069 -16.78 24.90 -11.00
C ALA A 1069 -18.23 25.26 -11.36
N ILE A 1070 -19.19 24.37 -11.07
CA ILE A 1070 -20.62 24.59 -11.32
C ILE A 1070 -21.17 25.69 -10.40
N ASN A 1071 -20.73 25.76 -9.14
CA ASN A 1071 -21.07 26.85 -8.23
C ASN A 1071 -20.62 28.21 -8.78
N GLN A 1072 -19.45 28.28 -9.41
CA GLN A 1072 -18.96 29.51 -10.00
C GLN A 1072 -19.82 29.95 -11.19
N VAL A 1073 -20.30 29.02 -12.02
CA VAL A 1073 -21.29 29.33 -13.08
C VAL A 1073 -22.56 29.93 -12.45
N GLY A 1074 -23.09 29.32 -11.39
CA GLY A 1074 -24.26 29.83 -10.66
C GLY A 1074 -24.06 31.24 -10.10
N LYS A 1075 -22.89 31.53 -9.52
CA LYS A 1075 -22.53 32.89 -9.04
C LYS A 1075 -22.54 33.92 -10.17
N ASN A 1076 -21.96 33.61 -11.34
CA ASN A 1076 -21.99 34.55 -12.47
C ASN A 1076 -23.39 34.80 -13.02
N ILE A 1077 -24.23 33.77 -13.05
CA ILE A 1077 -25.63 33.92 -13.48
C ILE A 1077 -26.36 34.93 -12.58
N ALA A 1078 -26.03 35.00 -11.28
CA ALA A 1078 -26.62 35.97 -10.35
C ALA A 1078 -26.31 37.42 -10.73
N ASP A 1079 -25.18 37.67 -11.39
CA ASP A 1079 -24.73 39.00 -11.80
C ASP A 1079 -25.28 39.43 -13.17
N TRP A 1080 -25.99 38.55 -13.89
CA TRP A 1080 -26.46 38.81 -15.25
C TRP A 1080 -27.94 39.23 -15.28
N PRO A 1081 -28.27 40.51 -15.59
CA PRO A 1081 -29.64 41.02 -15.55
C PRO A 1081 -30.61 40.36 -16.55
N GLU A 1082 -30.11 39.67 -17.58
CA GLU A 1082 -30.96 38.96 -18.56
C GLU A 1082 -31.52 37.64 -18.02
N LEU A 1083 -31.00 37.12 -16.91
CA LEU A 1083 -31.43 35.85 -16.32
C LEU A 1083 -32.18 36.07 -15.01
N ASP A 1084 -33.26 35.30 -14.85
CA ASP A 1084 -34.01 35.24 -13.60
C ASP A 1084 -33.11 34.66 -12.48
N PRO A 1085 -33.00 35.31 -11.31
CA PRO A 1085 -32.16 34.84 -10.20
C PRO A 1085 -32.41 33.38 -9.79
N LYS A 1086 -33.60 32.83 -10.05
CA LYS A 1086 -33.90 31.41 -9.81
C LYS A 1086 -32.93 30.45 -10.49
N TYR A 1087 -32.38 30.82 -11.64
CA TYR A 1087 -31.43 29.97 -12.38
C TYR A 1087 -30.11 29.81 -11.60
N SER A 1088 -29.62 30.89 -10.98
CA SER A 1088 -28.45 30.84 -10.11
C SER A 1088 -28.70 29.90 -8.93
N GLU A 1089 -29.84 30.04 -8.23
CA GLU A 1089 -30.19 29.19 -7.10
C GLU A 1089 -30.26 27.70 -7.48
N LYS A 1090 -30.86 27.39 -8.63
CA LYS A 1090 -30.95 26.01 -9.11
C LYS A 1090 -29.59 25.43 -9.48
N VAL A 1091 -28.77 26.18 -10.21
CA VAL A 1091 -27.41 25.74 -10.58
C VAL A 1091 -26.55 25.47 -9.34
N ILE A 1092 -26.61 26.35 -8.33
CA ILE A 1092 -25.87 26.19 -7.07
C ILE A 1092 -26.36 24.95 -6.29
N LYS A 1093 -27.68 24.75 -6.19
CA LYS A 1093 -28.26 23.55 -5.55
C LYS A 1093 -27.89 22.26 -6.27
N PHE A 1094 -27.77 22.32 -7.61
CA PHE A 1094 -27.43 21.18 -8.45
C PHE A 1094 -25.93 20.80 -8.41
N ALA A 1095 -25.05 21.76 -8.13
CA ALA A 1095 -23.59 21.58 -8.19
C ALA A 1095 -23.03 20.33 -7.47
N PRO A 1096 -23.45 19.98 -6.23
CA PRO A 1096 -22.94 18.81 -5.52
C PRO A 1096 -23.33 17.46 -6.16
N HIS A 1097 -24.36 17.45 -7.01
CA HIS A 1097 -24.90 16.24 -7.64
C HIS A 1097 -24.42 16.03 -9.08
N PHE A 1098 -23.84 17.06 -9.67
CA PHE A 1098 -23.49 17.09 -11.10
C PHE A 1098 -22.57 15.93 -11.51
N TYR A 1099 -21.45 15.74 -10.81
CA TYR A 1099 -20.47 14.71 -11.17
C TYR A 1099 -21.05 13.29 -11.10
N ARG A 1100 -21.83 13.01 -10.04
CA ARG A 1100 -22.53 11.72 -9.89
C ARG A 1100 -23.50 11.47 -11.05
N LYS A 1101 -24.37 12.45 -11.35
CA LYS A 1101 -25.34 12.32 -12.44
C LYS A 1101 -24.66 12.20 -13.82
N LEU A 1102 -23.50 12.83 -14.01
CA LEU A 1102 -22.70 12.70 -15.23
C LEU A 1102 -22.19 11.25 -15.41
N GLY A 1103 -21.67 10.64 -14.34
CA GLY A 1103 -21.26 9.23 -14.33
C GLY A 1103 -22.42 8.27 -14.60
N GLU A 1104 -23.54 8.43 -13.88
CA GLU A 1104 -24.75 7.62 -14.04
C GLU A 1104 -25.30 7.66 -15.48
N ALA A 1105 -25.26 8.83 -16.13
CA ALA A 1105 -25.73 8.97 -17.51
C ALA A 1105 -24.85 8.21 -18.51
N LEU A 1106 -23.54 8.11 -18.24
CA LEU A 1106 -22.56 7.48 -19.12
C LEU A 1106 -22.50 5.96 -18.97
N GLU A 1107 -23.16 5.38 -17.96
CA GLU A 1107 -23.24 3.93 -17.80
C GLU A 1107 -23.90 3.27 -19.03
N PRO A 1108 -23.27 2.25 -19.63
CA PRO A 1108 -23.78 1.60 -20.83
C PRO A 1108 -25.04 0.79 -20.51
N MET A 1109 -26.16 1.13 -21.15
CA MET A 1109 -27.41 0.38 -21.03
C MET A 1109 -27.50 -0.70 -22.12
N GLU A 1110 -27.87 -1.93 -21.77
CA GLU A 1110 -28.01 -3.02 -22.75
C GLU A 1110 -29.06 -2.73 -23.84
N SER A 1111 -30.07 -1.93 -23.50
CA SER A 1111 -31.13 -1.49 -24.42
C SER A 1111 -30.68 -0.39 -25.40
N ASP A 1112 -29.52 0.24 -25.16
CA ASP A 1112 -28.98 1.30 -26.01
C ASP A 1112 -28.02 0.74 -27.07
N PHE A 1113 -27.89 1.49 -28.17
CA PHE A 1113 -26.81 1.28 -29.13
C PHE A 1113 -25.52 1.84 -28.54
N ASN A 1114 -24.59 0.95 -28.14
CA ASN A 1114 -23.31 1.34 -27.52
C ASN A 1114 -22.13 1.12 -28.47
N VAL A 1115 -21.14 1.98 -28.36
CA VAL A 1115 -19.89 1.98 -29.13
C VAL A 1115 -18.74 2.47 -28.24
N ILE A 1116 -17.49 2.36 -28.70
CA ILE A 1116 -16.39 3.07 -28.03
C ILE A 1116 -16.46 4.53 -28.44
N LEU A 1117 -16.61 5.41 -27.47
CA LEU A 1117 -16.64 6.85 -27.64
C LEU A 1117 -15.22 7.42 -27.80
N HIS A 1118 -15.13 8.57 -28.43
CA HIS A 1118 -13.97 9.44 -28.24
C HIS A 1118 -13.95 9.99 -26.80
N GLY A 1119 -15.12 10.38 -26.28
CA GLY A 1119 -15.33 10.85 -24.90
C GLY A 1119 -14.92 12.30 -24.64
N ASP A 1120 -14.31 12.95 -25.64
CA ASP A 1120 -13.89 14.36 -25.63
C ASP A 1120 -13.90 14.89 -27.08
N TYR A 1121 -15.07 14.87 -27.72
CA TYR A 1121 -15.21 15.16 -29.15
C TYR A 1121 -15.52 16.63 -29.42
N TRP A 1122 -14.48 17.46 -29.50
CA TRP A 1122 -14.56 18.91 -29.68
C TRP A 1122 -13.48 19.46 -30.62
N ILE A 1123 -13.66 20.71 -31.08
CA ILE A 1123 -12.85 21.38 -32.10
C ILE A 1123 -11.33 21.32 -31.88
N ASN A 1124 -10.84 21.31 -30.64
CA ASN A 1124 -9.40 21.26 -30.35
C ASN A 1124 -8.79 19.86 -30.55
N ASN A 1125 -9.64 18.82 -30.62
CA ASN A 1125 -9.23 17.44 -30.91
C ASN A 1125 -9.41 17.06 -32.38
N MET A 1126 -9.68 18.04 -33.25
CA MET A 1126 -9.96 17.86 -34.67
C MET A 1126 -8.92 18.58 -35.53
N LEU A 1127 -8.25 17.85 -36.42
CA LEU A 1127 -7.43 18.46 -37.46
C LEU A 1127 -8.05 18.28 -38.84
N PHE A 1128 -8.05 19.36 -39.61
CA PHE A 1128 -8.62 19.44 -40.95
C PHE A 1128 -7.55 19.68 -42.01
N ARG A 1129 -7.76 19.07 -43.18
CA ARG A 1129 -7.05 19.39 -44.42
C ARG A 1129 -7.98 20.16 -45.34
N TYR A 1130 -7.40 21.06 -46.14
CA TYR A 1130 -8.14 21.97 -46.99
C TYR A 1130 -7.75 21.80 -48.45
N ASP A 1131 -8.71 21.99 -49.35
CA ASP A 1131 -8.41 22.13 -50.76
C ASP A 1131 -7.85 23.54 -51.08
N LYS A 1132 -7.57 23.77 -52.36
CA LYS A 1132 -7.07 25.06 -52.87
C LYS A 1132 -8.05 26.23 -52.71
N PHE A 1133 -9.32 25.97 -52.42
CA PHE A 1133 -10.36 26.98 -52.20
C PHE A 1133 -10.59 27.27 -50.71
N GLY A 1134 -9.94 26.51 -49.82
CA GLY A 1134 -10.08 26.66 -48.38
C GLY A 1134 -11.25 25.87 -47.81
N GLU A 1135 -11.84 24.94 -48.56
CA GLU A 1135 -12.91 24.05 -48.09
C GLU A 1135 -12.30 22.83 -47.38
N PRO A 1136 -12.88 22.36 -46.25
CA PRO A 1136 -12.37 21.20 -45.53
C PRO A 1136 -12.64 19.91 -46.31
N THR A 1137 -11.59 19.14 -46.61
CA THR A 1137 -11.69 17.89 -47.38
C THR A 1137 -11.51 16.63 -46.54
N GLU A 1138 -10.68 16.70 -45.50
CA GLU A 1138 -10.39 15.56 -44.61
C GLU A 1138 -10.30 16.00 -43.16
N HIS A 1139 -10.58 15.06 -42.26
CA HIS A 1139 -10.58 15.25 -40.83
C HIS A 1139 -9.88 14.07 -40.13
N LYS A 1140 -9.02 14.35 -39.15
CA LYS A 1140 -8.40 13.34 -38.26
C LYS A 1140 -8.60 13.72 -36.80
N LEU A 1141 -8.74 12.69 -35.96
CA LEU A 1141 -8.97 12.77 -34.52
C LEU A 1141 -7.66 12.59 -33.76
N ILE A 1142 -7.51 13.35 -32.67
CA ILE A 1142 -6.42 13.25 -31.70
C ILE A 1142 -6.99 13.25 -30.29
N ASP A 1143 -6.18 12.84 -29.31
CA ASP A 1143 -6.51 12.91 -27.88
C ASP A 1143 -7.65 11.99 -27.41
N PHE A 1144 -7.34 10.70 -27.30
CA PHE A 1144 -8.31 9.65 -26.95
C PHE A 1144 -8.35 9.33 -25.45
N GLN A 1145 -7.94 10.28 -24.59
CA GLN A 1145 -7.78 10.04 -23.15
C GLN A 1145 -9.10 9.72 -22.43
N MET A 1146 -10.24 10.12 -23.00
CA MET A 1146 -11.57 9.99 -22.41
C MET A 1146 -12.42 8.84 -22.97
N SER A 1147 -11.85 8.00 -23.85
CA SER A 1147 -12.56 6.90 -24.48
C SER A 1147 -13.24 5.96 -23.49
N VAL A 1148 -14.49 5.60 -23.77
CA VAL A 1148 -15.34 4.76 -22.90
C VAL A 1148 -16.35 4.01 -23.75
N TRP A 1149 -16.79 2.83 -23.32
CA TRP A 1149 -17.88 2.09 -23.94
C TRP A 1149 -19.23 2.62 -23.45
N SER A 1150 -19.96 3.34 -24.30
CA SER A 1150 -21.27 3.91 -23.95
C SER A 1150 -22.08 4.32 -25.20
N SER A 1151 -23.20 5.01 -25.01
CA SER A 1151 -24.07 5.49 -26.08
C SER A 1151 -23.40 6.64 -26.85
N PRO A 1152 -23.41 6.62 -28.21
CA PRO A 1152 -22.80 7.68 -29.02
C PRO A 1152 -23.46 9.04 -28.87
N ALA A 1153 -24.62 9.09 -28.21
CA ALA A 1153 -25.29 10.33 -27.86
C ALA A 1153 -24.43 11.23 -26.94
N ALA A 1154 -23.50 10.67 -26.15
CA ALA A 1154 -22.59 11.48 -25.34
C ALA A 1154 -21.64 12.33 -26.21
N ASP A 1155 -20.94 11.72 -27.18
CA ASP A 1155 -20.05 12.45 -28.11
C ASP A 1155 -20.82 13.45 -28.97
N LEU A 1156 -22.04 13.10 -29.38
CA LEU A 1156 -22.92 14.01 -30.13
C LEU A 1156 -23.34 15.22 -29.28
N GLN A 1157 -23.72 15.01 -28.02
CA GLN A 1157 -24.04 16.11 -27.10
C GLN A 1157 -22.83 16.99 -26.87
N TYR A 1158 -21.67 16.38 -26.63
CA TYR A 1158 -20.41 17.10 -26.45
C TYR A 1158 -20.12 17.99 -27.66
N PHE A 1159 -20.17 17.42 -28.87
CA PHE A 1159 -19.88 18.11 -30.12
C PHE A 1159 -20.79 19.31 -30.39
N ILE A 1160 -22.10 19.08 -30.29
CA ILE A 1160 -23.13 20.08 -30.63
C ILE A 1160 -23.07 21.27 -29.66
N ASN A 1161 -22.76 21.02 -28.39
CA ASN A 1161 -22.75 22.07 -27.36
C ASN A 1161 -21.40 22.81 -27.28
N THR A 1162 -20.33 22.29 -27.87
CA THR A 1162 -18.99 22.92 -27.84
C THR A 1162 -18.56 23.53 -29.17
N SER A 1163 -18.77 22.80 -30.26
CA SER A 1163 -18.05 23.01 -31.52
C SER A 1163 -18.94 23.53 -32.64
N VAL A 1164 -20.27 23.38 -32.53
CA VAL A 1164 -21.23 23.84 -33.53
C VAL A 1164 -21.77 25.23 -33.13
N PRO A 1165 -21.73 26.23 -34.02
CA PRO A 1165 -22.40 27.51 -33.86
C PRO A 1165 -23.92 27.35 -33.70
N ASP A 1166 -24.55 28.22 -32.92
CA ASP A 1166 -25.99 28.13 -32.64
C ASP A 1166 -26.83 28.29 -33.92
N ASP A 1167 -26.43 29.17 -34.84
CA ASP A 1167 -27.09 29.38 -36.13
C ASP A 1167 -26.98 28.13 -37.03
N VAL A 1168 -25.83 27.46 -37.03
CA VAL A 1168 -25.65 26.19 -37.74
C VAL A 1168 -26.53 25.10 -37.11
N TYR A 1169 -26.57 25.01 -35.79
CA TYR A 1169 -27.39 24.01 -35.11
C TYR A 1169 -28.89 24.24 -35.31
N ILE A 1170 -29.38 25.48 -35.18
CA ILE A 1170 -30.79 25.83 -35.36
C ILE A 1170 -31.25 25.54 -36.80
N ASN A 1171 -30.44 25.91 -37.80
CA ASN A 1171 -30.83 25.77 -39.20
C ASN A 1171 -30.54 24.37 -39.77
N HIS A 1172 -29.61 23.61 -39.18
CA HIS A 1172 -29.09 22.37 -39.77
C HIS A 1172 -28.88 21.21 -38.78
N GLY A 1173 -29.31 21.30 -37.52
CA GLY A 1173 -29.13 20.24 -36.52
C GLY A 1173 -29.70 18.89 -36.95
N ASP A 1174 -30.92 18.88 -37.52
CA ASP A 1174 -31.53 17.67 -38.09
C ASP A 1174 -30.70 17.07 -39.24
N ARG A 1175 -30.08 17.93 -40.06
CA ARG A 1175 -29.21 17.49 -41.15
C ARG A 1175 -27.94 16.83 -40.59
N LEU A 1176 -27.33 17.42 -39.56
CA LEU A 1176 -26.15 16.84 -38.90
C LEU A 1176 -26.43 15.43 -38.35
N LEU A 1177 -27.56 15.24 -37.65
CA LEU A 1177 -27.95 13.93 -37.11
C LEU A 1177 -28.26 12.90 -38.21
N LYS A 1178 -28.89 13.33 -39.31
CA LYS A 1178 -29.11 12.48 -40.48
C LYS A 1178 -27.80 12.04 -41.14
N GLU A 1179 -26.84 12.95 -41.27
CA GLU A 1179 -25.52 12.66 -41.84
C GLU A 1179 -24.67 11.75 -40.95
N TYR A 1180 -24.70 11.96 -39.63
CA TYR A 1180 -24.10 11.04 -38.64
C TYR A 1180 -24.61 9.61 -38.86
N ARG A 1181 -25.94 9.43 -38.82
CA ARG A 1181 -26.58 8.13 -38.94
C ARG A 1181 -26.33 7.50 -40.30
N ARG A 1182 -26.30 8.30 -41.37
CA ARG A 1182 -25.96 7.84 -42.73
C ARG A 1182 -24.54 7.28 -42.77
N SER A 1183 -23.56 8.00 -42.23
CA SER A 1183 -22.16 7.56 -42.19
C SER A 1183 -21.99 6.30 -41.34
N LEU A 1184 -22.60 6.26 -40.15
CA LEU A 1184 -22.62 5.10 -39.26
C LEU A 1184 -23.17 3.86 -39.99
N LEU A 1185 -24.35 3.98 -40.62
CA LEU A 1185 -25.01 2.88 -41.32
C LEU A 1185 -24.19 2.34 -42.49
N ILE A 1186 -23.66 3.22 -43.34
CA ILE A 1186 -22.86 2.83 -44.51
C ILE A 1186 -21.60 2.08 -44.05
N THR A 1187 -20.91 2.61 -43.04
CA THR A 1187 -19.68 2.03 -42.51
C THR A 1187 -19.95 0.68 -41.84
N MET A 1188 -20.99 0.57 -41.00
CA MET A 1188 -21.39 -0.69 -40.36
C MET A 1188 -21.70 -1.78 -41.39
N LYS A 1189 -22.46 -1.44 -42.45
CA LYS A 1189 -22.78 -2.38 -43.52
C LYS A 1189 -21.52 -2.84 -44.26
N ARG A 1190 -20.62 -1.92 -44.57
CA ARG A 1190 -19.35 -2.22 -45.25
C ARG A 1190 -18.46 -3.15 -44.42
N LEU A 1191 -18.41 -2.94 -43.10
CA LEU A 1191 -17.60 -3.72 -42.17
C LEU A 1191 -18.28 -5.02 -41.68
N GLY A 1192 -19.51 -5.31 -42.13
CA GLY A 1192 -20.23 -6.53 -41.77
C GLY A 1192 -20.71 -6.60 -40.31
N CYS A 1193 -21.00 -5.44 -39.69
CA CYS A 1193 -21.50 -5.41 -38.30
C CYS A 1193 -22.88 -6.09 -38.19
N LYS A 1194 -23.08 -6.88 -37.13
CA LYS A 1194 -24.32 -7.61 -36.84
C LYS A 1194 -25.32 -6.80 -36.03
N THR A 1195 -24.83 -5.86 -35.23
CA THR A 1195 -25.67 -4.98 -34.39
C THR A 1195 -26.57 -4.10 -35.24
N ARG A 1196 -27.84 -3.97 -34.82
CA ARG A 1196 -28.81 -3.12 -35.52
C ARG A 1196 -28.44 -1.64 -35.36
N THR A 1197 -28.33 -0.92 -36.46
CA THR A 1197 -28.17 0.55 -36.43
C THR A 1197 -29.39 1.23 -35.80
N PRO A 1198 -29.23 2.24 -34.94
CA PRO A 1198 -30.35 2.95 -34.33
C PRO A 1198 -31.17 3.72 -35.36
N THR A 1199 -32.47 3.83 -35.12
CA THR A 1199 -33.36 4.75 -35.85
C THR A 1199 -33.12 6.20 -35.40
N LEU A 1200 -33.55 7.16 -36.20
CA LEU A 1200 -33.41 8.58 -35.82
C LEU A 1200 -34.17 8.92 -34.51
N PRO A 1201 -35.41 8.43 -34.28
CA PRO A 1201 -36.09 8.63 -33.00
C PRO A 1201 -35.37 7.98 -31.81
N GLU A 1202 -34.79 6.79 -31.98
CA GLU A 1202 -33.99 6.13 -30.92
C GLU A 1202 -32.74 6.95 -30.58
N LEU A 1203 -32.05 7.47 -31.60
CA LEU A 1203 -30.89 8.34 -31.39
C LEU A 1203 -31.28 9.64 -30.69
N GLN A 1204 -32.40 10.28 -31.10
CA GLN A 1204 -32.90 11.50 -30.45
C GLN A 1204 -33.34 11.24 -28.99
N LYS A 1205 -33.92 10.07 -28.72
CA LYS A 1205 -34.25 9.65 -27.35
C LYS A 1205 -33.00 9.48 -26.50
N ALA A 1206 -31.95 8.84 -27.04
CA ALA A 1206 -30.66 8.71 -26.36
C ALA A 1206 -30.01 10.07 -26.12
N MET A 1207 -30.03 10.96 -27.13
CA MET A 1207 -29.57 12.36 -26.99
C MET A 1207 -30.26 13.07 -25.83
N LYS A 1208 -31.58 12.96 -25.73
CA LYS A 1208 -32.35 13.57 -24.62
C LYS A 1208 -31.99 12.98 -23.26
N ARG A 1209 -31.75 11.66 -23.18
CA ARG A 1209 -31.31 10.99 -21.94
C ARG A 1209 -29.93 11.51 -21.49
N LEU A 1210 -29.02 11.74 -22.44
CA LEU A 1210 -27.64 12.18 -22.19
C LEU A 1210 -27.46 13.70 -22.25
N GLU A 1211 -28.54 14.47 -22.15
CA GLU A 1211 -28.52 15.94 -22.23
C GLU A 1211 -27.68 16.59 -21.12
N ILE A 1212 -27.42 15.88 -20.02
CA ILE A 1212 -26.44 16.29 -18.99
C ILE A 1212 -25.02 16.46 -19.53
N PHE A 1213 -24.62 15.74 -20.59
CA PHE A 1213 -23.36 15.98 -21.29
C PHE A 1213 -23.38 17.29 -22.08
N GLY A 1214 -24.56 17.72 -22.57
CA GLY A 1214 -24.74 19.04 -23.16
C GLY A 1214 -24.63 20.16 -22.12
N LEU A 1215 -25.19 19.94 -20.93
CA LEU A 1215 -25.02 20.84 -19.78
C LEU A 1215 -23.55 20.94 -19.37
N PHE A 1216 -22.87 19.80 -19.22
CA PHE A 1216 -21.43 19.71 -18.93
C PHE A 1216 -20.58 20.48 -19.95
N ALA A 1217 -20.79 20.17 -21.23
CA ALA A 1217 -20.11 20.81 -22.34
C ALA A 1217 -20.32 22.34 -22.31
N THR A 1218 -21.53 22.80 -21.98
CA THR A 1218 -21.84 24.24 -21.89
C THR A 1218 -21.25 24.90 -20.65
N PHE A 1219 -21.32 24.28 -19.47
CA PHE A 1219 -20.92 24.92 -18.21
C PHE A 1219 -19.41 24.90 -17.99
N ILE A 1220 -18.73 23.84 -18.41
CA ILE A 1220 -17.31 23.61 -18.10
C ILE A 1220 -16.42 23.78 -19.32
N VAL A 1221 -16.80 23.20 -20.47
CA VAL A 1221 -15.90 23.09 -21.62
C VAL A 1221 -15.96 24.32 -22.51
N LEU A 1222 -17.16 24.82 -22.82
CA LEU A 1222 -17.38 25.96 -23.71
C LEU A 1222 -16.65 27.26 -23.27
N PRO A 1223 -16.62 27.65 -21.98
CA PRO A 1223 -15.83 28.80 -21.53
C PRO A 1223 -14.35 28.70 -21.91
N LEU A 1224 -13.78 27.49 -21.85
CA LEU A 1224 -12.38 27.23 -22.20
C LEU A 1224 -12.12 27.32 -23.70
N ILE A 1225 -13.12 27.00 -24.53
CA ILE A 1225 -13.03 27.08 -26.00
C ILE A 1225 -12.98 28.53 -26.46
N ILE A 1226 -13.90 29.35 -25.93
CA ILE A 1226 -14.13 30.72 -26.39
C ILE A 1226 -13.07 31.68 -25.84
N PHE A 1227 -12.38 31.32 -24.76
CA PHE A 1227 -11.35 32.17 -24.17
C PHE A 1227 -10.14 32.36 -25.09
N GLU A 1228 -9.85 33.62 -25.45
CA GLU A 1228 -8.83 33.97 -26.45
C GLU A 1228 -7.39 33.93 -25.89
N ASN A 1229 -7.18 34.17 -24.58
CA ASN A 1229 -5.85 34.30 -23.98
C ASN A 1229 -5.43 33.08 -23.15
N LYS A 1230 -5.40 31.90 -23.78
CA LYS A 1230 -5.16 30.61 -23.12
C LYS A 1230 -3.80 30.49 -22.42
N ALA A 1231 -2.81 31.31 -22.79
CA ALA A 1231 -1.47 31.33 -22.18
C ALA A 1231 -1.48 31.70 -20.68
N ASN A 1232 -2.54 32.34 -20.20
CA ASN A 1232 -2.71 32.72 -18.80
C ASN A 1232 -3.54 31.72 -17.97
N LEU A 1233 -4.01 30.61 -18.57
CA LEU A 1233 -4.80 29.59 -17.87
C LEU A 1233 -3.89 28.45 -17.40
N ASN A 1234 -3.77 28.29 -16.09
CA ASN A 1234 -3.18 27.11 -15.45
C ASN A 1234 -4.28 26.32 -14.72
N MET A 1235 -4.29 24.98 -14.81
CA MET A 1235 -5.21 24.11 -14.07
C MET A 1235 -5.26 24.42 -12.57
N LYS A 1236 -4.11 24.74 -11.97
CA LYS A 1236 -4.02 25.12 -10.55
C LYS A 1236 -4.75 26.43 -10.22
N GLU A 1237 -4.93 27.31 -11.20
CA GLU A 1237 -5.70 28.55 -11.05
C GLU A 1237 -7.17 28.37 -11.40
N LEU A 1238 -7.50 27.47 -12.34
CA LEU A 1238 -8.88 27.03 -12.60
C LEU A 1238 -9.50 26.29 -11.38
N MET A 1239 -8.66 25.68 -10.55
CA MET A 1239 -9.02 24.95 -9.33
C MET A 1239 -9.19 25.85 -8.07
N LYS A 1240 -9.06 27.18 -8.19
CA LYS A 1240 -9.24 28.11 -7.06
C LYS A 1240 -10.53 28.91 -7.21
N GLU A 1241 -11.21 29.19 -6.10
CA GLU A 1241 -12.47 29.97 -6.04
C GLU A 1241 -12.40 31.38 -6.68
N GLN A 1242 -11.21 31.90 -6.98
CA GLN A 1242 -11.00 33.29 -7.41
C GLN A 1242 -10.98 33.51 -8.94
N ASN A 1243 -11.12 32.48 -9.77
CA ASN A 1243 -10.91 32.64 -11.21
C ASN A 1243 -12.22 32.75 -12.00
N ASN A 1244 -12.59 33.98 -12.37
CA ASN A 1244 -13.85 34.29 -13.04
C ASN A 1244 -13.71 34.76 -14.51
N VAL A 1245 -12.48 34.79 -15.04
CA VAL A 1245 -12.17 35.52 -16.28
C VAL A 1245 -12.73 34.83 -17.53
N THR A 1246 -12.79 33.50 -17.57
CA THR A 1246 -13.35 32.74 -18.70
C THR A 1246 -14.87 32.85 -18.78
N LEU A 1247 -15.54 32.96 -17.63
CA LEU A 1247 -17.00 33.05 -17.52
C LEU A 1247 -17.52 34.47 -17.82
N GLN A 1248 -16.64 35.48 -17.86
CA GLN A 1248 -16.98 36.87 -18.23
C GLN A 1248 -17.03 37.13 -19.74
N ASN A 1249 -16.78 36.13 -20.58
CA ASN A 1249 -16.80 36.29 -22.02
C ASN A 1249 -18.24 36.58 -22.55
N GLU A 1250 -18.38 37.62 -23.37
CA GLU A 1250 -19.70 38.06 -23.88
C GLU A 1250 -20.39 36.99 -24.74
N LEU A 1251 -19.66 36.31 -25.64
CA LEU A 1251 -20.20 35.24 -26.46
C LEU A 1251 -20.64 34.04 -25.61
N TYR A 1252 -19.90 33.70 -24.55
CA TYR A 1252 -20.30 32.66 -23.61
C TYR A 1252 -21.61 33.02 -22.89
N ARG A 1253 -21.73 34.25 -22.37
CA ARG A 1253 -22.95 34.77 -21.73
C ARG A 1253 -24.14 34.70 -22.69
N GLU A 1254 -23.99 35.16 -23.93
CA GLU A 1254 -25.06 35.11 -24.93
C GLU A 1254 -25.56 33.70 -25.23
N ILE A 1255 -24.65 32.71 -25.27
CA ILE A 1255 -25.00 31.30 -25.50
C ILE A 1255 -25.72 30.74 -24.26
N LEU A 1256 -25.17 30.97 -23.07
CA LEU A 1256 -25.74 30.44 -21.83
C LEU A 1256 -27.12 31.02 -21.54
N VAL A 1257 -27.34 32.32 -21.81
CA VAL A 1257 -28.66 32.97 -21.65
C VAL A 1257 -29.74 32.27 -22.48
N ARG A 1258 -29.42 31.83 -23.69
CA ARG A 1258 -30.37 31.11 -24.56
C ARG A 1258 -30.63 29.69 -24.05
N ARG A 1259 -29.56 28.96 -23.72
CA ARG A 1259 -29.63 27.51 -23.43
C ARG A 1259 -30.11 27.16 -22.02
N ILE A 1260 -29.87 28.01 -21.02
CA ILE A 1260 -30.22 27.69 -19.62
C ILE A 1260 -31.72 27.46 -19.42
N SER A 1261 -32.56 28.18 -20.18
CA SER A 1261 -34.01 27.99 -20.16
C SER A 1261 -34.45 26.62 -20.71
N GLU A 1262 -33.71 26.06 -21.66
CA GLU A 1262 -33.99 24.75 -22.25
C GLU A 1262 -33.59 23.64 -21.27
N PHE A 1263 -32.41 23.75 -20.64
CA PHE A 1263 -31.97 22.81 -19.61
C PHE A 1263 -32.93 22.75 -18.41
N GLU A 1264 -33.41 23.92 -17.97
CA GLU A 1264 -34.44 24.04 -16.94
C GLU A 1264 -35.76 23.39 -17.37
N LYS A 1265 -36.25 23.68 -18.57
CA LYS A 1265 -37.50 23.12 -19.08
C LYS A 1265 -37.46 21.59 -19.17
N ASN A 1266 -36.27 21.03 -19.38
CA ASN A 1266 -36.03 19.59 -19.42
C ASN A 1266 -35.75 18.97 -18.04
N GLY A 1267 -35.80 19.77 -16.96
CA GLY A 1267 -35.63 19.30 -15.58
C GLY A 1267 -34.19 18.96 -15.21
N LEU A 1268 -33.20 19.42 -15.98
CA LEU A 1268 -31.79 19.06 -15.74
C LEU A 1268 -31.18 19.77 -14.54
N LEU A 1269 -31.74 20.91 -14.14
CA LEU A 1269 -31.29 21.70 -12.99
C LEU A 1269 -32.03 21.33 -11.69
N ASP A 1270 -32.96 20.37 -11.75
CA ASP A 1270 -33.67 19.87 -10.58
C ASP A 1270 -32.84 18.76 -9.88
N VAL A 1271 -32.74 18.87 -8.55
CA VAL A 1271 -31.95 17.96 -7.71
C VAL A 1271 -32.67 16.64 -7.52
#